data_AF-A0A369GZ43-F1
#
_entry.id   AF-A0A369GZ43-F1
#
_cell.length_a   1.000
_cell.length_b   1.000
_cell.length_c   1.000
_cell.angle_alpha   90.00
_cell.angle_beta   90.00
_cell.angle_gamma   90.00
#
_symmetry.space_group_name_H-M   'P 1'
#
loop_
_entity.id
_entity.type
_entity.pdbx_description
1 polymer ?
#
loop_
_entity_poly.entity_id
_entity_poly.type
_entity_poly.pdbx_seq_one_letter_code
_entity_poly.pdbx_strand_id
1 'polypeptide(L)'
;MRLLDFIPVLVVVVVNGGGGVLAEEDVRTESLGDIWSNIKQSTTCGSCEAALSLAKSVAKVNDRALTNILQRLCKASKAQDDDVCDGVIDREAPIIASALRHISMGTRASEALCTTLMGVCGYPDVEEWTVPMPARRSPSLRHESSGEPSIQIVHFSDIHIDPLYETGANTECGKPICCRPYTLSDEPGYTSSPAGPFGDHKCDSPISLEKSMYNAINRVAPNASFALFTGDIVDHAIWDTTTASNDDSINKAYSSMNETLGRLPIYGTVGNHEASPVNAFPINGHGRQTPPVYNVLSRQWDHWIGPEAAAQTAATGAYSVKHGDKLRVISLNTNIYYRLNFWTYYDMNDKDPNRQLGWLVDQLDEAERAGESVYIIGHMPPGEKDALHDGSNYLDQIFNRYSSTIAAMFFGHTHLDHFEISYSDYDARTAENARVTSYIAPSLTPTAGMPSFRVYDVDPVTFAVRDATTYIADMSHPGYQSTGPVWTKLYSAKEAYGKALHPPVTDPEAELTPSFWHDVTTAMEADDNLFDAYMSRKSRGWKPARCRDGCKAEEICQLRAGRSQDNCFKPKIGFHLDRRRLSDERGEHDECGSTVTPEQQQQPQPDPCGCSLVPSGPSSAAFSHSHSRPSATTTTITTITTTTSLNSQAILFLLSYAFALSSPLFRDRNGASQKSNKSDPEGPTHGKIYSISGPVVVAEDMIGVAMYELVRVGHENLVGEVIRISADKATIQVYEETAGVKVGDPVTRTGKPLSVELGPGLLNGIYDGIQRPLEEIAKEAKSIYIPRGISIPALDRTKKWQFTPTKAVGDHLSGGDVWGTVFENSFISTHRILFPPRARGTITKIASKGEYTVEDKILEVEFDGNKTQYPMMQSWPVRVPRPSTEKLSANQPFVVGQRVLDALFPSVQGGTVAIPGAFGCGKTVISQSVSKFSNSDVIVYVGCGERGNEMAEVLKDFPELTIDVQGRKEPIMKRTTLIANTSNMPVAAREASIYTGITVAEYFRDQGLDVAMMADSSSRWAEALREISGRLGEMPADQGFPAYLSAKLASFYERAGRVQTLGSPERHGSVSIVGAVSPPGGDFSDPVTSSTLSIVQVFWGLDKKLAQRKHFPSINTSLSYSKYTNILDKYYEKEYPEFPRLRDRVKQLLSDSEELDQVVQLVGKSALSDPDKITLDLAGLIKEDFLQQNGYSDYDQFCPIWKTEWMMKLMVGFHDEAQKAIGQGQSWAKVREATSELQAKLRQLKFELPTDGEETVCKKYEAIQQQMTDKFASVMDE
;
A
#
# COMPACT_ATOMS: atom_id res chain seq x y z
N MET A 1 -46.79 -19.10 43.25
CA MET A 1 -46.64 -20.53 43.57
C MET A 1 -47.09 -21.30 42.33
N ARG A 2 -46.25 -21.94 41.51
CA ARG A 2 -44.77 -22.10 41.41
C ARG A 2 -44.46 -21.90 39.89
N LEU A 3 -43.33 -21.38 39.40
CA LEU A 3 -41.93 -21.33 39.87
C LEU A 3 -41.26 -22.71 39.93
N LEU A 4 -41.17 -23.35 38.76
CA LEU A 4 -40.22 -24.37 38.29
C LEU A 4 -40.58 -24.70 36.82
N ASP A 5 -39.56 -25.03 36.00
CA ASP A 5 -39.60 -25.66 34.64
C ASP A 5 -38.97 -24.89 33.46
N PHE A 6 -38.59 -23.61 33.58
CA PHE A 6 -37.75 -22.91 32.58
C PHE A 6 -36.41 -22.41 33.14
N ILE A 7 -35.84 -23.19 34.07
CA ILE A 7 -34.48 -23.01 34.60
C ILE A 7 -33.71 -24.31 34.33
N PRO A 8 -33.32 -24.56 33.06
CA PRO A 8 -31.91 -24.94 32.82
C PRO A 8 -31.39 -24.58 31.40
N VAL A 9 -31.42 -23.31 31.00
CA VAL A 9 -30.63 -22.83 29.83
C VAL A 9 -29.85 -21.55 30.18
N LEU A 10 -30.50 -20.58 30.84
CA LEU A 10 -29.88 -19.30 31.20
C LEU A 10 -28.83 -19.33 32.33
N VAL A 11 -28.50 -20.50 32.90
CA VAL A 11 -27.67 -20.61 34.12
C VAL A 11 -26.24 -21.12 33.85
N VAL A 12 -25.95 -21.64 32.66
CA VAL A 12 -24.60 -22.17 32.34
C VAL A 12 -23.58 -21.05 32.07
N VAL A 13 -24.02 -19.87 31.62
CA VAL A 13 -23.12 -18.80 31.13
C VAL A 13 -22.68 -17.79 32.21
N VAL A 14 -23.36 -17.70 33.37
CA VAL A 14 -23.19 -16.56 34.30
C VAL A 14 -22.74 -16.93 35.72
N VAL A 15 -22.90 -18.19 36.19
CA VAL A 15 -22.53 -18.55 37.57
C VAL A 15 -21.78 -19.88 37.67
N ASN A 16 -20.49 -19.87 37.32
CA ASN A 16 -19.44 -20.62 38.03
C ASN A 16 -18.03 -20.15 37.65
N GLY A 17 -17.32 -19.50 38.58
CA GLY A 17 -15.88 -19.78 38.70
C GLY A 17 -14.81 -18.73 38.35
N GLY A 18 -15.08 -17.42 38.42
CA GLY A 18 -14.02 -16.42 38.60
C GLY A 18 -13.33 -15.90 37.32
N GLY A 19 -12.93 -14.62 37.35
CA GLY A 19 -12.51 -13.82 36.20
C GLY A 19 -11.42 -14.45 35.31
N GLY A 20 -11.86 -15.17 34.28
CA GLY A 20 -11.06 -15.72 33.19
C GLY A 20 -11.50 -15.11 31.86
N VAL A 21 -10.51 -14.89 30.98
CA VAL A 21 -10.74 -14.48 29.59
C VAL A 21 -11.32 -15.67 28.82
N LEU A 22 -12.35 -15.45 28.00
CA LEU A 22 -12.93 -16.48 27.14
C LEU A 22 -11.87 -17.08 26.22
N ALA A 23 -11.65 -18.39 26.33
CA ALA A 23 -10.77 -19.13 25.46
C ALA A 23 -11.52 -19.61 24.20
N GLU A 24 -10.80 -19.82 23.09
CA GLU A 24 -11.38 -20.18 21.80
C GLU A 24 -12.05 -21.58 21.77
N GLU A 25 -11.93 -22.37 22.85
CA GLU A 25 -12.53 -23.71 22.95
C GLU A 25 -13.99 -23.73 23.46
N ASP A 26 -14.46 -22.71 24.18
CA ASP A 26 -15.80 -22.74 24.82
C ASP A 26 -16.97 -22.55 23.83
N VAL A 27 -16.70 -22.20 22.57
CA VAL A 27 -17.72 -22.13 21.49
C VAL A 27 -18.13 -23.53 20.99
N ARG A 28 -17.55 -24.62 21.53
CA ARG A 28 -17.79 -26.00 21.06
C ARG A 28 -19.12 -26.64 21.49
N THR A 29 -19.97 -25.99 22.29
CA THR A 29 -21.21 -26.62 22.82
C THR A 29 -22.51 -26.27 22.10
N GLU A 30 -22.52 -25.30 21.19
CA GLU A 30 -23.61 -25.08 20.21
C GLU A 30 -23.03 -25.14 18.79
N SER A 31 -23.78 -25.60 17.80
CA SER A 31 -23.26 -25.54 16.43
C SER A 31 -23.33 -24.11 15.90
N LEU A 32 -22.37 -23.72 15.05
CA LEU A 32 -22.41 -22.42 14.37
C LEU A 32 -23.69 -22.23 13.53
N GLY A 33 -24.34 -23.33 13.12
CA GLY A 33 -25.64 -23.30 12.47
C GLY A 33 -26.78 -22.90 13.42
N ASP A 34 -26.71 -23.29 14.70
CA ASP A 34 -27.68 -22.90 15.72
C ASP A 34 -27.55 -21.40 16.02
N ILE A 35 -26.33 -20.91 16.25
CA ILE A 35 -26.04 -19.47 16.42
C ILE A 35 -26.53 -18.66 15.23
N TRP A 36 -26.24 -19.10 13.99
CA TRP A 36 -26.72 -18.45 12.78
C TRP A 36 -28.25 -18.47 12.64
N SER A 37 -28.90 -19.58 13.03
CA SER A 37 -30.36 -19.68 13.03
C SER A 37 -31.02 -18.76 14.07
N ASN A 38 -30.39 -18.60 15.25
CA ASN A 38 -30.83 -17.68 16.29
C ASN A 38 -30.66 -16.22 15.84
N ILE A 39 -29.58 -15.88 15.12
CA ILE A 39 -29.41 -14.57 14.49
C ILE A 39 -30.48 -14.33 13.42
N LYS A 40 -30.78 -15.31 12.56
CA LYS A 40 -31.90 -15.21 11.59
C LYS A 40 -33.28 -15.08 12.24
N GLN A 41 -33.45 -15.57 13.46
CA GLN A 41 -34.70 -15.43 14.24
C GLN A 41 -34.73 -14.17 15.13
N SER A 42 -33.62 -13.41 15.20
CA SER A 42 -33.56 -12.11 15.86
C SER A 42 -34.46 -11.12 15.14
N THR A 43 -35.65 -10.92 15.69
CA THR A 43 -36.74 -10.11 15.10
C THR A 43 -37.00 -8.82 15.89
N THR A 44 -36.11 -8.47 16.83
CA THR A 44 -36.29 -7.32 17.72
C THR A 44 -35.01 -6.48 17.84
N CYS A 45 -35.17 -5.18 18.05
CA CYS A 45 -34.05 -4.26 18.28
C CYS A 45 -33.18 -4.70 19.49
N GLY A 46 -33.81 -5.09 20.60
CA GLY A 46 -33.10 -5.54 21.81
C GLY A 46 -32.28 -6.83 21.64
N SER A 47 -32.65 -7.73 20.72
CA SER A 47 -31.82 -8.91 20.40
C SER A 47 -30.60 -8.54 19.54
N CYS A 48 -30.69 -7.50 18.70
CA CYS A 48 -29.50 -6.94 18.08
C CYS A 48 -28.59 -6.24 19.10
N GLU A 49 -29.11 -5.42 20.01
CA GLU A 49 -28.28 -4.78 21.04
C GLU A 49 -27.57 -5.80 21.94
N ALA A 50 -28.21 -6.94 22.26
CA ALA A 50 -27.56 -8.05 22.94
C ALA A 50 -26.40 -8.64 22.14
N ALA A 51 -26.57 -8.81 20.82
CA ALA A 51 -25.51 -9.27 19.92
C ALA A 51 -24.36 -8.25 19.79
N LEU A 52 -24.67 -6.94 19.68
CA LEU A 52 -23.66 -5.88 19.68
C LEU A 52 -22.91 -5.80 21.03
N SER A 53 -23.58 -6.06 22.15
CA SER A 53 -22.96 -6.13 23.48
C SER A 53 -21.97 -7.30 23.61
N LEU A 54 -22.32 -8.46 23.04
CA LEU A 54 -21.41 -9.60 22.92
C LEU A 54 -20.23 -9.27 22.00
N ALA A 55 -20.47 -8.72 20.81
CA ALA A 55 -19.44 -8.30 19.87
C ALA A 55 -18.50 -7.25 20.47
N LYS A 56 -19.03 -6.26 21.21
CA LYS A 56 -18.25 -5.28 21.99
C LYS A 56 -17.39 -5.94 23.07
N SER A 57 -17.88 -7.01 23.70
CA SER A 57 -17.12 -7.77 24.70
C SER A 57 -15.96 -8.53 24.06
N VAL A 58 -16.14 -9.10 22.87
CA VAL A 58 -15.07 -9.72 22.07
C VAL A 58 -14.06 -8.65 21.59
N ALA A 59 -14.54 -7.53 21.05
CA ALA A 59 -13.71 -6.41 20.55
C ALA A 59 -12.86 -5.73 21.65
N LYS A 60 -13.22 -5.88 22.94
CA LYS A 60 -12.39 -5.45 24.07
C LYS A 60 -11.24 -6.42 24.38
N VAL A 61 -11.32 -7.67 23.94
CA VAL A 61 -10.32 -8.71 24.19
C VAL A 61 -9.34 -8.80 23.02
N ASN A 62 -9.83 -8.94 21.79
CA ASN A 62 -9.02 -9.07 20.59
C ASN A 62 -9.85 -8.81 19.32
N ASP A 63 -9.41 -7.87 18.47
CA ASP A 63 -10.08 -7.57 17.21
C ASP A 63 -10.11 -8.79 16.28
N ARG A 64 -9.03 -9.58 16.22
CA ARG A 64 -8.99 -10.80 15.40
C ARG A 64 -9.98 -11.87 15.86
N ALA A 65 -10.36 -11.87 17.14
CA ALA A 65 -11.43 -12.76 17.61
C ALA A 65 -12.80 -12.33 17.06
N LEU A 66 -13.05 -11.03 16.93
CA LEU A 66 -14.25 -10.52 16.25
C LEU A 66 -14.19 -10.84 14.75
N THR A 67 -13.07 -10.56 14.08
CA THR A 67 -12.86 -10.88 12.65
C THR A 67 -13.13 -12.36 12.36
N ASN A 68 -12.50 -13.28 13.13
CA ASN A 68 -12.69 -14.72 12.97
C ASN A 68 -14.16 -15.15 13.16
N ILE A 69 -14.88 -14.55 14.11
CA ILE A 69 -16.31 -14.86 14.34
C ILE A 69 -17.16 -14.35 13.17
N LEU A 70 -16.93 -13.11 12.72
CA LEU A 70 -17.65 -12.52 11.59
C LEU A 70 -17.38 -13.29 10.28
N GLN A 71 -16.14 -13.68 10.00
CA GLN A 71 -15.78 -14.54 8.86
C GLN A 71 -16.48 -15.89 8.92
N ARG A 72 -16.47 -16.56 10.09
CA ARG A 72 -17.17 -17.85 10.29
C ARG A 72 -18.68 -17.71 10.11
N LEU A 73 -19.30 -16.61 10.58
CA LEU A 73 -20.71 -16.33 10.38
C LEU A 73 -21.05 -16.05 8.90
N CYS A 74 -20.21 -15.28 8.20
CA CYS A 74 -20.36 -15.02 6.76
C CYS A 74 -20.26 -16.32 5.93
N LYS A 75 -19.31 -17.20 6.23
CA LYS A 75 -19.19 -18.50 5.55
C LYS A 75 -20.32 -19.45 5.91
N ALA A 76 -20.72 -19.52 7.18
CA ALA A 76 -21.84 -20.33 7.63
C ALA A 76 -23.18 -19.86 7.04
N SER A 77 -23.33 -18.57 6.74
CA SER A 77 -24.52 -18.03 6.09
C SER A 77 -24.64 -18.43 4.62
N LYS A 78 -23.50 -18.72 3.96
CA LYS A 78 -23.34 -18.83 2.49
C LYS A 78 -23.81 -17.59 1.73
N ALA A 79 -23.82 -16.44 2.41
CA ALA A 79 -24.33 -15.21 1.85
C ALA A 79 -23.28 -14.49 0.98
N GLN A 80 -22.01 -14.91 1.01
CA GLN A 80 -21.03 -14.66 -0.07
C GLN A 80 -20.16 -15.90 -0.29
N ASP A 81 -19.26 -15.86 -1.28
CA ASP A 81 -18.17 -16.84 -1.38
C ASP A 81 -17.19 -16.71 -0.22
N ASP A 82 -16.47 -17.80 0.07
CA ASP A 82 -15.52 -17.88 1.19
C ASP A 82 -14.38 -16.84 1.12
N ASP A 83 -13.88 -16.52 -0.07
CA ASP A 83 -12.83 -15.54 -0.32
C ASP A 83 -13.34 -14.10 -0.13
N VAL A 84 -14.56 -13.81 -0.60
CA VAL A 84 -15.24 -12.52 -0.38
C VAL A 84 -15.52 -12.31 1.11
N CYS A 85 -16.05 -13.33 1.79
CA CYS A 85 -16.27 -13.33 3.23
C CYS A 85 -14.98 -13.10 4.03
N ASP A 86 -13.86 -13.72 3.64
CA ASP A 86 -12.58 -13.48 4.31
C ASP A 86 -12.10 -12.05 4.08
N GLY A 87 -12.03 -11.62 2.82
CA GLY A 87 -11.39 -10.37 2.43
C GLY A 87 -12.16 -9.10 2.84
N VAL A 88 -13.49 -9.07 2.77
CA VAL A 88 -14.28 -7.92 3.26
C VAL A 88 -14.17 -7.82 4.78
N ILE A 89 -14.38 -8.92 5.49
CA ILE A 89 -14.42 -8.91 6.95
C ILE A 89 -13.04 -8.62 7.56
N ASP A 90 -11.94 -9.10 6.96
CA ASP A 90 -10.58 -8.79 7.45
C ASP A 90 -10.27 -7.27 7.39
N ARG A 91 -10.79 -6.59 6.37
CA ARG A 91 -10.63 -5.13 6.15
C ARG A 91 -11.57 -4.29 7.02
N GLU A 92 -12.85 -4.64 7.11
CA GLU A 92 -13.87 -3.83 7.79
C GLU A 92 -13.98 -4.10 9.30
N ALA A 93 -13.77 -5.35 9.75
CA ALA A 93 -13.93 -5.72 11.16
C ALA A 93 -13.06 -4.90 12.14
N PRO A 94 -11.82 -4.47 11.81
CA PRO A 94 -11.05 -3.56 12.68
C PRO A 94 -11.72 -2.20 12.91
N ILE A 95 -12.40 -1.64 11.89
CA ILE A 95 -13.12 -0.37 12.01
C ILE A 95 -14.38 -0.58 12.87
N ILE A 96 -15.14 -1.64 12.58
CA ILE A 96 -16.32 -2.04 13.37
C ILE A 96 -15.93 -2.30 14.84
N ALA A 97 -14.84 -3.01 15.11
CA ALA A 97 -14.32 -3.24 16.47
C ALA A 97 -13.97 -1.93 17.18
N SER A 98 -13.38 -0.97 16.44
CA SER A 98 -13.08 0.36 16.95
C SER A 98 -14.35 1.12 17.36
N ALA A 99 -15.36 1.16 16.50
CA ALA A 99 -16.66 1.78 16.80
C ALA A 99 -17.36 1.10 18.00
N LEU A 100 -17.49 -0.24 17.97
CA LEU A 100 -18.11 -1.03 19.05
C LEU A 100 -17.48 -0.79 20.42
N ARG A 101 -16.15 -0.62 20.50
CA ARG A 101 -15.49 -0.30 21.78
C ARG A 101 -16.02 1.00 22.41
N HIS A 102 -16.44 1.98 21.60
CA HIS A 102 -16.90 3.30 22.05
C HIS A 102 -18.43 3.38 22.21
N ILE A 103 -19.22 2.86 21.26
CA ILE A 103 -20.70 2.87 21.28
C ILE A 103 -21.27 2.30 22.59
N SER A 104 -22.15 3.02 23.28
CA SER A 104 -22.89 2.48 24.43
C SER A 104 -24.20 1.83 23.96
N MET A 105 -24.57 0.70 24.58
CA MET A 105 -25.84 0.01 24.26
C MET A 105 -27.02 0.79 24.83
N GLY A 106 -28.18 0.75 24.18
CA GLY A 106 -29.35 1.58 24.49
C GLY A 106 -29.15 3.06 24.13
N THR A 107 -28.40 3.36 23.06
CA THR A 107 -28.20 4.73 22.56
C THR A 107 -28.49 4.83 21.07
N ARG A 108 -28.74 6.05 20.58
CA ARG A 108 -28.98 6.35 19.15
C ARG A 108 -27.93 5.70 18.23
N ALA A 109 -26.67 5.63 18.67
CA ALA A 109 -25.57 5.00 17.93
C ALA A 109 -25.67 3.45 17.86
N SER A 110 -26.14 2.77 18.91
CA SER A 110 -26.38 1.32 18.86
C SER A 110 -27.65 0.98 18.07
N GLU A 111 -28.71 1.78 18.21
CA GLU A 111 -29.94 1.67 17.42
C GLU A 111 -29.69 1.89 15.92
N ALA A 112 -28.93 2.93 15.55
CA ALA A 112 -28.54 3.19 14.16
C ALA A 112 -27.68 2.05 13.60
N LEU A 113 -26.66 1.58 14.33
CA LEU A 113 -25.81 0.47 13.87
C LEU A 113 -26.61 -0.84 13.72
N CYS A 114 -27.56 -1.11 14.62
CA CYS A 114 -28.49 -2.23 14.49
C CYS A 114 -29.44 -2.10 13.30
N THR A 115 -29.88 -0.88 12.99
CA THR A 115 -30.70 -0.59 11.80
C THR A 115 -29.90 -0.87 10.53
N THR A 116 -28.67 -0.39 10.46
CA THR A 116 -27.76 -0.57 9.31
C THR A 116 -27.36 -2.03 9.07
N LEU A 117 -27.02 -2.79 10.13
CA LEU A 117 -26.51 -4.16 9.97
C LEU A 117 -27.60 -5.23 9.86
N MET A 118 -28.78 -5.03 10.46
CA MET A 118 -29.81 -6.07 10.61
C MET A 118 -31.24 -5.64 10.29
N GLY A 119 -31.52 -4.34 10.11
CA GLY A 119 -32.87 -3.84 9.83
C GLY A 119 -33.93 -4.13 10.92
N VAL A 120 -33.51 -4.43 12.16
CA VAL A 120 -34.41 -4.82 13.28
C VAL A 120 -34.73 -3.70 14.28
N CYS A 121 -33.99 -2.59 14.22
CA CYS A 121 -34.35 -1.34 14.89
C CYS A 121 -35.00 -0.40 13.88
N GLY A 122 -35.82 0.52 14.37
CA GLY A 122 -36.13 1.72 13.59
C GLY A 122 -34.92 2.65 13.60
N TYR A 123 -34.76 3.46 12.56
CA TYR A 123 -33.82 4.58 12.61
C TYR A 123 -34.14 5.47 13.83
N PRO A 124 -33.14 5.93 14.58
CA PRO A 124 -33.38 6.86 15.68
C PRO A 124 -33.95 8.17 15.15
N ASP A 125 -34.80 8.83 15.94
CA ASP A 125 -35.28 10.17 15.66
C ASP A 125 -34.10 11.13 15.50
N VAL A 126 -34.23 12.10 14.58
CA VAL A 126 -33.20 13.11 14.31
C VAL A 126 -32.96 13.97 15.54
N GLU A 127 -31.69 14.26 15.85
CA GLU A 127 -31.39 15.13 16.98
C GLU A 127 -31.79 16.58 16.67
N GLU A 128 -32.55 17.21 17.56
CA GLU A 128 -32.89 18.61 17.39
C GLU A 128 -31.63 19.48 17.41
N TRP A 129 -31.30 20.04 16.25
CA TRP A 129 -30.25 21.03 16.08
C TRP A 129 -30.59 21.96 14.93
N THR A 130 -30.50 23.26 15.18
CA THR A 130 -30.56 24.28 14.13
C THR A 130 -29.14 24.66 13.76
N VAL A 131 -28.76 24.42 12.50
CA VAL A 131 -27.41 24.77 12.02
C VAL A 131 -27.19 26.29 12.17
N PRO A 132 -26.11 26.75 12.84
CA PRO A 132 -25.82 28.17 12.98
C PRO A 132 -25.53 28.82 11.61
N MET A 133 -26.47 29.65 11.12
CA MET A 133 -26.38 30.28 9.80
C MET A 133 -26.61 31.79 9.86
N PRO A 134 -25.89 32.60 9.05
CA PRO A 134 -26.19 34.02 8.86
C PRO A 134 -27.62 34.28 8.40
N ALA A 135 -28.26 35.30 9.00
CA ALA A 135 -29.59 35.74 8.63
C ALA A 135 -29.66 36.15 7.14
N ARG A 136 -30.78 35.85 6.49
CA ARG A 136 -30.99 36.11 5.06
C ARG A 136 -30.89 37.62 4.74
N ARG A 137 -29.91 37.99 3.91
CA ARG A 137 -29.57 39.39 3.61
C ARG A 137 -30.65 40.12 2.79
N SER A 138 -31.32 39.40 1.89
CA SER A 138 -32.54 39.82 1.22
C SER A 138 -33.34 38.59 0.75
N PRO A 139 -34.66 38.70 0.51
CA PRO A 139 -35.37 37.73 -0.29
C PRO A 139 -34.97 37.91 -1.77
N SER A 140 -33.77 37.44 -2.12
CA SER A 140 -33.40 37.21 -3.51
C SER A 140 -34.39 36.21 -4.11
N LEU A 141 -35.23 36.72 -5.01
CA LEU A 141 -35.96 35.89 -5.96
C LEU A 141 -34.91 35.17 -6.82
N ARG A 142 -35.19 33.92 -7.19
CA ARG A 142 -34.41 33.19 -8.20
C ARG A 142 -34.34 34.07 -9.46
N HIS A 143 -33.14 34.28 -10.00
CA HIS A 143 -32.96 35.15 -11.15
C HIS A 143 -33.74 34.61 -12.35
N GLU A 144 -34.47 35.49 -13.05
CA GLU A 144 -35.11 35.13 -14.31
C GLU A 144 -34.06 34.73 -15.36
N SER A 145 -34.45 33.87 -16.30
CA SER A 145 -33.59 33.42 -17.41
C SER A 145 -32.99 34.63 -18.14
N SER A 146 -31.69 34.58 -18.42
CA SER A 146 -30.97 35.71 -19.02
C SER A 146 -31.37 35.98 -20.48
N GLY A 147 -31.96 34.98 -21.14
CA GLY A 147 -32.22 35.00 -22.58
C GLY A 147 -30.96 34.88 -23.45
N GLU A 148 -29.79 34.70 -22.84
CA GLU A 148 -28.54 34.40 -23.55
C GLU A 148 -28.52 32.92 -23.98
N PRO A 149 -27.83 32.55 -25.08
CA PRO A 149 -27.75 31.17 -25.54
C PRO A 149 -27.12 30.23 -24.50
N SER A 150 -27.71 29.04 -24.33
CA SER A 150 -27.24 28.04 -23.36
C SER A 150 -25.78 27.63 -23.61
N ILE A 151 -25.01 27.47 -22.53
CA ILE A 151 -23.75 26.72 -22.52
C ILE A 151 -24.00 25.25 -22.16
N GLN A 152 -23.07 24.37 -22.53
CA GLN A 152 -23.16 22.95 -22.21
C GLN A 152 -22.19 22.57 -21.09
N ILE A 153 -22.64 21.69 -20.19
CA ILE A 153 -21.80 21.01 -19.20
C ILE A 153 -22.07 19.50 -19.25
N VAL A 154 -21.07 18.70 -18.87
CA VAL A 154 -21.13 17.23 -18.93
C VAL A 154 -21.05 16.67 -17.51
N HIS A 155 -21.78 15.59 -17.24
CA HIS A 155 -21.76 14.89 -15.95
C HIS A 155 -21.76 13.38 -16.19
N PHE A 156 -20.78 12.70 -15.59
CA PHE A 156 -20.66 11.24 -15.54
C PHE A 156 -20.22 10.81 -14.14
N SER A 157 -20.54 9.58 -13.75
CA SER A 157 -20.24 9.00 -12.43
C SER A 157 -20.06 7.50 -12.54
N ASP A 158 -19.60 6.88 -11.44
CA ASP A 158 -19.71 5.45 -11.17
C ASP A 158 -19.13 4.65 -12.35
N ILE A 159 -17.83 4.91 -12.60
CA ILE A 159 -17.13 4.31 -13.74
C ILE A 159 -16.68 2.90 -13.46
N HIS A 160 -16.31 2.59 -12.21
CA HIS A 160 -15.87 1.28 -11.73
C HIS A 160 -15.05 0.52 -12.77
N ILE A 161 -13.82 0.99 -12.99
CA ILE A 161 -12.93 0.39 -13.97
C ILE A 161 -12.31 -0.86 -13.34
N ASP A 162 -12.65 -2.05 -13.83
CA ASP A 162 -11.94 -3.28 -13.46
C ASP A 162 -10.59 -3.34 -14.23
N PRO A 163 -9.44 -3.11 -13.58
CA PRO A 163 -8.14 -3.13 -14.24
C PRO A 163 -7.70 -4.54 -14.67
N LEU A 164 -8.41 -5.58 -14.22
CA LEU A 164 -8.18 -6.99 -14.51
C LEU A 164 -9.32 -7.60 -15.34
N TYR A 165 -10.18 -6.76 -15.96
CA TYR A 165 -11.24 -7.23 -16.85
C TYR A 165 -10.65 -8.02 -18.03
N GLU A 166 -11.04 -9.27 -18.19
CA GLU A 166 -10.59 -10.13 -19.28
C GLU A 166 -11.73 -10.41 -20.29
N THR A 167 -11.50 -10.06 -21.55
CA THR A 167 -12.48 -10.30 -22.62
C THR A 167 -12.63 -11.80 -22.89
N GLY A 168 -13.86 -12.28 -22.90
CA GLY A 168 -14.21 -13.68 -23.11
C GLY A 168 -14.29 -14.51 -21.82
N ALA A 169 -13.86 -13.96 -20.68
CA ALA A 169 -13.97 -14.63 -19.38
C ALA A 169 -15.44 -14.73 -18.91
N ASN A 170 -15.73 -15.56 -17.91
CA ASN A 170 -17.11 -15.82 -17.47
C ASN A 170 -17.78 -14.58 -16.84
N THR A 171 -19.09 -14.44 -17.04
CA THR A 171 -19.92 -13.41 -16.37
C THR A 171 -20.79 -13.99 -15.22
N GLU A 172 -20.69 -15.29 -14.95
CA GLU A 172 -21.61 -16.05 -14.08
C GLU A 172 -20.91 -16.86 -12.96
N CYS A 173 -20.18 -16.19 -12.07
CA CYS A 173 -19.55 -16.80 -10.88
C CYS A 173 -20.25 -16.42 -9.55
N GLY A 174 -21.21 -15.49 -9.58
CA GLY A 174 -21.92 -15.03 -8.38
C GLY A 174 -21.10 -14.10 -7.47
N LYS A 175 -20.08 -13.44 -8.04
CA LYS A 175 -19.38 -12.27 -7.49
C LYS A 175 -20.00 -10.98 -8.09
N PRO A 176 -19.81 -9.79 -7.49
CA PRO A 176 -20.38 -8.53 -8.02
C PRO A 176 -19.68 -8.05 -9.31
N ILE A 177 -18.39 -8.35 -9.46
CA ILE A 177 -17.61 -8.09 -10.69
C ILE A 177 -17.68 -9.25 -11.70
N CYS A 178 -17.08 -9.04 -12.87
CA CYS A 178 -16.80 -10.09 -13.85
C CYS A 178 -15.95 -11.21 -13.26
N CYS A 179 -16.11 -12.43 -13.76
CA CYS A 179 -15.23 -13.51 -13.35
C CYS A 179 -13.89 -13.33 -14.07
N ARG A 180 -12.92 -12.78 -13.33
CA ARG A 180 -11.50 -12.98 -13.61
C ARG A 180 -11.24 -14.50 -13.72
N PRO A 181 -10.14 -14.96 -14.35
CA PRO A 181 -9.85 -16.39 -14.54
C PRO A 181 -9.46 -17.10 -13.22
N TYR A 182 -10.40 -17.17 -12.27
CA TYR A 182 -10.27 -17.81 -10.98
C TYR A 182 -10.27 -19.34 -11.11
N THR A 183 -10.99 -19.87 -12.11
CA THR A 183 -11.04 -21.28 -12.46
C THR A 183 -10.96 -21.48 -13.98
N LEU A 184 -10.62 -22.70 -14.41
CA LEU A 184 -10.64 -23.08 -15.84
C LEU A 184 -12.01 -22.90 -16.52
N SER A 185 -13.11 -22.88 -15.77
CA SER A 185 -14.45 -22.57 -16.29
C SER A 185 -14.70 -21.07 -16.45
N ASP A 186 -13.91 -20.24 -15.79
CA ASP A 186 -13.98 -18.78 -15.90
C ASP A 186 -13.08 -18.23 -17.03
N GLU A 187 -12.11 -19.01 -17.50
CA GLU A 187 -11.17 -18.63 -18.56
C GLU A 187 -11.85 -18.43 -19.95
N PRO A 188 -11.33 -17.50 -20.78
CA PRO A 188 -11.80 -17.31 -22.15
C PRO A 188 -11.80 -18.59 -23.00
N GLY A 189 -12.94 -18.86 -23.63
CA GLY A 189 -13.14 -20.03 -24.50
C GLY A 189 -13.63 -21.29 -23.81
N TYR A 190 -13.75 -21.30 -22.48
CA TYR A 190 -14.28 -22.42 -21.69
C TYR A 190 -15.67 -22.16 -21.08
N THR A 191 -16.08 -20.90 -20.93
CA THR A 191 -17.41 -20.50 -20.44
C THR A 191 -18.49 -20.53 -21.54
N SER A 192 -19.75 -20.76 -21.14
CA SER A 192 -20.94 -20.52 -21.98
C SER A 192 -21.40 -19.06 -22.00
N SER A 193 -20.88 -18.24 -21.09
CA SER A 193 -21.33 -16.87 -20.82
C SER A 193 -20.13 -15.90 -20.86
N PRO A 194 -19.51 -15.70 -22.05
CA PRO A 194 -18.28 -14.91 -22.21
C PRO A 194 -18.52 -13.39 -22.18
N ALA A 195 -17.72 -12.70 -21.39
CA ALA A 195 -17.71 -11.24 -21.26
C ALA A 195 -17.29 -10.55 -22.56
N GLY A 196 -18.03 -9.52 -22.98
CA GLY A 196 -17.75 -8.79 -24.22
C GLY A 196 -16.56 -7.82 -24.11
N PRO A 197 -15.91 -7.42 -25.22
CA PRO A 197 -14.82 -6.44 -25.21
C PRO A 197 -15.22 -5.04 -24.74
N PHE A 198 -16.51 -4.71 -24.61
CA PHE A 198 -17.01 -3.41 -24.16
C PHE A 198 -17.96 -3.52 -22.95
N GLY A 199 -17.74 -4.50 -22.07
CA GLY A 199 -18.51 -4.72 -20.85
C GLY A 199 -19.66 -5.72 -20.99
N ASP A 200 -20.25 -6.09 -19.86
CA ASP A 200 -21.46 -6.93 -19.74
C ASP A 200 -22.25 -6.45 -18.51
N HIS A 201 -23.59 -6.55 -18.51
CA HIS A 201 -24.43 -6.12 -17.37
C HIS A 201 -24.15 -6.83 -16.03
N LYS A 202 -23.37 -7.92 -16.01
CA LYS A 202 -22.91 -8.59 -14.79
C LYS A 202 -21.50 -8.18 -14.35
N CYS A 203 -20.86 -7.26 -15.07
CA CYS A 203 -19.46 -6.92 -14.90
C CYS A 203 -19.26 -5.41 -14.76
N ASP A 204 -18.19 -5.04 -14.07
CA ASP A 204 -17.67 -3.68 -14.06
C ASP A 204 -17.04 -3.30 -15.40
N SER A 205 -16.78 -1.99 -15.58
CA SER A 205 -16.40 -1.41 -16.86
C SER A 205 -14.97 -1.79 -17.26
N PRO A 206 -14.75 -2.28 -18.50
CA PRO A 206 -13.41 -2.29 -19.07
C PRO A 206 -12.99 -0.88 -19.53
N ILE A 207 -11.67 -0.63 -19.58
CA ILE A 207 -11.05 0.60 -20.09
C ILE A 207 -11.51 0.94 -21.53
N SER A 208 -11.88 -0.06 -22.33
CA SER A 208 -12.45 0.13 -23.66
C SER A 208 -13.80 0.84 -23.65
N LEU A 209 -14.65 0.56 -22.67
CA LEU A 209 -15.96 1.20 -22.48
C LEU A 209 -15.78 2.64 -21.99
N GLU A 210 -14.90 2.85 -21.00
CA GLU A 210 -14.48 4.17 -20.50
C GLU A 210 -14.04 5.10 -21.64
N LYS A 211 -13.05 4.65 -22.42
CA LYS A 211 -12.55 5.44 -23.56
C LYS A 211 -13.60 5.67 -24.63
N SER A 212 -14.58 4.78 -24.79
CA SER A 212 -15.71 5.01 -25.71
C SER A 212 -16.61 6.17 -25.23
N MET A 213 -16.85 6.28 -23.91
CA MET A 213 -17.64 7.37 -23.33
C MET A 213 -16.96 8.73 -23.52
N TYR A 214 -15.67 8.85 -23.18
CA TYR A 214 -14.93 10.11 -23.36
C TYR A 214 -14.88 10.55 -24.83
N ASN A 215 -14.71 9.60 -25.75
CA ASN A 215 -14.80 9.88 -27.19
C ASN A 215 -16.21 10.31 -27.64
N ALA A 216 -17.26 9.78 -27.03
CA ALA A 216 -18.64 10.21 -27.28
C ALA A 216 -18.90 11.62 -26.74
N ILE A 217 -18.46 11.93 -25.51
CA ILE A 217 -18.54 13.26 -24.90
C ILE A 217 -17.93 14.33 -25.82
N ASN A 218 -16.74 14.07 -26.39
CA ASN A 218 -16.10 14.97 -27.34
C ASN A 218 -16.86 15.14 -28.68
N ARG A 219 -17.70 14.17 -29.07
CA ARG A 219 -18.51 14.25 -30.29
C ARG A 219 -19.86 14.93 -30.07
N VAL A 220 -20.53 14.67 -28.95
CA VAL A 220 -21.87 15.19 -28.67
C VAL A 220 -21.86 16.56 -28.00
N ALA A 221 -20.83 16.86 -27.19
CA ALA A 221 -20.66 18.12 -26.47
C ALA A 221 -19.26 18.73 -26.71
N PRO A 222 -18.87 19.00 -27.98
CA PRO A 222 -17.54 19.52 -28.33
C PRO A 222 -17.27 20.92 -27.76
N ASN A 223 -18.33 21.67 -27.43
CA ASN A 223 -18.27 23.03 -26.89
C ASN A 223 -18.65 23.11 -25.40
N ALA A 224 -18.65 21.99 -24.67
CA ALA A 224 -18.88 22.01 -23.22
C ALA A 224 -17.84 22.88 -22.50
N SER A 225 -18.27 23.59 -21.45
CA SER A 225 -17.45 24.53 -20.68
C SER A 225 -16.57 23.83 -19.64
N PHE A 226 -17.11 22.78 -19.00
CA PHE A 226 -16.42 21.91 -18.04
C PHE A 226 -17.19 20.59 -17.88
N ALA A 227 -16.59 19.65 -17.17
CA ALA A 227 -17.24 18.41 -16.74
C ALA A 227 -17.34 18.31 -15.21
N LEU A 228 -18.36 17.61 -14.75
CA LEU A 228 -18.54 17.17 -13.36
C LEU A 228 -18.33 15.65 -13.31
N PHE A 229 -17.48 15.20 -12.38
CA PHE A 229 -17.27 13.78 -12.12
C PHE A 229 -17.59 13.48 -10.66
N THR A 230 -18.64 12.70 -10.42
CA THR A 230 -19.21 12.49 -9.08
C THR A 230 -18.67 11.26 -8.33
N GLY A 231 -17.56 10.68 -8.81
CA GLY A 231 -16.76 9.70 -8.07
C GLY A 231 -16.94 8.25 -8.53
N ASP A 232 -16.41 7.34 -7.73
CA ASP A 232 -16.43 5.89 -7.90
C ASP A 232 -15.68 5.37 -9.15
N ILE A 233 -14.36 5.45 -9.05
CA ILE A 233 -13.37 4.93 -10.00
C ILE A 233 -13.11 3.43 -9.82
N VAL A 234 -13.01 2.98 -8.56
CA VAL A 234 -12.52 1.64 -8.20
C VAL A 234 -13.63 0.59 -8.34
N ASP A 235 -13.28 -0.59 -8.83
CA ASP A 235 -14.19 -1.71 -9.05
C ASP A 235 -14.76 -2.31 -7.76
N HIS A 236 -15.80 -3.12 -7.92
CA HIS A 236 -16.53 -3.77 -6.82
C HIS A 236 -15.82 -4.98 -6.21
N ALA A 237 -14.55 -5.22 -6.54
CA ALA A 237 -13.69 -6.23 -5.92
C ALA A 237 -13.24 -5.86 -4.49
N ILE A 238 -14.14 -5.35 -3.64
CA ILE A 238 -13.84 -4.77 -2.32
C ILE A 238 -13.15 -5.73 -1.32
N TRP A 239 -13.16 -7.04 -1.59
CA TRP A 239 -12.40 -8.05 -0.84
C TRP A 239 -10.95 -8.24 -1.31
N ASP A 240 -10.56 -7.58 -2.40
CA ASP A 240 -9.28 -7.71 -3.11
C ASP A 240 -8.60 -6.34 -3.35
N THR A 241 -9.12 -5.26 -2.75
CA THR A 241 -8.53 -3.92 -2.83
C THR A 241 -7.46 -3.67 -1.75
N THR A 242 -6.58 -2.71 -2.03
CA THR A 242 -5.57 -2.17 -1.11
C THR A 242 -5.42 -0.66 -1.37
N THR A 243 -4.85 0.10 -0.43
CA THR A 243 -4.59 1.53 -0.65
C THR A 243 -3.72 1.77 -1.88
N ALA A 244 -2.74 0.90 -2.15
CA ALA A 244 -1.84 1.04 -3.29
C ALA A 244 -2.52 0.73 -4.64
N SER A 245 -3.41 -0.28 -4.70
CA SER A 245 -4.17 -0.60 -5.91
C SER A 245 -5.24 0.46 -6.22
N ASN A 246 -5.85 1.04 -5.18
CA ASN A 246 -6.80 2.14 -5.32
C ASN A 246 -6.09 3.40 -5.83
N ASP A 247 -4.96 3.79 -5.21
CA ASP A 247 -4.13 4.92 -5.69
C ASP A 247 -3.73 4.73 -7.16
N ASP A 248 -3.31 3.53 -7.58
CA ASP A 248 -2.95 3.21 -8.96
C ASP A 248 -4.16 3.29 -9.92
N SER A 249 -5.33 2.79 -9.53
CA SER A 249 -6.57 2.88 -10.32
C SER A 249 -7.05 4.32 -10.48
N ILE A 250 -6.97 5.13 -9.42
CA ILE A 250 -7.27 6.56 -9.41
C ILE A 250 -6.33 7.33 -10.35
N ASN A 251 -5.01 7.08 -10.26
CA ASN A 251 -4.04 7.67 -11.18
C ASN A 251 -4.32 7.23 -12.64
N LYS A 252 -4.65 5.94 -12.83
CA LYS A 252 -5.16 5.32 -14.07
C LYS A 252 -6.25 6.17 -14.75
N ALA A 253 -7.39 6.29 -14.07
CA ALA A 253 -8.57 6.96 -14.59
C ALA A 253 -8.34 8.45 -14.83
N TYR A 254 -7.71 9.19 -13.90
CA TYR A 254 -7.45 10.62 -14.11
C TYR A 254 -6.44 10.89 -15.24
N SER A 255 -5.49 9.99 -15.52
CA SER A 255 -4.68 10.05 -16.75
C SER A 255 -5.54 9.86 -18.00
N SER A 256 -6.39 8.82 -18.03
CA SER A 256 -7.32 8.53 -19.15
C SER A 256 -8.26 9.72 -19.44
N MET A 257 -8.78 10.35 -18.38
CA MET A 257 -9.58 11.58 -18.45
C MET A 257 -8.77 12.76 -18.98
N ASN A 258 -7.56 13.01 -18.50
CA ASN A 258 -6.74 14.13 -18.97
C ASN A 258 -6.31 13.94 -20.44
N GLU A 259 -5.92 12.72 -20.83
CA GLU A 259 -5.57 12.37 -22.21
C GLU A 259 -6.74 12.58 -23.20
N THR A 260 -7.96 12.22 -22.79
CA THR A 260 -9.11 12.22 -23.72
C THR A 260 -10.00 13.47 -23.59
N LEU A 261 -10.15 14.02 -22.39
CA LEU A 261 -11.02 15.16 -22.08
C LEU A 261 -10.27 16.43 -21.67
N GLY A 262 -8.92 16.47 -21.66
CA GLY A 262 -8.08 17.57 -21.14
C GLY A 262 -8.28 18.97 -21.73
N ARG A 263 -9.23 19.17 -22.66
CA ARG A 263 -9.78 20.50 -23.02
C ARG A 263 -10.76 21.05 -21.97
N LEU A 264 -11.31 20.20 -21.11
CA LEU A 264 -12.30 20.51 -20.09
C LEU A 264 -11.62 20.55 -18.71
N PRO A 265 -11.88 21.58 -17.89
CA PRO A 265 -11.75 21.45 -16.45
C PRO A 265 -12.70 20.34 -15.96
N ILE A 266 -12.21 19.44 -15.11
CA ILE A 266 -13.03 18.39 -14.50
C ILE A 266 -13.12 18.67 -12.99
N TYR A 267 -14.33 18.93 -12.50
CA TYR A 267 -14.59 19.11 -11.08
C TYR A 267 -15.04 17.79 -10.48
N GLY A 268 -14.14 17.16 -9.73
CA GLY A 268 -14.34 15.86 -9.08
C GLY A 268 -14.93 15.97 -7.67
N THR A 269 -15.55 14.88 -7.20
CA THR A 269 -15.75 14.61 -5.76
C THR A 269 -15.24 13.21 -5.42
N VAL A 270 -15.15 12.91 -4.12
CA VAL A 270 -14.69 11.61 -3.61
C VAL A 270 -15.87 10.65 -3.52
N GLY A 271 -15.80 9.55 -4.26
CA GLY A 271 -16.74 8.44 -4.15
C GLY A 271 -16.49 7.57 -2.92
N ASN A 272 -17.35 6.60 -2.67
CA ASN A 272 -17.16 5.69 -1.52
C ASN A 272 -16.20 4.52 -1.83
N HIS A 273 -15.95 4.23 -3.11
CA HIS A 273 -15.04 3.17 -3.57
C HIS A 273 -13.56 3.58 -3.64
N GLU A 274 -13.20 4.87 -3.68
CA GLU A 274 -11.78 5.28 -3.71
C GLU A 274 -10.99 4.89 -2.44
N ALA A 275 -11.65 4.75 -1.29
CA ALA A 275 -11.00 4.34 -0.04
C ALA A 275 -10.74 2.83 0.02
N SER A 276 -9.64 2.44 0.69
CA SER A 276 -9.36 1.05 1.09
C SER A 276 -8.95 1.04 2.57
N PRO A 277 -9.73 0.45 3.49
CA PRO A 277 -11.00 -0.25 3.27
C PRO A 277 -12.10 0.62 2.64
N VAL A 278 -13.09 -0.01 2.03
CA VAL A 278 -14.16 0.71 1.29
C VAL A 278 -15.02 1.50 2.28
N ASN A 279 -15.55 2.65 1.87
CA ASN A 279 -16.34 3.54 2.76
C ASN A 279 -15.58 4.12 3.98
N ALA A 280 -14.28 3.83 4.16
CA ALA A 280 -13.55 4.17 5.37
C ALA A 280 -13.08 5.64 5.38
N PHE A 281 -13.96 6.56 5.77
CA PHE A 281 -13.67 7.99 5.87
C PHE A 281 -13.68 8.50 7.33
N PRO A 282 -12.52 8.53 8.01
CA PRO A 282 -12.33 9.09 9.35
C PRO A 282 -13.01 10.44 9.65
N ILE A 283 -13.60 10.53 10.85
CA ILE A 283 -14.16 11.76 11.43
C ILE A 283 -13.26 12.29 12.56
N ASN A 284 -13.09 13.62 12.63
CA ASN A 284 -12.37 14.35 13.69
C ASN A 284 -10.95 13.86 14.02
N GLY A 285 -10.27 13.25 13.04
CA GLY A 285 -8.96 12.63 13.25
C GLY A 285 -8.98 11.29 14.01
N HIS A 286 -10.16 10.73 14.32
CA HIS A 286 -10.31 9.35 14.76
C HIS A 286 -10.01 8.41 13.59
N GLY A 287 -8.73 8.02 13.53
CA GLY A 287 -8.05 7.49 12.33
C GLY A 287 -6.55 7.81 12.32
N ARG A 288 -6.10 8.77 13.18
CA ARG A 288 -4.71 9.19 13.44
C ARG A 288 -3.91 9.74 12.26
N GLN A 289 -4.38 9.63 11.03
CA GLN A 289 -3.81 10.26 9.84
C GLN A 289 -4.94 10.76 8.93
N THR A 290 -4.66 11.79 8.14
CA THR A 290 -5.46 12.13 6.96
C THR A 290 -5.55 10.90 6.06
N PRO A 291 -6.75 10.51 5.56
CA PRO A 291 -6.91 9.40 4.64
C PRO A 291 -5.96 9.51 3.43
N PRO A 292 -5.17 8.47 3.10
CA PRO A 292 -4.24 8.51 1.96
C PRO A 292 -4.90 8.94 0.65
N VAL A 293 -6.14 8.51 0.43
CA VAL A 293 -7.00 8.86 -0.71
C VAL A 293 -7.12 10.38 -0.94
N TYR A 294 -7.22 11.20 0.11
CA TYR A 294 -7.31 12.66 -0.05
C TYR A 294 -6.03 13.27 -0.64
N ASN A 295 -4.87 12.65 -0.39
CA ASN A 295 -3.60 13.11 -0.93
C ASN A 295 -3.43 12.76 -2.42
N VAL A 296 -3.96 11.63 -2.90
CA VAL A 296 -3.95 11.33 -4.34
C VAL A 296 -4.95 12.20 -5.10
N LEU A 297 -6.17 12.36 -4.59
CA LEU A 297 -7.18 13.24 -5.20
C LEU A 297 -6.71 14.71 -5.24
N SER A 298 -6.14 15.22 -4.14
CA SER A 298 -5.54 16.57 -4.10
C SER A 298 -4.48 16.77 -5.19
N ARG A 299 -3.56 15.81 -5.37
CA ARG A 299 -2.53 15.87 -6.42
C ARG A 299 -3.11 15.82 -7.84
N GLN A 300 -4.12 15.00 -8.07
CA GLN A 300 -4.74 14.86 -9.40
C GLN A 300 -5.58 16.09 -9.76
N TRP A 301 -6.34 16.65 -8.82
CA TRP A 301 -7.23 17.78 -9.09
C TRP A 301 -6.53 19.14 -9.14
N ASP A 302 -5.34 19.30 -8.55
CA ASP A 302 -4.62 20.59 -8.43
C ASP A 302 -4.61 21.44 -9.71
N HIS A 303 -4.37 20.83 -10.86
CA HIS A 303 -4.36 21.53 -12.15
C HIS A 303 -5.73 22.05 -12.64
N TRP A 304 -6.84 21.51 -12.16
CA TRP A 304 -8.21 21.98 -12.47
C TRP A 304 -8.79 22.90 -11.40
N ILE A 305 -8.48 22.64 -10.12
CA ILE A 305 -9.10 23.36 -8.98
C ILE A 305 -8.18 24.42 -8.36
N GLY A 306 -6.88 24.38 -8.65
CA GLY A 306 -5.87 25.25 -8.09
C GLY A 306 -5.43 24.87 -6.67
N PRO A 307 -4.27 25.41 -6.22
CA PRO A 307 -3.59 24.93 -5.01
C PRO A 307 -4.34 25.19 -3.71
N GLU A 308 -5.21 26.20 -3.66
CA GLU A 308 -6.03 26.48 -2.47
C GLU A 308 -7.13 25.41 -2.28
N ALA A 309 -7.85 25.08 -3.36
CA ALA A 309 -8.86 24.03 -3.35
C ALA A 309 -8.22 22.62 -3.24
N ALA A 310 -7.03 22.42 -3.80
CA ALA A 310 -6.25 21.20 -3.60
C ALA A 310 -5.81 21.01 -2.14
N ALA A 311 -5.45 22.09 -1.44
CA ALA A 311 -5.14 22.05 -0.01
C ALA A 311 -6.38 21.77 0.85
N GLN A 312 -7.55 22.30 0.49
CA GLN A 312 -8.83 21.94 1.12
C GLN A 312 -9.14 20.45 0.93
N THR A 313 -9.00 19.95 -0.31
CA THR A 313 -9.15 18.52 -0.63
C THR A 313 -8.25 17.64 0.24
N ALA A 314 -6.96 17.98 0.36
CA ALA A 314 -6.02 17.24 1.19
C ALA A 314 -6.38 17.24 2.69
N ALA A 315 -7.10 18.25 3.17
CA ALA A 315 -7.48 18.34 4.58
C ALA A 315 -8.77 17.56 4.91
N THR A 316 -9.79 17.62 4.06
CA THR A 316 -11.16 17.15 4.38
C THR A 316 -11.81 16.26 3.31
N GLY A 317 -11.21 16.12 2.13
CA GLY A 317 -11.83 15.53 0.95
C GLY A 317 -12.86 16.44 0.25
N ALA A 318 -13.03 17.68 0.73
CA ALA A 318 -13.97 18.68 0.22
C ALA A 318 -13.23 19.94 -0.24
N TYR A 319 -13.79 20.69 -1.19
CA TYR A 319 -13.19 21.94 -1.67
C TYR A 319 -14.20 22.92 -2.27
N SER A 320 -13.83 24.19 -2.36
CA SER A 320 -14.55 25.21 -3.11
C SER A 320 -13.63 25.89 -4.13
N VAL A 321 -14.11 26.02 -5.37
CA VAL A 321 -13.38 26.68 -6.47
C VAL A 321 -14.32 27.55 -7.31
N LYS A 322 -13.80 28.62 -7.91
CA LYS A 322 -14.55 29.47 -8.85
C LYS A 322 -14.32 29.02 -10.30
N HIS A 323 -15.40 28.95 -11.07
CA HIS A 323 -15.37 28.79 -12.52
C HIS A 323 -15.73 30.14 -13.17
N GLY A 324 -14.70 30.91 -13.50
CA GLY A 324 -14.87 32.33 -13.86
C GLY A 324 -15.34 33.18 -12.68
N ASP A 325 -15.95 34.33 -12.97
CA ASP A 325 -16.32 35.33 -11.94
C ASP A 325 -17.70 35.12 -11.31
N LYS A 326 -18.52 34.18 -11.83
CA LYS A 326 -19.96 34.08 -11.51
C LYS A 326 -20.42 32.72 -10.98
N LEU A 327 -19.68 31.65 -11.21
CA LEU A 327 -20.01 30.31 -10.73
C LEU A 327 -18.97 29.86 -9.68
N ARG A 328 -19.45 29.32 -8.56
CA ARG A 328 -18.65 28.58 -7.59
C ARG A 328 -19.08 27.11 -7.60
N VAL A 329 -18.11 26.20 -7.72
CA VAL A 329 -18.32 24.77 -7.56
C VAL A 329 -17.82 24.38 -6.17
N ILE A 330 -18.71 23.77 -5.38
CA ILE A 330 -18.41 23.27 -4.04
C ILE A 330 -18.53 21.75 -4.06
N SER A 331 -17.41 21.07 -3.82
CA SER A 331 -17.35 19.62 -3.71
C SER A 331 -17.46 19.21 -2.24
N LEU A 332 -18.49 18.45 -1.91
CA LEU A 332 -18.77 17.91 -0.59
C LEU A 332 -18.30 16.46 -0.49
N ASN A 333 -17.60 16.15 0.60
CA ASN A 333 -17.33 14.78 1.01
C ASN A 333 -18.58 14.23 1.70
N THR A 334 -19.49 13.68 0.92
CA THR A 334 -20.75 13.10 1.39
C THR A 334 -20.55 11.84 2.24
N ASN A 335 -19.42 11.16 2.08
CA ASN A 335 -19.17 9.83 2.65
C ASN A 335 -19.00 9.85 4.17
N ILE A 336 -18.77 11.01 4.79
CA ILE A 336 -18.79 11.14 6.25
C ILE A 336 -20.20 10.97 6.84
N TYR A 337 -21.25 11.12 6.03
CA TYR A 337 -22.65 10.90 6.40
C TYR A 337 -23.19 9.54 5.93
N TYR A 338 -22.33 8.65 5.39
CA TYR A 338 -22.74 7.34 4.90
C TYR A 338 -23.02 6.37 6.05
N ARG A 339 -24.16 5.68 6.02
CA ARG A 339 -24.47 4.61 6.97
C ARG A 339 -23.46 3.45 6.97
N LEU A 340 -22.75 3.17 5.87
CA LEU A 340 -21.70 2.14 5.84
C LEU A 340 -20.29 2.68 6.16
N ASN A 341 -20.12 4.00 6.37
CA ASN A 341 -18.88 4.51 6.94
C ASN A 341 -18.87 4.24 8.45
N PHE A 342 -18.27 3.13 8.85
CA PHE A 342 -18.29 2.69 10.24
C PHE A 342 -17.58 3.63 11.22
N TRP A 343 -16.78 4.60 10.74
CA TRP A 343 -16.21 5.65 11.58
C TRP A 343 -17.26 6.60 12.15
N THR A 344 -18.40 6.82 11.46
CA THR A 344 -19.42 7.78 11.92
C THR A 344 -20.13 7.33 13.20
N TYR A 345 -20.20 6.02 13.47
CA TYR A 345 -20.73 5.49 14.74
C TYR A 345 -19.75 5.60 15.91
N TYR A 346 -18.49 6.02 15.67
CA TYR A 346 -17.52 6.24 16.74
C TYR A 346 -17.97 7.38 17.67
N ASP A 347 -18.50 8.47 17.09
CA ASP A 347 -19.15 9.57 17.82
C ASP A 347 -20.30 10.17 16.99
N MET A 348 -21.43 9.46 16.94
CA MET A 348 -22.64 9.91 16.26
C MET A 348 -23.29 11.16 16.91
N ASN A 349 -22.80 11.62 18.07
CA ASN A 349 -23.31 12.84 18.71
C ASN A 349 -22.61 14.10 18.18
N ASP A 350 -21.51 13.97 17.43
CA ASP A 350 -20.96 15.11 16.72
C ASP A 350 -21.83 15.46 15.51
N LYS A 351 -22.34 16.69 15.53
CA LYS A 351 -23.30 17.20 14.55
C LYS A 351 -22.60 17.82 13.33
N ASP A 352 -21.32 18.15 13.44
CA ASP A 352 -20.53 18.74 12.36
C ASP A 352 -19.13 18.08 12.27
N PRO A 353 -19.06 16.78 11.94
CA PRO A 353 -17.80 16.05 11.82
C PRO A 353 -16.88 16.70 10.79
N ASN A 354 -15.61 16.86 11.17
CA ASN A 354 -14.59 17.60 10.42
C ASN A 354 -14.92 19.09 10.14
N ARG A 355 -15.95 19.67 10.79
CA ARG A 355 -16.48 21.02 10.55
C ARG A 355 -16.94 21.26 9.10
N GLN A 356 -17.42 20.23 8.40
CA GLN A 356 -17.82 20.35 7.00
C GLN A 356 -19.08 21.22 6.81
N LEU A 357 -20.07 21.14 7.69
CA LEU A 357 -21.29 21.96 7.64
C LEU A 357 -20.98 23.43 7.92
N GLY A 358 -20.20 23.72 8.97
CA GLY A 358 -19.75 25.08 9.27
C GLY A 358 -18.95 25.69 8.12
N TRP A 359 -18.04 24.92 7.50
CA TRP A 359 -17.31 25.34 6.32
C TRP A 359 -18.22 25.58 5.10
N LEU A 360 -19.21 24.71 4.86
CA LEU A 360 -20.19 24.90 3.77
C LEU A 360 -21.01 26.19 3.96
N VAL A 361 -21.44 26.49 5.19
CA VAL A 361 -22.12 27.77 5.51
C VAL A 361 -21.20 28.96 5.26
N ASP A 362 -19.92 28.88 5.65
CA ASP A 362 -18.91 29.92 5.39
C ASP A 362 -18.74 30.17 3.87
N GLN A 363 -18.68 29.10 3.04
CA GLN A 363 -18.58 29.21 1.57
C GLN A 363 -19.86 29.77 0.92
N LEU A 364 -21.04 29.35 1.39
CA LEU A 364 -22.32 29.79 0.83
C LEU A 364 -22.67 31.23 1.20
N ASP A 365 -22.35 31.72 2.40
CA ASP A 365 -22.49 33.15 2.74
C ASP A 365 -21.48 34.02 1.98
N GLU A 366 -20.29 33.51 1.64
CA GLU A 366 -19.36 34.20 0.76
C GLU A 366 -19.92 34.31 -0.68
N ALA A 367 -20.46 33.22 -1.24
CA ALA A 367 -21.10 33.23 -2.55
C ALA A 367 -22.34 34.15 -2.58
N GLU A 368 -23.22 34.08 -1.57
CA GLU A 368 -24.38 34.98 -1.43
C GLU A 368 -23.94 36.46 -1.32
N ARG A 369 -22.81 36.76 -0.66
CA ARG A 369 -22.22 38.09 -0.61
C ARG A 369 -21.66 38.57 -1.94
N ALA A 370 -21.06 37.66 -2.71
CA ALA A 370 -20.42 37.98 -3.99
C ALA A 370 -21.44 38.07 -5.15
N GLY A 371 -22.65 37.55 -4.98
CA GLY A 371 -23.63 37.39 -6.06
C GLY A 371 -23.27 36.25 -7.01
N GLU A 372 -22.53 35.26 -6.50
CA GLU A 372 -22.14 34.04 -7.23
C GLU A 372 -23.29 33.03 -7.23
N SER A 373 -23.48 32.35 -8.36
CA SER A 373 -24.30 31.14 -8.43
C SER A 373 -23.46 29.94 -7.96
N VAL A 374 -24.08 28.97 -7.30
CA VAL A 374 -23.37 27.82 -6.72
C VAL A 374 -23.87 26.50 -7.32
N TYR A 375 -22.91 25.65 -7.71
CA TYR A 375 -23.13 24.23 -7.89
C TYR A 375 -22.55 23.46 -6.71
N ILE A 376 -23.35 22.55 -6.15
CA ILE A 376 -22.87 21.59 -5.15
C ILE A 376 -22.71 20.24 -5.83
N ILE A 377 -21.55 19.63 -5.69
CA ILE A 377 -21.28 18.26 -6.15
C ILE A 377 -20.95 17.38 -4.94
N GLY A 378 -21.48 16.15 -4.94
CA GLY A 378 -21.17 15.13 -3.95
C GLY A 378 -21.29 13.76 -4.61
N HIS A 379 -20.85 12.70 -3.95
CA HIS A 379 -21.01 11.36 -4.53
C HIS A 379 -22.41 10.83 -4.21
N MET A 380 -22.71 10.63 -2.92
CA MET A 380 -24.00 10.13 -2.47
C MET A 380 -25.02 11.28 -2.36
N PRO A 381 -26.23 11.12 -2.90
CA PRO A 381 -27.31 12.08 -2.69
C PRO A 381 -27.87 12.00 -1.25
N PRO A 382 -28.31 13.13 -0.66
CA PRO A 382 -28.73 13.20 0.75
C PRO A 382 -30.11 12.59 1.05
N GLY A 383 -30.96 12.41 0.05
CA GLY A 383 -32.29 11.79 0.19
C GLY A 383 -32.29 10.27 0.19
N GLU A 384 -31.23 9.61 -0.29
CA GLU A 384 -31.20 8.16 -0.42
C GLU A 384 -31.15 7.40 0.90
N LYS A 385 -31.58 6.11 0.86
CA LYS A 385 -31.60 5.17 2.01
C LYS A 385 -30.26 5.01 2.73
N ASP A 386 -29.18 5.42 2.06
CA ASP A 386 -27.79 5.27 2.46
C ASP A 386 -27.25 6.43 3.32
N ALA A 387 -27.85 7.63 3.23
CA ALA A 387 -27.47 8.75 4.07
C ALA A 387 -28.05 8.64 5.50
N LEU A 388 -27.24 8.95 6.53
CA LEU A 388 -27.73 9.04 7.91
C LEU A 388 -28.67 10.23 8.10
N HIS A 389 -29.79 10.01 8.80
CA HIS A 389 -30.87 11.00 8.96
C HIS A 389 -30.41 12.34 9.56
N ASP A 390 -29.52 12.32 10.55
CA ASP A 390 -28.99 13.55 11.18
C ASP A 390 -28.23 14.41 10.15
N GLY A 391 -27.25 13.81 9.46
CA GLY A 391 -26.42 14.51 8.48
C GLY A 391 -27.23 15.04 7.28
N SER A 392 -28.17 14.25 6.76
CA SER A 392 -29.04 14.68 5.65
C SER A 392 -29.99 15.80 6.07
N ASN A 393 -30.55 15.76 7.29
CA ASN A 393 -31.37 16.85 7.84
C ASN A 393 -30.57 18.15 7.97
N TYR A 394 -29.36 18.11 8.55
CA TYR A 394 -28.56 19.32 8.75
C TYR A 394 -28.08 19.94 7.43
N LEU A 395 -27.75 19.11 6.43
CA LEU A 395 -27.48 19.57 5.06
C LEU A 395 -28.70 20.25 4.43
N ASP A 396 -29.88 19.63 4.54
CA ASP A 396 -31.13 20.18 3.97
C ASP A 396 -31.52 21.52 4.61
N GLN A 397 -31.25 21.75 5.90
CA GLN A 397 -31.39 23.09 6.52
C GLN A 397 -30.55 24.16 5.80
N ILE A 398 -29.31 23.82 5.43
CA ILE A 398 -28.40 24.72 4.70
C ILE A 398 -28.89 24.94 3.28
N PHE A 399 -29.27 23.87 2.56
CA PHE A 399 -29.76 23.96 1.18
C PHE A 399 -31.03 24.80 1.09
N ASN A 400 -31.97 24.65 2.04
CA ASN A 400 -33.17 25.50 2.12
C ASN A 400 -32.85 26.97 2.42
N ARG A 401 -31.85 27.27 3.28
CA ARG A 401 -31.42 28.65 3.57
C ARG A 401 -30.79 29.33 2.36
N TYR A 402 -30.01 28.60 1.55
CA TYR A 402 -29.26 29.12 0.41
C TYR A 402 -29.86 28.77 -0.96
N SER A 403 -31.14 28.36 -1.01
CA SER A 403 -31.80 27.88 -2.24
C SER A 403 -31.94 28.91 -3.36
N SER A 404 -31.69 30.19 -3.08
CA SER A 404 -31.63 31.28 -4.07
C SER A 404 -30.22 31.50 -4.64
N THR A 405 -29.21 30.86 -4.07
CA THR A 405 -27.78 30.95 -4.43
C THR A 405 -27.31 29.64 -5.06
N ILE A 406 -27.84 28.50 -4.60
CA ILE A 406 -27.63 27.18 -5.20
C ILE A 406 -28.48 27.08 -6.48
N ALA A 407 -27.83 26.97 -7.64
CA ALA A 407 -28.51 26.84 -8.94
C ALA A 407 -28.92 25.40 -9.22
N ALA A 408 -28.04 24.43 -8.91
CA ALA A 408 -28.27 22.99 -9.03
C ALA A 408 -27.33 22.20 -8.11
N MET A 409 -27.70 20.95 -7.81
CA MET A 409 -26.86 20.00 -7.08
C MET A 409 -26.70 18.70 -7.90
N PHE A 410 -25.54 18.05 -7.83
CA PHE A 410 -25.19 16.94 -8.71
C PHE A 410 -24.54 15.77 -7.93
N PHE A 411 -25.04 14.55 -8.16
CA PHE A 411 -24.64 13.33 -7.44
C PHE A 411 -24.56 12.10 -8.36
N GLY A 412 -24.05 10.98 -7.84
CA GLY A 412 -23.95 9.66 -8.49
C GLY A 412 -24.46 8.54 -7.56
N HIS A 413 -23.63 7.53 -7.29
CA HIS A 413 -23.79 6.47 -6.28
C HIS A 413 -24.91 5.44 -6.51
N THR A 414 -26.08 5.87 -6.96
CA THR A 414 -27.24 4.95 -7.14
C THR A 414 -27.18 4.13 -8.44
N HIS A 415 -26.22 4.46 -9.32
CA HIS A 415 -26.08 3.99 -10.69
C HIS A 415 -27.28 4.26 -11.62
N LEU A 416 -28.33 4.97 -11.17
CA LEU A 416 -29.62 5.12 -11.86
C LEU A 416 -29.91 6.55 -12.34
N ASP A 417 -30.79 6.70 -13.33
CA ASP A 417 -31.18 8.01 -13.88
C ASP A 417 -32.39 8.59 -13.13
N HIS A 418 -32.16 9.42 -12.10
CA HIS A 418 -33.22 10.01 -11.27
C HIS A 418 -32.82 11.35 -10.62
N PHE A 419 -33.64 11.84 -9.70
CA PHE A 419 -33.51 13.16 -9.05
C PHE A 419 -34.14 13.16 -7.64
N GLU A 420 -33.77 14.13 -6.80
CA GLU A 420 -34.44 14.40 -5.52
C GLU A 420 -34.89 15.86 -5.45
N ILE A 421 -35.88 16.15 -4.58
CA ILE A 421 -36.40 17.49 -4.34
C ILE A 421 -36.34 17.81 -2.83
N SER A 422 -35.61 18.87 -2.47
CA SER A 422 -35.68 19.49 -1.14
C SER A 422 -36.87 20.44 -1.05
N TYR A 423 -37.60 20.39 0.08
CA TYR A 423 -38.75 21.26 0.37
C TYR A 423 -38.48 22.10 1.61
N SER A 424 -38.94 23.37 1.63
CA SER A 424 -38.87 24.20 2.84
C SER A 424 -39.86 23.80 3.93
N ASP A 425 -40.87 23.02 3.56
CA ASP A 425 -41.82 22.35 4.43
C ASP A 425 -42.20 21.03 3.74
N TYR A 426 -41.77 19.91 4.32
CA TYR A 426 -41.99 18.58 3.76
C TYR A 426 -43.43 18.06 3.99
N ASP A 427 -44.08 18.47 5.09
CA ASP A 427 -45.48 18.13 5.32
C ASP A 427 -46.37 18.80 4.27
N ALA A 428 -45.96 19.98 3.79
CA ALA A 428 -46.58 20.71 2.69
C ALA A 428 -45.80 20.57 1.36
N ARG A 429 -45.54 19.34 0.90
CA ARG A 429 -45.00 19.02 -0.45
C ARG A 429 -45.86 19.60 -1.58
N THR A 430 -45.50 20.79 -2.04
CA THR A 430 -46.14 21.52 -3.16
C THR A 430 -45.08 22.15 -4.07
N ALA A 431 -45.47 22.51 -5.30
CA ALA A 431 -44.61 23.25 -6.23
C ALA A 431 -44.05 24.57 -5.64
N GLU A 432 -44.83 25.23 -4.77
CA GLU A 432 -44.46 26.47 -4.08
C GLU A 432 -43.44 26.26 -2.95
N ASN A 433 -43.38 25.05 -2.37
CA ASN A 433 -42.48 24.69 -1.27
C ASN A 433 -41.21 23.96 -1.73
N ALA A 434 -41.14 23.51 -2.98
CA ALA A 434 -39.90 22.99 -3.56
C ALA A 434 -38.81 24.08 -3.60
N ARG A 435 -37.57 23.74 -3.25
CA ARG A 435 -36.46 24.71 -3.09
C ARG A 435 -35.22 24.38 -3.91
N VAL A 436 -34.78 23.13 -3.91
CA VAL A 436 -33.58 22.69 -4.64
C VAL A 436 -33.83 21.32 -5.28
N THR A 437 -33.17 21.06 -6.41
CA THR A 437 -33.18 19.76 -7.09
C THR A 437 -31.77 19.16 -7.06
N SER A 438 -31.67 17.93 -6.59
CA SER A 438 -30.50 17.08 -6.74
C SER A 438 -30.64 16.28 -8.04
N TYR A 439 -29.68 16.43 -8.95
CA TYR A 439 -29.60 15.64 -10.17
C TYR A 439 -28.65 14.46 -9.95
N ILE A 440 -29.19 13.24 -9.85
CA ILE A 440 -28.38 12.03 -9.79
C ILE A 440 -28.06 11.62 -11.22
N ALA A 441 -26.77 11.48 -11.55
CA ALA A 441 -26.33 10.95 -12.83
C ALA A 441 -26.36 9.41 -12.80
N PRO A 442 -26.75 8.78 -13.91
CA PRO A 442 -26.61 7.35 -14.05
C PRO A 442 -25.15 6.95 -14.33
N SER A 443 -24.83 5.70 -14.05
CA SER A 443 -23.48 5.12 -14.14
C SER A 443 -22.93 4.97 -15.57
N LEU A 444 -21.60 4.88 -15.68
CA LEU A 444 -20.97 4.18 -16.80
C LEU A 444 -21.00 2.66 -16.58
N THR A 445 -20.79 2.17 -15.34
CA THR A 445 -20.85 0.72 -15.06
C THR A 445 -22.23 0.14 -15.42
N PRO A 446 -22.30 -0.94 -16.22
CA PRO A 446 -23.56 -1.44 -16.77
C PRO A 446 -24.43 -2.24 -15.78
N THR A 447 -24.04 -2.36 -14.51
CA THR A 447 -24.71 -3.24 -13.52
C THR A 447 -26.19 -2.88 -13.30
N ALA A 448 -26.51 -1.58 -13.24
CA ALA A 448 -27.87 -1.07 -13.05
C ALA A 448 -28.57 -0.61 -14.34
N GLY A 449 -27.97 -0.79 -15.53
CA GLY A 449 -28.56 -0.36 -16.80
C GLY A 449 -27.57 -0.15 -17.94
N MET A 450 -28.00 0.54 -19.00
CA MET A 450 -27.11 0.84 -20.13
C MET A 450 -26.03 1.87 -19.70
N PRO A 451 -24.76 1.69 -20.10
CA PRO A 451 -23.70 2.68 -19.87
C PRO A 451 -24.11 4.06 -20.35
N SER A 452 -23.87 5.09 -19.54
CA SER A 452 -24.53 6.39 -19.72
C SER A 452 -23.74 7.58 -19.20
N PHE A 453 -24.03 8.76 -19.78
CA PHE A 453 -23.61 10.07 -19.25
C PHE A 453 -24.68 11.12 -19.58
N ARG A 454 -24.62 12.27 -18.92
CA ARG A 454 -25.60 13.35 -19.11
C ARG A 454 -24.92 14.63 -19.59
N VAL A 455 -25.60 15.34 -20.49
CA VAL A 455 -25.24 16.71 -20.93
C VAL A 455 -26.38 17.62 -20.50
N TYR A 456 -26.05 18.73 -19.84
CA TYR A 456 -27.02 19.76 -19.47
C TYR A 456 -26.82 21.01 -20.32
N ASP A 457 -27.92 21.58 -20.79
CA ASP A 457 -27.97 22.92 -21.36
C ASP A 457 -28.29 23.91 -20.23
N VAL A 458 -27.43 24.91 -20.05
CA VAL A 458 -27.36 25.76 -18.85
C VAL A 458 -27.35 27.25 -19.25
N ASP A 459 -28.07 28.08 -18.50
CA ASP A 459 -28.01 29.55 -18.65
C ASP A 459 -26.61 30.09 -18.29
N PRO A 460 -25.92 30.85 -19.18
CA PRO A 460 -24.54 31.27 -18.95
C PRO A 460 -24.36 32.38 -17.90
N VAL A 461 -25.44 32.94 -17.36
CA VAL A 461 -25.42 34.04 -16.39
C VAL A 461 -25.88 33.59 -15.01
N THR A 462 -26.97 32.82 -14.94
CA THR A 462 -27.58 32.32 -13.70
C THR A 462 -27.19 30.89 -13.35
N PHE A 463 -26.56 30.18 -14.30
CA PHE A 463 -26.24 28.74 -14.19
C PHE A 463 -27.47 27.85 -13.91
N ALA A 464 -28.66 28.35 -14.27
CA ALA A 464 -29.90 27.61 -14.27
C ALA A 464 -29.86 26.44 -15.28
N VAL A 465 -30.26 25.24 -14.85
CA VAL A 465 -30.39 24.07 -15.73
C VAL A 465 -31.65 24.22 -16.59
N ARG A 466 -31.49 24.34 -17.91
CA ARG A 466 -32.60 24.53 -18.87
C ARG A 466 -33.08 23.22 -19.50
N ASP A 467 -32.18 22.30 -19.82
CA ASP A 467 -32.55 20.91 -20.15
C ASP A 467 -31.46 19.94 -19.67
N ALA A 468 -31.83 18.66 -19.54
CA ALA A 468 -30.99 17.57 -19.07
C ALA A 468 -31.14 16.41 -20.05
N THR A 469 -30.09 16.12 -20.83
CA THR A 469 -30.07 15.10 -21.89
C THR A 469 -29.20 13.92 -21.50
N THR A 470 -29.80 12.73 -21.33
CA THR A 470 -29.06 11.49 -21.07
C THR A 470 -28.69 10.81 -22.39
N TYR A 471 -27.41 10.49 -22.56
CA TYR A 471 -26.88 9.67 -23.63
C TYR A 471 -26.57 8.26 -23.10
N ILE A 472 -26.86 7.24 -23.91
CA ILE A 472 -26.59 5.83 -23.57
C ILE A 472 -25.82 5.13 -24.68
N ALA A 473 -25.08 4.08 -24.31
CA ALA A 473 -24.59 3.08 -25.22
C ALA A 473 -25.46 1.81 -25.10
N ASP A 474 -26.30 1.56 -26.11
CA ASP A 474 -27.26 0.44 -26.09
C ASP A 474 -26.56 -0.91 -26.31
N MET A 475 -26.38 -1.65 -25.21
CA MET A 475 -25.75 -2.98 -25.19
C MET A 475 -26.56 -4.05 -25.94
N SER A 476 -27.86 -3.82 -26.21
CA SER A 476 -28.69 -4.73 -26.99
C SER A 476 -28.44 -4.63 -28.50
N HIS A 477 -27.75 -3.58 -28.95
CA HIS A 477 -27.47 -3.38 -30.37
C HIS A 477 -26.51 -4.47 -30.90
N PRO A 478 -26.83 -5.19 -32.00
CA PRO A 478 -25.99 -6.31 -32.49
C PRO A 478 -24.54 -5.93 -32.84
N GLY A 479 -24.28 -4.65 -33.14
CA GLY A 479 -22.94 -4.12 -33.39
C GLY A 479 -22.13 -3.76 -32.13
N TYR A 480 -22.74 -3.70 -30.94
CA TYR A 480 -22.11 -3.14 -29.74
C TYR A 480 -20.76 -3.79 -29.41
N GLN A 481 -20.72 -5.13 -29.34
CA GLN A 481 -19.49 -5.86 -29.03
C GLN A 481 -18.54 -6.06 -30.23
N SER A 482 -18.99 -5.81 -31.47
CA SER A 482 -18.23 -6.15 -32.69
C SER A 482 -17.67 -4.93 -33.43
N THR A 483 -18.42 -3.83 -33.48
CA THR A 483 -17.99 -2.53 -34.04
C THR A 483 -17.71 -1.47 -32.97
N GLY A 484 -18.04 -1.77 -31.71
CA GLY A 484 -17.90 -0.88 -30.57
C GLY A 484 -19.19 -0.12 -30.21
N PRO A 485 -19.22 0.53 -29.02
CA PRO A 485 -20.42 1.17 -28.49
C PRO A 485 -20.83 2.39 -29.32
N VAL A 486 -22.10 2.44 -29.71
CA VAL A 486 -22.70 3.59 -30.40
C VAL A 486 -23.52 4.40 -29.39
N TRP A 487 -22.98 5.57 -29.03
CA TRP A 487 -23.59 6.46 -28.06
C TRP A 487 -24.69 7.32 -28.70
N THR A 488 -25.91 7.26 -28.17
CA THR A 488 -27.10 7.93 -28.71
C THR A 488 -27.92 8.62 -27.61
N LYS A 489 -28.71 9.64 -27.98
CA LYS A 489 -29.64 10.31 -27.05
C LYS A 489 -30.75 9.33 -26.65
N LEU A 490 -30.91 9.06 -25.36
CA LEU A 490 -32.06 8.31 -24.84
C LEU A 490 -33.28 9.23 -24.71
N TYR A 491 -33.12 10.35 -24.00
CA TYR A 491 -34.16 11.37 -23.83
C TYR A 491 -33.55 12.70 -23.40
N SER A 492 -34.35 13.78 -23.44
CA SER A 492 -34.09 14.96 -22.59
C SER A 492 -35.30 15.26 -21.71
N ALA A 493 -35.07 15.77 -20.51
CA ALA A 493 -36.10 15.95 -19.49
C ALA A 493 -37.26 16.84 -19.96
N LYS A 494 -36.95 17.94 -20.67
CA LYS A 494 -37.96 18.84 -21.22
C LYS A 494 -38.79 18.18 -22.32
N GLU A 495 -38.16 17.36 -23.18
CA GLU A 495 -38.85 16.60 -24.23
C GLU A 495 -39.77 15.52 -23.64
N ALA A 496 -39.29 14.80 -22.61
CA ALA A 496 -39.98 13.66 -22.00
C ALA A 496 -41.14 14.05 -21.09
N TYR A 497 -40.98 15.13 -20.29
CA TYR A 497 -41.94 15.48 -19.24
C TYR A 497 -42.66 16.81 -19.49
N GLY A 498 -42.04 17.78 -20.16
CA GLY A 498 -42.54 19.15 -20.26
C GLY A 498 -43.94 19.30 -20.89
N LYS A 499 -44.33 18.40 -21.79
CA LYS A 499 -45.67 18.36 -22.40
C LYS A 499 -46.77 17.82 -21.49
N ALA A 500 -46.43 17.05 -20.46
CA ALA A 500 -47.37 16.46 -19.51
C ALA A 500 -47.75 17.42 -18.37
N LEU A 501 -47.03 18.54 -18.22
CA LEU A 501 -47.25 19.52 -17.16
C LEU A 501 -48.34 20.53 -17.51
N HIS A 502 -48.93 21.16 -16.51
CA HIS A 502 -50.00 22.15 -16.65
C HIS A 502 -49.70 23.41 -15.80
N PRO A 503 -49.24 24.52 -16.42
CA PRO A 503 -49.03 24.72 -17.86
C PRO A 503 -47.86 23.90 -18.43
N PRO A 504 -47.87 23.55 -19.73
CA PRO A 504 -46.75 22.83 -20.35
C PRO A 504 -45.46 23.65 -20.37
N VAL A 505 -44.35 23.02 -20.00
CA VAL A 505 -43.01 23.63 -19.97
C VAL A 505 -42.19 23.08 -21.14
N THR A 506 -42.38 23.65 -22.33
CA THR A 506 -41.71 23.22 -23.57
C THR A 506 -40.81 24.27 -24.21
N ASP A 507 -40.70 25.46 -23.61
CA ASP A 507 -39.81 26.52 -24.07
C ASP A 507 -38.34 26.13 -23.80
N PRO A 508 -37.44 26.11 -24.80
CA PRO A 508 -36.02 25.83 -24.61
C PRO A 508 -35.34 26.70 -23.54
N GLU A 509 -35.74 27.97 -23.41
CA GLU A 509 -35.11 28.94 -22.51
C GLU A 509 -35.62 28.86 -21.06
N ALA A 510 -36.69 28.10 -20.80
CA ALA A 510 -37.26 27.89 -19.47
C ALA A 510 -36.39 26.96 -18.61
N GLU A 511 -36.29 27.25 -17.32
CA GLU A 511 -35.52 26.46 -16.35
C GLU A 511 -36.27 25.23 -15.84
N LEU A 512 -35.56 24.12 -15.62
CA LEU A 512 -36.03 22.93 -14.91
C LEU A 512 -36.01 23.18 -13.39
N THR A 513 -36.92 24.03 -12.92
CA THR A 513 -37.03 24.40 -11.51
C THR A 513 -37.42 23.20 -10.61
N PRO A 514 -37.20 23.29 -9.28
CA PRO A 514 -37.73 22.31 -8.33
C PRO A 514 -39.26 22.20 -8.39
N SER A 515 -39.96 23.28 -8.73
CA SER A 515 -41.40 23.29 -9.01
C SER A 515 -41.73 22.44 -10.24
N PHE A 516 -40.97 22.58 -11.34
CA PHE A 516 -41.10 21.70 -12.51
C PHE A 516 -40.95 20.23 -12.10
N TRP A 517 -39.91 19.86 -11.35
CA TRP A 517 -39.70 18.48 -10.93
C TRP A 517 -40.79 17.96 -9.98
N HIS A 518 -41.32 18.82 -9.09
CA HIS A 518 -42.50 18.48 -8.30
C HIS A 518 -43.72 18.22 -9.20
N ASP A 519 -43.98 19.08 -10.19
CA ASP A 519 -45.10 18.89 -11.12
C ASP A 519 -44.92 17.63 -12.00
N VAL A 520 -43.68 17.25 -12.33
CA VAL A 520 -43.38 15.95 -12.97
C VAL A 520 -43.80 14.79 -12.04
N THR A 521 -43.46 14.83 -10.76
CA THR A 521 -43.91 13.80 -9.80
C THR A 521 -45.43 13.75 -9.66
N THR A 522 -46.12 14.90 -9.66
CA THR A 522 -47.59 14.98 -9.60
C THR A 522 -48.26 14.49 -10.89
N ALA A 523 -47.66 14.77 -12.05
CA ALA A 523 -48.09 14.21 -13.33
C ALA A 523 -47.89 12.69 -13.37
N MET A 524 -46.80 12.17 -12.81
CA MET A 524 -46.58 10.73 -12.67
C MET A 524 -47.57 10.06 -11.72
N GLU A 525 -47.98 10.71 -10.61
CA GLU A 525 -49.05 10.20 -9.75
C GLU A 525 -50.36 10.00 -10.52
N ALA A 526 -50.70 10.94 -11.42
CA ALA A 526 -51.93 10.92 -12.22
C ALA A 526 -51.88 10.05 -13.49
N ASP A 527 -50.73 9.95 -14.17
CA ASP A 527 -50.55 9.16 -15.40
C ASP A 527 -49.57 7.99 -15.19
N ASP A 528 -50.16 6.80 -15.09
CA ASP A 528 -49.45 5.52 -15.01
C ASP A 528 -48.51 5.26 -16.19
N ASN A 529 -48.82 5.72 -17.41
CA ASN A 529 -47.94 5.51 -18.57
C ASN A 529 -46.71 6.43 -18.50
N LEU A 530 -46.87 7.64 -17.95
CA LEU A 530 -45.76 8.55 -17.71
C LEU A 530 -44.82 8.00 -16.65
N PHE A 531 -45.39 7.40 -15.59
CA PHE A 531 -44.63 6.71 -14.55
C PHE A 531 -43.91 5.45 -15.07
N ASP A 532 -44.59 4.58 -15.84
CA ASP A 532 -43.93 3.43 -16.50
C ASP A 532 -42.76 3.88 -17.40
N ALA A 533 -42.94 4.98 -18.13
CA ALA A 533 -41.90 5.55 -18.99
C ALA A 533 -40.75 6.17 -18.18
N TYR A 534 -41.01 6.75 -17.00
CA TYR A 534 -39.97 7.15 -16.06
C TYR A 534 -39.20 5.94 -15.52
N MET A 535 -39.89 4.88 -15.05
CA MET A 535 -39.23 3.66 -14.57
C MET A 535 -38.33 3.02 -15.63
N SER A 536 -38.75 3.06 -16.91
CA SER A 536 -37.93 2.64 -18.05
C SER A 536 -36.70 3.53 -18.26
N ARG A 537 -36.81 4.85 -18.09
CA ARG A 537 -35.66 5.77 -18.17
C ARG A 537 -34.70 5.62 -16.99
N LYS A 538 -35.22 5.40 -15.76
CA LYS A 538 -34.42 5.19 -14.54
C LYS A 538 -33.39 4.08 -14.70
N SER A 539 -33.79 2.94 -15.26
CA SER A 539 -32.89 1.82 -15.59
C SER A 539 -32.37 1.85 -17.04
N ARG A 540 -32.58 2.94 -17.78
CA ARG A 540 -32.11 3.16 -19.17
C ARG A 540 -32.54 2.04 -20.14
N GLY A 541 -33.75 1.51 -19.96
CA GLY A 541 -34.34 0.43 -20.75
C GLY A 541 -33.94 -0.98 -20.31
N TRP A 542 -33.02 -1.15 -19.36
CA TRP A 542 -32.60 -2.45 -18.85
C TRP A 542 -33.56 -2.96 -17.76
N LYS A 543 -34.11 -4.17 -17.94
CA LYS A 543 -34.98 -4.89 -16.98
C LYS A 543 -35.91 -3.97 -16.13
N PRO A 544 -36.71 -3.05 -16.72
CA PRO A 544 -37.45 -2.05 -15.95
C PRO A 544 -38.44 -2.70 -14.98
N ALA A 545 -38.36 -2.29 -13.71
CA ALA A 545 -39.18 -2.85 -12.64
C ALA A 545 -40.67 -2.51 -12.84
N ARG A 546 -41.54 -3.53 -12.80
CA ARG A 546 -43.00 -3.32 -12.79
C ARG A 546 -43.44 -2.82 -11.42
N CYS A 547 -43.66 -1.52 -11.32
CA CYS A 547 -43.97 -0.82 -10.09
C CYS A 547 -45.40 -0.24 -10.15
N ARG A 548 -46.28 -0.65 -9.23
CA ARG A 548 -47.69 -0.22 -9.13
C ARG A 548 -48.08 0.01 -7.68
N ASP A 549 -49.19 0.72 -7.48
CA ASP A 549 -49.82 0.98 -6.18
C ASP A 549 -48.81 1.47 -5.13
N GLY A 550 -48.56 0.69 -4.07
CA GLY A 550 -47.62 1.04 -3.00
C GLY A 550 -46.19 1.30 -3.50
N CYS A 551 -45.69 0.53 -4.46
CA CYS A 551 -44.37 0.75 -5.05
C CYS A 551 -44.27 2.12 -5.74
N LYS A 552 -45.34 2.52 -6.47
CA LYS A 552 -45.40 3.82 -7.13
C LYS A 552 -45.37 4.97 -6.12
N ALA A 553 -46.10 4.81 -5.01
CA ALA A 553 -46.11 5.78 -3.92
C ALA A 553 -44.75 5.88 -3.19
N GLU A 554 -44.05 4.75 -3.00
CA GLU A 554 -42.71 4.71 -2.40
C GLU A 554 -41.66 5.38 -3.31
N GLU A 555 -41.63 5.04 -4.60
CA GLU A 555 -40.72 5.66 -5.59
C GLU A 555 -40.96 7.18 -5.72
N ILE A 556 -42.22 7.63 -5.76
CA ILE A 556 -42.55 9.06 -5.81
C ILE A 556 -42.24 9.76 -4.49
N CYS A 557 -42.25 9.06 -3.36
CA CYS A 557 -41.78 9.59 -2.09
C CYS A 557 -40.26 9.78 -2.07
N GLN A 558 -39.48 8.80 -2.57
CA GLN A 558 -38.03 8.90 -2.75
C GLN A 558 -37.65 10.12 -3.61
N LEU A 559 -38.28 10.28 -4.78
CA LEU A 559 -38.09 11.45 -5.67
C LEU A 559 -38.40 12.80 -4.99
N ARG A 560 -39.29 12.80 -4.00
CA ARG A 560 -39.70 13.99 -3.24
C ARG A 560 -38.94 14.16 -1.92
N ALA A 561 -37.88 13.38 -1.66
CA ALA A 561 -37.11 13.45 -0.42
C ALA A 561 -35.70 14.00 -0.65
N GLY A 562 -35.44 15.24 -0.26
CA GLY A 562 -34.09 15.82 -0.23
C GLY A 562 -33.25 15.45 1.01
N ARG A 563 -33.82 14.65 1.92
CA ARG A 563 -33.15 14.12 3.13
C ARG A 563 -33.68 12.73 3.47
N SER A 564 -32.79 11.84 3.89
CA SER A 564 -33.08 10.40 4.03
C SER A 564 -34.16 10.02 5.05
N GLN A 565 -34.43 10.85 6.07
CA GLN A 565 -35.56 10.63 6.98
C GLN A 565 -36.95 10.66 6.28
N ASP A 566 -37.04 11.27 5.11
CA ASP A 566 -38.28 11.60 4.42
C ASP A 566 -38.53 10.70 3.19
N ASN A 567 -37.66 9.73 2.94
CA ASN A 567 -37.61 8.98 1.68
C ASN A 567 -38.53 7.75 1.60
N CYS A 568 -39.40 7.59 2.61
CA CYS A 568 -40.31 6.46 2.78
C CYS A 568 -39.66 5.05 2.87
N PHE A 569 -38.33 4.93 2.80
CA PHE A 569 -37.65 3.65 2.94
C PHE A 569 -37.89 3.07 4.35
N LYS A 570 -38.18 1.76 4.39
CA LYS A 570 -38.30 1.01 5.65
C LYS A 570 -37.29 -0.14 5.63
N PRO A 571 -36.34 -0.18 6.60
CA PRO A 571 -35.47 -1.32 6.78
C PRO A 571 -36.29 -2.61 6.88
N LYS A 572 -35.88 -3.64 6.14
CA LYS A 572 -36.47 -4.98 6.20
C LYS A 572 -35.61 -5.83 7.13
N ILE A 573 -36.24 -6.61 8.00
CA ILE A 573 -35.53 -7.50 8.93
C ILE A 573 -34.70 -8.52 8.15
N GLY A 574 -33.38 -8.54 8.35
CA GLY A 574 -32.48 -9.49 7.71
C GLY A 574 -31.00 -9.13 7.87
N PHE A 575 -30.10 -10.11 7.70
CA PHE A 575 -28.66 -9.83 7.67
C PHE A 575 -28.27 -9.45 6.24
N HIS A 576 -27.97 -8.18 6.00
CA HIS A 576 -27.89 -7.58 4.66
C HIS A 576 -26.54 -7.85 3.93
N LEU A 577 -26.21 -9.11 3.65
CA LEU A 577 -25.01 -9.52 2.90
C LEU A 577 -25.32 -10.60 1.84
N ASP A 578 -26.38 -10.46 1.04
CA ASP A 578 -26.80 -11.52 0.10
C ASP A 578 -25.88 -11.69 -1.14
N ARG A 579 -25.72 -12.94 -1.58
CA ARG A 579 -24.93 -13.33 -2.76
C ARG A 579 -25.73 -13.08 -4.03
N ARG A 580 -25.10 -12.52 -5.07
CA ARG A 580 -25.64 -12.49 -6.44
C ARG A 580 -26.04 -13.91 -6.88
N ARG A 581 -27.34 -14.19 -6.95
CA ARG A 581 -27.84 -15.53 -7.32
C ARG A 581 -27.84 -15.68 -8.84
N LEU A 582 -27.44 -16.87 -9.30
CA LEU A 582 -27.40 -17.24 -10.71
C LEU A 582 -28.79 -17.31 -11.40
N SER A 583 -29.89 -17.10 -10.65
CA SER A 583 -31.27 -17.33 -11.11
C SER A 583 -32.18 -16.10 -11.10
N ASP A 584 -31.70 -14.91 -10.71
CA ASP A 584 -32.61 -13.76 -10.57
C ASP A 584 -32.89 -13.09 -11.94
N GLU A 585 -34.02 -13.52 -12.52
CA GLU A 585 -34.63 -12.98 -13.75
C GLU A 585 -35.17 -11.54 -13.57
N ARG A 586 -35.06 -10.97 -12.37
CA ARG A 586 -35.47 -9.59 -12.05
C ARG A 586 -34.22 -8.72 -11.92
N GLY A 587 -34.34 -7.44 -12.29
CA GLY A 587 -33.24 -6.48 -12.15
C GLY A 587 -33.13 -6.03 -10.69
N GLU A 588 -32.47 -6.82 -9.85
CA GLU A 588 -32.21 -6.48 -8.45
C GLU A 588 -30.80 -5.88 -8.30
N HIS A 589 -30.69 -4.86 -7.44
CA HIS A 589 -29.53 -3.97 -7.36
C HIS A 589 -28.49 -4.45 -6.35
N ASP A 590 -27.39 -5.03 -6.85
CA ASP A 590 -26.24 -5.53 -6.08
C ASP A 590 -25.19 -4.44 -5.79
N GLU A 591 -25.57 -3.27 -5.29
CA GLU A 591 -24.61 -2.38 -4.64
C GLU A 591 -25.29 -1.55 -3.54
N CYS A 592 -24.56 -1.26 -2.47
CA CYS A 592 -25.01 -0.48 -1.30
C CYS A 592 -26.33 -0.97 -0.66
N GLY A 593 -26.26 -2.15 -0.01
CA GLY A 593 -27.25 -2.62 0.96
C GLY A 593 -28.66 -2.86 0.42
N SER A 594 -28.85 -4.02 -0.22
CA SER A 594 -30.15 -4.51 -0.72
C SER A 594 -30.50 -5.88 -0.11
N THR A 595 -31.77 -6.04 0.29
CA THR A 595 -32.39 -7.33 0.67
C THR A 595 -33.53 -7.65 -0.26
N VAL A 596 -33.59 -8.90 -0.73
CA VAL A 596 -34.85 -9.61 -0.98
C VAL A 596 -34.73 -11.08 -0.57
N THR A 597 -35.68 -11.60 0.20
CA THR A 597 -35.93 -13.04 0.27
C THR A 597 -37.41 -13.35 0.00
N PRO A 598 -37.74 -14.46 -0.68
CA PRO A 598 -39.12 -14.81 -1.02
C PRO A 598 -39.72 -15.82 -0.03
N GLU A 599 -40.92 -15.55 0.48
CA GLU A 599 -41.91 -16.61 0.75
C GLU A 599 -43.31 -16.03 0.99
N GLN A 600 -44.23 -16.22 0.02
CA GLN A 600 -45.58 -16.78 0.26
C GLN A 600 -46.41 -16.85 -1.04
N GLN A 601 -46.51 -18.07 -1.59
CA GLN A 601 -47.72 -18.79 -2.03
C GLN A 601 -47.53 -19.64 -3.30
N GLN A 602 -48.37 -20.68 -3.42
CA GLN A 602 -48.04 -21.96 -4.05
C GLN A 602 -48.70 -22.18 -5.43
N GLN A 603 -47.96 -22.85 -6.31
CA GLN A 603 -48.43 -23.87 -7.29
C GLN A 603 -49.35 -23.41 -8.46
N PRO A 604 -49.50 -24.26 -9.53
CA PRO A 604 -49.49 -23.77 -10.91
C PRO A 604 -50.87 -23.48 -11.54
N GLN A 605 -50.84 -22.82 -12.71
CA GLN A 605 -51.99 -22.55 -13.58
C GLN A 605 -52.81 -23.81 -13.92
N PRO A 606 -54.11 -23.62 -14.21
CA PRO A 606 -54.49 -23.55 -15.63
C PRO A 606 -55.41 -22.35 -15.99
N ASP A 607 -55.22 -21.85 -17.21
CA ASP A 607 -56.18 -21.05 -18.00
C ASP A 607 -57.43 -21.88 -18.42
N PRO A 608 -58.51 -21.28 -19.00
CA PRO A 608 -58.97 -19.88 -18.98
C PRO A 608 -60.51 -19.75 -18.74
N CYS A 609 -61.07 -18.55 -19.03
CA CYS A 609 -62.48 -18.20 -19.28
C CYS A 609 -63.42 -17.91 -18.09
N GLY A 610 -64.29 -16.88 -18.23
CA GLY A 610 -65.65 -16.92 -17.66
C GLY A 610 -66.19 -15.69 -16.91
N CYS A 611 -66.56 -14.64 -17.64
CA CYS A 611 -67.70 -13.74 -17.43
C CYS A 611 -68.49 -13.68 -16.07
N SER A 612 -68.56 -12.46 -15.51
CA SER A 612 -69.81 -11.70 -15.21
C SER A 612 -70.53 -11.73 -13.84
N LEU A 613 -70.98 -10.50 -13.44
CA LEU A 613 -72.06 -10.08 -12.49
C LEU A 613 -71.72 -10.06 -10.96
N VAL A 614 -71.67 -8.92 -10.22
CA VAL A 614 -72.65 -7.83 -9.93
C VAL A 614 -73.95 -8.38 -9.28
N PRO A 615 -74.57 -7.82 -8.18
CA PRO A 615 -74.44 -6.47 -7.55
C PRO A 615 -74.43 -6.39 -5.98
N SER A 616 -74.45 -5.14 -5.45
CA SER A 616 -74.90 -4.65 -4.11
C SER A 616 -74.03 -4.99 -2.87
N GLY A 617 -73.67 -4.10 -1.92
CA GLY A 617 -74.14 -2.75 -1.53
C GLY A 617 -74.79 -2.78 -0.12
N PRO A 618 -74.96 -1.67 0.67
CA PRO A 618 -74.38 -0.31 0.64
C PRO A 618 -73.91 0.22 2.05
N SER A 619 -73.42 1.50 2.13
CA SER A 619 -73.52 2.45 3.29
C SER A 619 -72.84 2.10 4.67
N SER A 620 -72.42 3.02 5.55
CA SER A 620 -72.19 4.49 5.56
C SER A 620 -71.66 4.97 6.93
N ALA A 621 -70.93 6.11 6.98
CA ALA A 621 -70.83 7.06 8.12
C ALA A 621 -70.21 6.55 9.48
N ALA A 622 -69.79 7.39 10.45
CA ALA A 622 -69.20 8.74 10.46
C ALA A 622 -68.59 9.05 11.87
N PHE A 623 -67.76 10.09 11.97
CA PHE A 623 -67.26 10.84 13.14
C PHE A 623 -67.88 10.64 14.55
N SER A 624 -67.04 10.71 15.61
CA SER A 624 -66.96 11.91 16.51
C SER A 624 -66.02 11.76 17.75
N HIS A 625 -65.74 12.89 18.42
CA HIS A 625 -64.70 13.11 19.47
C HIS A 625 -65.07 12.64 20.92
N SER A 626 -64.09 12.55 21.84
CA SER A 626 -63.81 13.62 22.86
C SER A 626 -63.02 13.24 24.15
N HIS A 627 -62.16 14.18 24.58
CA HIS A 627 -61.80 14.65 25.95
C HIS A 627 -61.43 13.75 27.19
N SER A 628 -60.13 13.78 27.53
CA SER A 628 -59.47 14.33 28.76
C SER A 628 -59.58 13.75 30.21
N ARG A 629 -58.39 13.54 30.83
CA ARG A 629 -57.98 13.68 32.28
C ARG A 629 -58.65 12.76 33.33
N PRO A 630 -58.16 12.61 34.61
CA PRO A 630 -57.07 13.28 35.40
C PRO A 630 -55.90 12.31 35.82
N SER A 631 -54.73 12.65 36.41
CA SER A 631 -54.31 13.38 37.65
C SER A 631 -54.72 12.68 38.99
N ALA A 632 -53.93 12.54 40.08
CA ALA A 632 -52.62 13.10 40.48
C ALA A 632 -52.03 12.44 41.78
N THR A 633 -50.91 12.98 42.32
CA THR A 633 -50.51 13.13 43.77
C THR A 633 -50.11 11.89 44.62
N THR A 634 -49.20 11.88 45.63
CA THR A 634 -48.20 12.81 46.27
C THR A 634 -47.25 11.97 47.18
N THR A 635 -45.96 12.29 47.47
CA THR A 635 -45.42 12.98 48.69
C THR A 635 -43.86 12.91 48.64
N THR A 636 -43.06 13.99 48.53
CA THR A 636 -42.40 14.84 49.60
C THR A 636 -41.69 14.06 50.74
N ILE A 637 -40.52 14.44 51.33
CA ILE A 637 -39.94 15.79 51.58
C ILE A 637 -38.41 15.80 51.98
N THR A 638 -37.64 16.83 51.57
CA THR A 638 -36.39 17.46 52.18
C THR A 638 -35.12 16.66 52.60
N THR A 639 -33.91 16.84 52.00
CA THR A 639 -32.81 17.87 52.15
C THR A 639 -31.78 17.61 53.30
N ILE A 640 -30.49 18.02 53.29
CA ILE A 640 -29.92 19.38 53.02
C ILE A 640 -28.35 19.39 52.82
N THR A 641 -27.86 20.34 51.98
CA THR A 641 -26.54 21.06 51.85
C THR A 641 -25.21 20.53 52.48
N THR A 642 -23.99 20.81 51.97
CA THR A 642 -23.31 22.08 51.55
C THR A 642 -22.16 21.82 50.52
N THR A 643 -21.92 22.52 49.40
CA THR A 643 -21.53 23.94 49.11
C THR A 643 -20.18 24.45 49.64
N THR A 644 -19.18 24.65 48.75
CA THR A 644 -18.26 25.83 48.62
C THR A 644 -17.14 25.57 47.57
N SER A 645 -16.30 26.55 47.20
CA SER A 645 -16.56 27.51 46.10
C SER A 645 -15.45 28.58 45.94
N LEU A 646 -14.78 28.60 44.77
CA LEU A 646 -14.18 29.75 44.06
C LEU A 646 -12.92 30.49 44.58
N ASN A 647 -12.19 31.00 43.56
CA ASN A 647 -11.21 32.11 43.50
C ASN A 647 -9.73 31.87 43.90
N SER A 648 -8.74 32.60 43.33
CA SER A 648 -8.49 33.18 41.99
C SER A 648 -7.21 34.07 42.05
N GLN A 649 -6.51 34.25 40.91
CA GLN A 649 -5.40 35.21 40.66
C GLN A 649 -4.01 34.93 41.31
N ALA A 650 -2.85 35.31 40.71
CA ALA A 650 -2.50 35.64 39.32
C ALA A 650 -0.96 35.85 39.10
N ILE A 651 -0.50 35.74 37.84
CA ILE A 651 0.57 36.52 37.16
C ILE A 651 2.09 36.18 37.35
N LEU A 652 2.81 36.24 36.20
CA LEU A 652 4.29 36.27 35.94
C LEU A 652 5.08 34.95 36.18
N PHE A 653 5.66 34.26 35.20
CA PHE A 653 6.58 34.74 34.15
C PHE A 653 6.64 33.79 32.91
N LEU A 654 6.82 34.36 31.72
CA LEU A 654 7.22 33.64 30.49
C LEU A 654 8.76 33.63 30.34
N LEU A 655 9.27 32.76 29.45
CA LEU A 655 10.69 32.60 29.03
C LEU A 655 11.61 31.86 30.02
N SER A 656 11.84 30.55 29.80
CA SER A 656 13.16 30.06 29.31
C SER A 656 13.30 28.52 29.22
N TYR A 657 13.78 28.08 28.05
CA TYR A 657 14.70 26.95 27.79
C TYR A 657 14.32 25.47 28.00
N ALA A 658 15.05 24.67 27.23
CA ALA A 658 14.92 23.23 27.03
C ALA A 658 16.06 22.43 27.71
N PHE A 659 16.06 21.11 27.43
CA PHE A 659 17.11 20.10 27.66
C PHE A 659 17.23 19.36 29.01
N ALA A 660 17.68 18.10 28.84
CA ALA A 660 18.38 17.21 29.77
C ALA A 660 17.58 16.28 30.69
N LEU A 661 17.43 15.03 30.22
CA LEU A 661 17.40 13.82 31.05
C LEU A 661 18.73 13.67 31.82
N SER A 662 18.69 13.35 33.12
CA SER A 662 19.80 12.69 33.81
C SER A 662 19.33 11.93 35.06
N SER A 663 20.06 10.86 35.40
CA SER A 663 19.67 9.79 36.33
C SER A 663 19.87 10.15 37.82
N PRO A 664 19.15 9.51 38.76
CA PRO A 664 19.42 9.65 40.19
C PRO A 664 20.57 8.73 40.65
N LEU A 665 21.58 9.31 41.30
CA LEU A 665 22.62 8.58 42.04
C LEU A 665 22.16 8.26 43.47
N PHE A 666 22.40 7.03 43.92
CA PHE A 666 22.16 6.61 45.30
C PHE A 666 23.16 7.25 46.28
N ARG A 667 22.75 7.42 47.54
CA ARG A 667 23.56 8.04 48.61
C ARG A 667 23.62 7.14 49.84
N ASP A 668 24.82 6.71 50.20
CA ASP A 668 25.08 5.86 51.36
C ASP A 668 24.91 6.56 52.72
N ARG A 669 24.56 5.77 53.74
CA ARG A 669 24.70 6.12 55.17
C ARG A 669 25.00 4.88 56.02
N ASN A 670 26.18 4.86 56.64
CA ASN A 670 26.69 3.78 57.49
C ASN A 670 25.97 3.65 58.85
N GLY A 671 25.94 2.42 59.41
CA GLY A 671 25.61 2.20 60.83
C GLY A 671 25.51 0.75 61.35
N ALA A 672 26.61 0.24 61.93
CA ALA A 672 26.67 -0.79 63.00
C ALA A 672 26.32 -2.29 62.74
N SER A 673 27.33 -3.04 62.28
CA SER A 673 27.75 -4.40 62.72
C SER A 673 26.83 -5.27 63.61
N GLN A 674 26.43 -6.45 63.09
CA GLN A 674 26.53 -7.72 63.82
C GLN A 674 27.11 -8.83 62.91
N LYS A 675 27.96 -9.70 63.48
CA LYS A 675 28.59 -10.82 62.77
C LYS A 675 27.70 -12.07 62.79
N SER A 676 27.31 -12.55 61.61
CA SER A 676 26.93 -13.96 61.41
C SER A 676 27.33 -14.41 60.00
N ASN A 677 28.11 -15.48 59.88
CA ASN A 677 28.48 -16.06 58.59
C ASN A 677 27.22 -16.48 57.81
N LYS A 678 27.03 -15.96 56.59
CA LYS A 678 26.15 -16.51 55.54
C LYS A 678 26.39 -15.82 54.19
N SER A 679 26.79 -16.63 53.21
CA SER A 679 26.62 -16.48 51.74
C SER A 679 26.91 -15.14 51.03
N ASP A 680 27.64 -15.25 49.93
CA ASP A 680 27.87 -14.19 48.93
C ASP A 680 26.56 -13.54 48.40
N PRO A 681 26.61 -12.28 47.93
CA PRO A 681 25.45 -11.56 47.40
C PRO A 681 25.13 -11.90 45.93
N GLU A 682 25.56 -13.06 45.42
CA GLU A 682 25.15 -13.57 44.12
C GLU A 682 23.86 -14.39 44.26
N GLY A 683 22.72 -13.79 43.93
CA GLY A 683 21.50 -14.55 43.64
C GLY A 683 21.74 -15.51 42.47
N PRO A 684 20.99 -16.63 42.37
CA PRO A 684 21.32 -17.73 41.46
C PRO A 684 21.53 -17.25 40.01
N THR A 685 22.76 -17.36 39.54
CA THR A 685 23.20 -17.04 38.17
C THR A 685 22.74 -18.07 37.13
N HIS A 686 22.18 -19.19 37.59
CA HIS A 686 21.70 -20.31 36.78
C HIS A 686 20.18 -20.46 36.88
N GLY A 687 19.50 -20.41 35.74
CA GLY A 687 18.16 -20.97 35.58
C GLY A 687 18.19 -22.46 35.27
N LYS A 688 17.03 -23.07 35.06
CA LYS A 688 16.88 -24.49 34.69
C LYS A 688 15.96 -24.65 33.50
N ILE A 689 16.24 -25.62 32.62
CA ILE A 689 15.36 -25.90 31.47
C ILE A 689 14.04 -26.50 31.96
N TYR A 690 12.93 -25.83 31.65
CA TYR A 690 11.56 -26.27 31.93
C TYR A 690 10.97 -27.08 30.77
N SER A 691 11.17 -26.66 29.52
CA SER A 691 10.67 -27.38 28.33
C SER A 691 11.52 -27.13 27.09
N ILE A 692 11.54 -28.10 26.17
CA ILE A 692 12.33 -28.07 24.92
C ILE A 692 11.41 -28.37 23.75
N SER A 693 11.43 -27.53 22.71
CA SER A 693 10.66 -27.69 21.47
C SER A 693 11.52 -27.33 20.25
N GLY A 694 12.32 -28.31 19.78
CA GLY A 694 13.33 -28.08 18.76
C GLY A 694 14.39 -27.05 19.21
N PRO A 695 14.69 -26.00 18.42
CA PRO A 695 15.67 -24.97 18.79
C PRO A 695 15.14 -23.98 19.85
N VAL A 696 13.86 -24.05 20.23
CA VAL A 696 13.28 -23.20 21.27
C VAL A 696 13.31 -23.94 22.60
N VAL A 697 13.95 -23.35 23.59
CA VAL A 697 14.09 -23.85 24.96
C VAL A 697 13.44 -22.85 25.90
N VAL A 698 12.60 -23.29 26.83
CA VAL A 698 12.07 -22.44 27.90
C VAL A 698 12.79 -22.80 29.18
N ALA A 699 13.37 -21.81 29.85
CA ALA A 699 14.01 -21.95 31.14
C ALA A 699 13.25 -21.18 32.23
N GLU A 700 13.15 -21.77 33.41
CA GLU A 700 12.63 -21.15 34.64
C GLU A 700 13.78 -20.76 35.59
N ASP A 701 13.46 -20.09 36.71
CA ASP A 701 14.43 -19.43 37.60
C ASP A 701 15.28 -18.33 36.90
N MET A 702 14.80 -17.73 35.79
CA MET A 702 15.56 -16.79 34.96
C MET A 702 15.36 -15.31 35.33
N ILE A 703 15.00 -15.00 36.58
CA ILE A 703 14.68 -13.63 37.03
C ILE A 703 15.90 -12.71 36.88
N GLY A 704 15.70 -11.59 36.16
CA GLY A 704 16.74 -10.60 35.86
C GLY A 704 17.57 -10.89 34.62
N VAL A 705 17.15 -11.82 33.76
CA VAL A 705 17.66 -11.91 32.38
C VAL A 705 17.13 -10.75 31.52
N ALA A 706 17.94 -10.26 30.58
CA ALA A 706 17.51 -9.24 29.62
C ALA A 706 16.99 -9.86 28.30
N MET A 707 16.22 -9.08 27.55
CA MET A 707 15.75 -9.47 26.22
C MET A 707 16.90 -9.29 25.20
N TYR A 708 17.06 -10.24 24.29
CA TYR A 708 18.25 -10.45 23.45
C TYR A 708 19.55 -10.73 24.22
N GLU A 709 19.49 -11.16 25.49
CA GLU A 709 20.69 -11.58 26.23
C GLU A 709 21.18 -12.95 25.73
N LEU A 710 22.50 -13.09 25.58
CA LEU A 710 23.15 -14.36 25.30
C LEU A 710 23.18 -15.24 26.55
N VAL A 711 22.92 -16.53 26.39
CA VAL A 711 22.89 -17.54 27.46
C VAL A 711 23.65 -18.79 27.03
N ARG A 712 24.10 -19.57 28.01
CA ARG A 712 24.71 -20.89 27.82
C ARG A 712 23.76 -21.96 28.32
N VAL A 713 23.29 -22.81 27.40
CA VAL A 713 22.20 -23.77 27.62
C VAL A 713 22.75 -25.19 27.72
N GLY A 714 22.35 -25.92 28.76
CA GLY A 714 22.71 -27.32 28.94
C GLY A 714 24.14 -27.53 29.47
N HIS A 715 24.46 -28.79 29.80
CA HIS A 715 25.80 -29.17 30.25
C HIS A 715 26.88 -28.99 29.16
N GLU A 716 26.50 -28.99 27.88
CA GLU A 716 27.39 -28.69 26.75
C GLU A 716 27.63 -27.18 26.55
N ASN A 717 27.02 -26.29 27.35
CA ASN A 717 27.14 -24.82 27.25
C ASN A 717 26.83 -24.26 25.84
N LEU A 718 25.78 -24.79 25.20
CA LEU A 718 25.32 -24.39 23.88
C LEU A 718 24.96 -22.91 23.86
N VAL A 719 25.31 -22.19 22.79
CA VAL A 719 25.00 -20.77 22.66
C VAL A 719 23.52 -20.56 22.34
N GLY A 720 22.83 -19.72 23.12
CA GLY A 720 21.47 -19.28 22.82
C GLY A 720 21.24 -17.80 23.12
N GLU A 721 20.10 -17.27 22.68
CA GLU A 721 19.66 -15.88 22.86
C GLU A 721 18.22 -15.86 23.43
N VAL A 722 17.96 -14.99 24.41
CA VAL A 722 16.64 -14.83 25.03
C VAL A 722 15.76 -13.96 24.13
N ILE A 723 14.62 -14.49 23.71
CA ILE A 723 13.72 -13.84 22.73
C ILE A 723 12.36 -13.45 23.30
N ARG A 724 11.91 -14.08 24.39
CA ARG A 724 10.69 -13.70 25.12
C ARG A 724 10.87 -13.94 26.61
N ILE A 725 10.33 -13.05 27.44
CA ILE A 725 10.36 -13.15 28.90
C ILE A 725 8.92 -13.12 29.40
N SER A 726 8.57 -14.04 30.29
CA SER A 726 7.25 -14.21 30.87
C SER A 726 7.39 -14.51 32.36
N ALA A 727 7.35 -13.46 33.19
CA ALA A 727 7.62 -13.51 34.62
C ALA A 727 8.99 -14.13 34.95
N ASP A 728 9.02 -15.31 35.56
CA ASP A 728 10.21 -16.08 35.94
C ASP A 728 10.77 -16.95 34.79
N LYS A 729 10.01 -17.10 33.70
CA LYS A 729 10.35 -17.95 32.55
C LYS A 729 10.88 -17.15 31.37
N ALA A 730 11.97 -17.63 30.79
CA ALA A 730 12.58 -17.08 29.58
C ALA A 730 12.51 -18.09 28.44
N THR A 731 11.98 -17.66 27.29
CA THR A 731 12.06 -18.39 26.02
C THR A 731 13.37 -18.02 25.34
N ILE A 732 14.15 -19.05 25.03
CA ILE A 732 15.52 -18.98 24.54
C ILE A 732 15.56 -19.68 23.19
N GLN A 733 16.17 -19.04 22.21
CA GLN A 733 16.47 -19.60 20.91
C GLN A 733 17.93 -20.08 20.91
N VAL A 734 18.16 -21.36 20.67
CA VAL A 734 19.51 -21.95 20.66
C VAL A 734 20.08 -21.87 19.23
N TYR A 735 21.31 -21.38 19.10
CA TYR A 735 22.03 -21.28 17.81
C TYR A 735 22.71 -22.58 17.38
N GLU A 736 22.62 -23.62 18.22
CA GLU A 736 23.17 -24.95 18.06
C GLU A 736 22.06 -26.01 18.13
N GLU A 737 22.36 -27.26 17.76
CA GLU A 737 21.40 -28.35 17.83
C GLU A 737 21.10 -28.76 19.29
N THR A 738 19.83 -28.76 19.68
CA THR A 738 19.37 -29.07 21.05
C THR A 738 19.27 -30.57 21.36
N ALA A 739 19.66 -31.45 20.43
CA ALA A 739 19.54 -32.89 20.57
C ALA A 739 20.40 -33.45 21.72
N GLY A 740 19.76 -33.94 22.79
CA GLY A 740 20.43 -34.49 23.97
C GLY A 740 20.43 -33.57 25.20
N VAL A 741 20.02 -32.30 25.03
CA VAL A 741 19.66 -31.40 26.14
C VAL A 741 18.40 -31.94 26.84
N LYS A 742 18.32 -31.82 28.17
CA LYS A 742 17.23 -32.37 28.99
C LYS A 742 16.57 -31.32 29.87
N VAL A 743 15.33 -31.61 30.27
CA VAL A 743 14.60 -30.84 31.30
C VAL A 743 15.37 -30.97 32.63
N GLY A 744 15.59 -29.84 33.30
CA GLY A 744 16.40 -29.73 34.51
C GLY A 744 17.88 -29.40 34.27
N ASP A 745 18.39 -29.44 33.04
CA ASP A 745 19.76 -28.99 32.75
C ASP A 745 19.92 -27.48 33.06
N PRO A 746 21.12 -27.02 33.45
CA PRO A 746 21.35 -25.62 33.81
C PRO A 746 21.35 -24.67 32.60
N VAL A 747 20.93 -23.42 32.83
CA VAL A 747 21.07 -22.31 31.89
C VAL A 747 21.80 -21.16 32.55
N THR A 748 22.98 -20.81 32.04
CA THR A 748 23.83 -19.76 32.62
C THR A 748 23.69 -18.46 31.84
N ARG A 749 23.45 -17.37 32.55
CA ARG A 749 23.32 -16.00 31.99
C ARG A 749 24.69 -15.38 31.72
N THR A 750 24.80 -14.52 30.70
CA THR A 750 26.06 -13.82 30.37
C THR A 750 26.01 -12.31 30.64
N GLY A 751 24.81 -11.75 30.87
CA GLY A 751 24.58 -10.32 31.07
C GLY A 751 24.86 -9.45 29.84
N LYS A 752 25.05 -10.04 28.65
CA LYS A 752 25.42 -9.33 27.42
C LYS A 752 24.62 -9.88 26.22
N PRO A 753 24.23 -9.05 25.24
CA PRO A 753 23.65 -9.51 23.99
C PRO A 753 24.70 -10.16 23.07
N LEU A 754 24.23 -10.87 22.03
CA LEU A 754 25.10 -11.38 20.97
C LEU A 754 25.97 -10.26 20.40
N SER A 755 27.29 -10.41 20.55
CA SER A 755 28.29 -9.41 20.24
C SER A 755 29.48 -10.04 19.53
N VAL A 756 30.00 -9.34 18.52
CA VAL A 756 31.15 -9.76 17.71
C VAL A 756 32.43 -9.10 18.19
N GLU A 757 33.56 -9.79 18.05
CA GLU A 757 34.90 -9.22 18.25
C GLU A 757 35.35 -8.52 16.96
N LEU A 758 35.77 -7.27 17.09
CA LEU A 758 36.22 -6.43 15.98
C LEU A 758 37.66 -5.97 16.25
N GLY A 759 38.56 -6.21 15.31
CA GLY A 759 39.98 -5.90 15.44
C GLY A 759 40.82 -6.46 14.28
N PRO A 760 42.16 -6.38 14.37
CA PRO A 760 43.05 -6.96 13.38
C PRO A 760 43.02 -8.49 13.45
N GLY A 761 42.92 -9.14 12.30
CA GLY A 761 42.75 -10.59 12.14
C GLY A 761 41.39 -11.02 11.58
N LEU A 762 40.50 -10.07 11.25
CA LEU A 762 39.20 -10.36 10.60
C LEU A 762 39.33 -10.64 9.10
N LEU A 763 40.29 -10.00 8.43
CA LEU A 763 40.52 -10.21 7.00
C LEU A 763 41.20 -11.57 6.77
N ASN A 764 40.87 -12.25 5.66
CA ASN A 764 41.24 -13.65 5.41
C ASN A 764 40.60 -14.64 6.43
N GLY A 765 39.73 -14.18 7.33
CA GLY A 765 38.97 -15.02 8.25
C GLY A 765 37.74 -15.66 7.61
N ILE A 766 37.51 -16.93 7.93
CA ILE A 766 36.31 -17.70 7.55
C ILE A 766 35.56 -18.08 8.82
N TYR A 767 34.37 -17.51 8.98
CA TYR A 767 33.57 -17.56 10.20
C TYR A 767 32.25 -18.31 10.00
N ASP A 768 31.70 -18.88 11.08
CA ASP A 768 30.29 -19.29 11.13
C ASP A 768 29.34 -18.12 11.48
N GLY A 769 28.03 -18.39 11.54
CA GLY A 769 27.02 -17.35 11.81
C GLY A 769 27.15 -16.63 13.16
N ILE A 770 27.86 -17.22 14.14
CA ILE A 770 28.14 -16.64 15.45
C ILE A 770 29.63 -16.26 15.62
N GLN A 771 30.33 -16.06 14.51
CA GLN A 771 31.71 -15.57 14.42
C GLN A 771 32.81 -16.53 14.96
N ARG A 772 32.59 -17.84 14.97
CA ARG A 772 33.66 -18.81 15.29
C ARG A 772 34.48 -19.14 14.03
N PRO A 773 35.83 -19.17 14.09
CA PRO A 773 36.68 -19.46 12.94
C PRO A 773 36.64 -20.95 12.56
N LEU A 774 36.21 -21.27 11.34
CA LEU A 774 36.03 -22.66 10.88
C LEU A 774 37.34 -23.45 10.79
N GLU A 775 38.45 -22.79 10.43
CA GLU A 775 39.76 -23.43 10.32
C GLU A 775 40.30 -23.90 11.69
N GLU A 776 40.14 -23.08 12.74
CA GLU A 776 40.54 -23.45 14.09
C GLU A 776 39.61 -24.49 14.72
N ILE A 777 38.30 -24.43 14.44
CA ILE A 777 37.36 -25.52 14.80
C ILE A 777 37.86 -26.85 14.25
N ALA A 778 38.24 -26.91 12.97
CA ALA A 778 38.73 -28.14 12.35
C ALA A 778 40.06 -28.64 12.97
N LYS A 779 40.98 -27.71 13.31
CA LYS A 779 42.26 -28.02 13.97
C LYS A 779 42.09 -28.54 15.40
N GLU A 780 41.25 -27.90 16.19
CA GLU A 780 41.02 -28.25 17.60
C GLU A 780 40.20 -29.54 17.73
N ALA A 781 39.08 -29.64 17.00
CA ALA A 781 38.21 -30.81 17.00
C ALA A 781 38.83 -32.03 16.30
N LYS A 782 39.83 -31.83 15.43
CA LYS A 782 40.44 -32.86 14.57
C LYS A 782 39.41 -33.68 13.80
N SER A 783 38.36 -33.01 13.34
CA SER A 783 37.16 -33.58 12.75
C SER A 783 36.69 -32.72 11.58
N ILE A 784 36.00 -33.34 10.63
CA ILE A 784 35.29 -32.64 9.55
C ILE A 784 33.92 -32.09 10.00
N TYR A 785 33.47 -32.47 11.19
CA TYR A 785 32.21 -32.01 11.80
C TYR A 785 32.50 -30.99 12.90
N ILE A 786 31.69 -29.93 12.96
CA ILE A 786 31.71 -28.94 14.04
C ILE A 786 31.10 -29.58 15.30
N PRO A 787 31.84 -29.73 16.42
CA PRO A 787 31.28 -30.23 17.67
C PRO A 787 30.32 -29.20 18.29
N ARG A 788 29.29 -29.69 18.98
CA ARG A 788 28.38 -28.83 19.75
C ARG A 788 29.05 -28.27 20.98
N GLY A 789 28.70 -27.05 21.37
CA GLY A 789 29.23 -26.40 22.56
C GLY A 789 30.69 -25.91 22.43
N ILE A 790 31.30 -26.08 21.25
CA ILE A 790 32.68 -25.64 21.02
C ILE A 790 32.77 -24.12 21.05
N SER A 791 33.68 -23.60 21.88
CA SER A 791 33.79 -22.17 22.22
C SER A 791 35.22 -21.68 21.97
N ILE A 792 35.51 -21.34 20.71
CA ILE A 792 36.80 -20.80 20.26
C ILE A 792 36.69 -19.27 20.11
N PRO A 793 37.72 -18.48 20.50
CA PRO A 793 37.76 -17.04 20.24
C PRO A 793 37.64 -16.69 18.75
N ALA A 794 37.01 -15.56 18.43
CA ALA A 794 36.86 -15.09 17.04
C ALA A 794 38.19 -14.57 16.44
N LEU A 795 39.04 -13.95 17.27
CA LEU A 795 40.37 -13.47 16.89
C LEU A 795 41.47 -14.28 17.58
N ASP A 796 42.50 -14.67 16.82
CA ASP A 796 43.67 -15.38 17.32
C ASP A 796 44.39 -14.58 18.42
N ARG A 797 44.43 -15.17 19.63
CA ARG A 797 45.06 -14.60 20.82
C ARG A 797 46.58 -14.77 20.85
N THR A 798 47.12 -15.68 20.04
CA THR A 798 48.56 -16.01 20.01
C THR A 798 49.32 -15.17 18.99
N LYS A 799 48.66 -14.76 17.90
CA LYS A 799 49.25 -13.92 16.86
C LYS A 799 49.58 -12.53 17.38
N LYS A 800 50.81 -12.09 17.11
CA LYS A 800 51.29 -10.75 17.41
C LYS A 800 51.17 -9.84 16.20
N TRP A 801 50.83 -8.59 16.46
CA TRP A 801 50.64 -7.54 15.47
C TRP A 801 51.58 -6.37 15.75
N GLN A 802 52.13 -5.77 14.69
CA GLN A 802 53.00 -4.58 14.81
C GLN A 802 52.14 -3.33 14.98
N PHE A 803 52.01 -2.89 16.23
CA PHE A 803 51.26 -1.70 16.61
C PHE A 803 52.13 -0.44 16.55
N THR A 804 51.59 0.64 15.98
CA THR A 804 52.18 1.98 16.01
C THR A 804 51.18 2.98 16.59
N PRO A 805 51.48 3.64 17.74
CA PRO A 805 50.57 4.64 18.33
C PRO A 805 50.49 5.90 17.46
N THR A 806 49.30 6.50 17.39
CA THR A 806 49.02 7.76 16.68
C THR A 806 48.81 8.94 17.64
N LYS A 807 48.54 8.65 18.91
CA LYS A 807 48.25 9.64 19.97
C LYS A 807 49.29 9.57 21.10
N ALA A 808 49.40 10.65 21.88
CA ALA A 808 50.34 10.80 22.99
C ALA A 808 49.63 10.71 24.36
N VAL A 809 50.41 10.47 25.42
CA VAL A 809 49.92 10.55 26.80
C VAL A 809 49.52 12.01 27.10
N GLY A 810 48.33 12.21 27.64
CA GLY A 810 47.73 13.53 27.86
C GLY A 810 46.73 13.97 26.77
N ASP A 811 46.67 13.29 25.62
CA ASP A 811 45.65 13.57 24.60
C ASP A 811 44.25 13.19 25.12
N HIS A 812 43.25 13.99 24.74
CA HIS A 812 41.85 13.61 24.89
C HIS A 812 41.41 12.67 23.75
N LEU A 813 40.64 11.64 24.10
CA LEU A 813 40.00 10.70 23.19
C LEU A 813 38.48 10.75 23.30
N SER A 814 37.83 10.62 22.15
CA SER A 814 36.40 10.45 21.96
C SER A 814 36.10 9.18 21.17
N GLY A 815 34.86 8.68 21.25
CA GLY A 815 34.45 7.46 20.57
C GLY A 815 34.64 7.55 19.05
N GLY A 816 35.31 6.56 18.45
CA GLY A 816 35.68 6.54 17.03
C GLY A 816 37.05 7.13 16.69
N ASP A 817 37.76 7.74 17.65
CA ASP A 817 39.11 8.27 17.41
C ASP A 817 40.11 7.16 17.05
N VAL A 818 40.98 7.43 16.07
CA VAL A 818 42.12 6.55 15.76
C VAL A 818 43.27 6.87 16.72
N TRP A 819 43.59 5.92 17.58
CA TRP A 819 44.66 6.05 18.58
C TRP A 819 45.93 5.23 18.24
N GLY A 820 45.84 4.32 17.28
CA GLY A 820 46.97 3.62 16.70
C GLY A 820 46.63 2.88 15.41
N THR A 821 47.65 2.38 14.74
CA THR A 821 47.53 1.60 13.50
C THR A 821 48.31 0.30 13.58
N VAL A 822 47.83 -0.70 12.82
CA VAL A 822 48.42 -2.04 12.69
C VAL A 822 48.57 -2.37 11.21
N PHE A 823 49.69 -3.01 10.85
CA PHE A 823 49.81 -3.66 9.55
C PHE A 823 49.11 -5.03 9.61
N GLU A 824 47.98 -5.19 8.92
CA GLU A 824 47.25 -6.46 8.88
C GLU A 824 47.71 -7.34 7.71
N ASN A 825 47.74 -6.77 6.50
CA ASN A 825 48.10 -7.50 5.28
C ASN A 825 48.57 -6.54 4.16
N SER A 826 48.99 -7.11 3.03
CA SER A 826 49.60 -6.34 1.93
C SER A 826 48.64 -5.49 1.10
N PHE A 827 47.32 -5.74 1.20
CA PHE A 827 46.28 -4.83 0.70
C PHE A 827 46.04 -3.71 1.71
N ILE A 828 45.55 -4.06 2.92
CA ILE A 828 45.25 -3.11 3.99
C ILE A 828 46.48 -2.97 4.88
N SER A 829 47.41 -2.16 4.37
CA SER A 829 48.67 -1.81 5.02
C SER A 829 48.49 -1.02 6.33
N THR A 830 47.32 -0.40 6.54
CA THR A 830 47.00 0.41 7.73
C THR A 830 45.60 0.10 8.25
N HIS A 831 45.47 -0.98 9.02
CA HIS A 831 44.29 -1.22 9.85
C HIS A 831 44.27 -0.18 10.98
N ARG A 832 43.18 0.59 11.08
CA ARG A 832 43.03 1.70 12.03
C ARG A 832 42.35 1.20 13.30
N ILE A 833 43.05 1.26 14.44
CA ILE A 833 42.50 0.85 15.73
C ILE A 833 41.66 2.01 16.28
N LEU A 834 40.35 1.79 16.31
CA LEU A 834 39.33 2.77 16.73
C LEU A 834 39.13 2.72 18.25
N PHE A 835 38.85 3.87 18.87
CA PHE A 835 38.41 3.93 20.25
C PHE A 835 36.91 3.57 20.35
N PRO A 836 36.46 2.76 21.35
CA PRO A 836 35.07 2.30 21.41
C PRO A 836 34.04 3.45 21.42
N PRO A 837 32.97 3.42 20.60
CA PRO A 837 32.10 4.59 20.38
C PRO A 837 31.41 5.21 21.62
N ARG A 838 31.27 4.45 22.71
CA ARG A 838 30.65 4.91 23.97
C ARG A 838 31.66 5.40 25.01
N ALA A 839 32.96 5.31 24.73
CA ALA A 839 34.03 5.72 25.63
C ALA A 839 34.54 7.13 25.27
N ARG A 840 35.02 7.85 26.29
CA ARG A 840 35.74 9.13 26.17
C ARG A 840 36.66 9.29 27.38
N GLY A 841 37.68 10.13 27.29
CA GLY A 841 38.56 10.46 28.43
C GLY A 841 39.95 10.92 28.00
N THR A 842 40.89 10.95 28.93
CA THR A 842 42.28 11.40 28.68
C THR A 842 43.25 10.22 28.78
N ILE A 843 44.19 10.10 27.84
CA ILE A 843 45.18 9.01 27.83
C ILE A 843 46.13 9.18 29.02
N THR A 844 46.17 8.21 29.92
CA THR A 844 47.13 8.15 31.03
C THR A 844 48.34 7.27 30.70
N LYS A 845 48.15 6.26 29.86
CA LYS A 845 49.21 5.37 29.37
C LYS A 845 48.86 4.84 27.98
N ILE A 846 49.83 4.82 27.09
CA ILE A 846 49.75 4.14 25.79
C ILE A 846 51.03 3.33 25.58
N ALA A 847 50.92 2.16 24.94
CA ALA A 847 52.07 1.33 24.61
C ALA A 847 52.94 1.99 23.51
N SER A 848 54.25 1.79 23.61
CA SER A 848 55.21 2.15 22.57
C SER A 848 54.99 1.34 21.29
N LYS A 849 55.55 1.78 20.16
CA LYS A 849 55.61 0.97 18.94
C LYS A 849 56.27 -0.40 19.22
N GLY A 850 55.60 -1.49 18.85
CA GLY A 850 56.06 -2.85 19.20
C GLY A 850 55.11 -3.95 18.74
N GLU A 851 55.40 -5.19 19.13
CA GLU A 851 54.59 -6.37 18.83
C GLU A 851 53.74 -6.77 20.04
N TYR A 852 52.41 -6.79 19.85
CA TYR A 852 51.43 -7.08 20.89
C TYR A 852 50.34 -8.02 20.36
N THR A 853 49.68 -8.77 21.24
CA THR A 853 48.49 -9.57 20.90
C THR A 853 47.23 -8.71 20.78
N VAL A 854 46.15 -9.27 20.25
CA VAL A 854 44.84 -8.57 20.19
C VAL A 854 44.22 -8.29 21.56
N GLU A 855 44.62 -9.04 22.60
CA GLU A 855 44.08 -8.98 23.97
C GLU A 855 44.98 -8.17 24.93
N ASP A 856 46.22 -7.89 24.55
CA ASP A 856 47.15 -7.06 25.33
C ASP A 856 46.55 -5.67 25.58
N LYS A 857 46.45 -5.28 26.86
CA LYS A 857 45.91 -3.98 27.29
C LYS A 857 46.92 -2.86 27.06
N ILE A 858 46.93 -2.32 25.84
CA ILE A 858 47.92 -1.35 25.37
C ILE A 858 47.51 0.14 25.57
N LEU A 859 46.28 0.43 25.98
CA LEU A 859 45.78 1.78 26.25
C LEU A 859 45.11 1.88 27.63
N GLU A 860 45.39 2.93 28.38
CA GLU A 860 44.70 3.30 29.62
C GLU A 860 44.17 4.74 29.53
N VAL A 861 42.88 4.91 29.81
CA VAL A 861 42.13 6.17 29.69
C VAL A 861 41.45 6.48 31.02
N GLU A 862 41.56 7.73 31.46
CA GLU A 862 40.91 8.25 32.67
C GLU A 862 39.72 9.15 32.30
N PHE A 863 38.57 8.88 32.92
CA PHE A 863 37.35 9.67 32.78
C PHE A 863 36.59 9.70 34.10
N ASP A 864 36.17 10.89 34.55
CA ASP A 864 35.51 11.13 35.85
C ASP A 864 36.19 10.43 37.06
N GLY A 865 37.53 10.39 37.06
CA GLY A 865 38.36 9.76 38.09
C GLY A 865 38.47 8.22 38.02
N ASN A 866 37.76 7.57 37.09
CA ASN A 866 37.86 6.13 36.84
C ASN A 866 38.86 5.85 35.71
N LYS A 867 39.80 4.92 35.96
CA LYS A 867 40.78 4.45 34.97
C LYS A 867 40.29 3.16 34.31
N THR A 868 40.27 3.15 33.00
CA THR A 868 39.80 2.03 32.17
C THR A 868 40.87 1.63 31.17
N GLN A 869 41.02 0.32 30.95
CA GLN A 869 42.07 -0.24 30.09
C GLN A 869 41.44 -0.90 28.86
N TYR A 870 42.02 -0.64 27.68
CA TYR A 870 41.52 -1.09 26.39
C TYR A 870 42.59 -1.90 25.64
N PRO A 871 42.23 -3.06 25.07
CA PRO A 871 43.08 -3.81 24.14
C PRO A 871 42.87 -3.30 22.69
N MET A 872 43.50 -3.96 21.71
CA MET A 872 43.26 -3.64 20.29
C MET A 872 41.87 -4.04 19.80
N MET A 873 41.33 -5.15 20.32
CA MET A 873 39.99 -5.60 19.96
C MET A 873 38.90 -4.82 20.71
N GLN A 874 37.74 -4.67 20.09
CA GLN A 874 36.51 -4.21 20.73
C GLN A 874 35.39 -5.24 20.54
N SER A 875 34.48 -5.36 21.50
CA SER A 875 33.26 -6.16 21.33
C SER A 875 32.08 -5.25 21.03
N TRP A 876 31.26 -5.58 20.03
CA TRP A 876 30.09 -4.78 19.65
C TRP A 876 28.84 -5.64 19.40
N PRO A 877 27.66 -5.26 19.93
CA PRO A 877 26.41 -6.00 19.74
C PRO A 877 25.89 -5.97 18.30
N VAL A 878 25.63 -7.14 17.70
CA VAL A 878 25.32 -7.26 16.25
C VAL A 878 23.98 -6.62 15.84
N ARG A 879 23.03 -6.58 16.78
CA ARG A 879 21.69 -6.00 16.58
C ARG A 879 21.65 -4.47 16.69
N VAL A 880 22.76 -3.81 17.08
CA VAL A 880 22.85 -2.35 17.20
C VAL A 880 23.74 -1.82 16.07
N PRO A 881 23.25 -0.92 15.19
CA PRO A 881 24.08 -0.32 14.16
C PRO A 881 25.21 0.51 14.78
N ARG A 882 26.40 0.46 14.19
CA ARG A 882 27.54 1.26 14.65
C ARG A 882 27.28 2.74 14.35
N PRO A 883 27.41 3.64 15.34
CA PRO A 883 27.04 5.04 15.19
C PRO A 883 28.01 5.79 14.26
N SER A 884 27.49 6.81 13.57
CA SER A 884 28.21 7.69 12.65
C SER A 884 27.94 9.14 13.00
N THR A 885 28.73 10.08 12.46
CA THR A 885 28.55 11.52 12.69
C THR A 885 27.33 12.03 11.91
N GLU A 886 27.29 11.73 10.62
CA GLU A 886 26.17 12.07 9.71
C GLU A 886 26.09 11.07 8.54
N LYS A 887 24.87 10.84 8.02
CA LYS A 887 24.65 10.13 6.74
C LYS A 887 24.81 11.12 5.58
N LEU A 888 25.58 10.74 4.57
CA LEU A 888 25.89 11.54 3.38
C LEU A 888 25.20 10.96 2.14
N SER A 889 24.83 11.82 1.19
CA SER A 889 24.39 11.37 -0.13
C SER A 889 25.55 10.72 -0.90
N ALA A 890 25.36 9.49 -1.36
CA ALA A 890 26.34 8.77 -2.16
C ALA A 890 26.38 9.32 -3.60
N ASN A 891 27.54 9.84 -4.02
CA ASN A 891 27.74 10.49 -5.33
C ASN A 891 28.85 9.85 -6.20
N GLN A 892 29.40 8.71 -5.77
CA GLN A 892 30.40 7.95 -6.52
C GLN A 892 29.78 6.64 -7.02
N PRO A 893 30.03 6.23 -8.28
CA PRO A 893 29.49 4.99 -8.81
C PRO A 893 30.11 3.77 -8.15
N PHE A 894 29.28 2.76 -7.89
CA PHE A 894 29.72 1.42 -7.53
C PHE A 894 29.95 0.64 -8.82
N VAL A 895 31.20 0.56 -9.25
CA VAL A 895 31.60 -0.10 -10.50
C VAL A 895 31.73 -1.59 -10.22
N VAL A 896 30.98 -2.41 -10.95
CA VAL A 896 31.01 -3.87 -10.86
C VAL A 896 31.89 -4.49 -11.95
N GLY A 897 32.12 -3.77 -13.04
CA GLY A 897 32.82 -4.23 -14.23
C GLY A 897 31.93 -4.96 -15.24
N GLN A 898 30.61 -4.87 -15.11
CA GLN A 898 29.62 -5.54 -15.96
C GLN A 898 28.80 -4.49 -16.71
N ARG A 899 28.88 -4.48 -18.05
CA ARG A 899 28.36 -3.42 -18.92
C ARG A 899 26.89 -3.08 -18.67
N VAL A 900 26.02 -4.08 -18.54
CA VAL A 900 24.59 -3.87 -18.26
C VAL A 900 24.33 -3.27 -16.87
N LEU A 901 25.12 -3.64 -15.86
CA LEU A 901 24.96 -3.16 -14.49
C LEU A 901 25.51 -1.75 -14.35
N ASP A 902 26.70 -1.48 -14.89
CA ASP A 902 27.37 -0.18 -14.77
C ASP A 902 26.81 0.90 -15.70
N ALA A 903 26.17 0.53 -16.82
CA ALA A 903 25.55 1.48 -17.75
C ALA A 903 24.04 1.66 -17.56
N LEU A 904 23.24 0.58 -17.62
CA LEU A 904 21.78 0.71 -17.63
C LEU A 904 21.18 0.86 -16.23
N PHE A 905 21.73 0.13 -15.26
CA PHE A 905 21.19 0.03 -13.89
C PHE A 905 22.25 0.32 -12.81
N PRO A 906 22.99 1.45 -12.89
CA PRO A 906 24.14 1.71 -12.05
C PRO A 906 23.77 1.84 -10.57
N SER A 907 24.69 1.45 -9.70
CA SER A 907 24.60 1.64 -8.25
C SER A 907 25.66 2.62 -7.76
N VAL A 908 25.61 3.00 -6.48
CA VAL A 908 26.50 3.97 -5.83
C VAL A 908 27.27 3.33 -4.68
N GLN A 909 28.46 3.84 -4.37
CA GLN A 909 29.20 3.43 -3.16
C GLN A 909 28.43 3.89 -1.92
N GLY A 910 27.88 2.94 -1.16
CA GLY A 910 26.89 3.18 -0.10
C GLY A 910 25.44 2.86 -0.50
N GLY A 911 25.20 2.34 -1.71
CA GLY A 911 23.86 2.04 -2.23
C GLY A 911 23.27 0.70 -1.77
N THR A 912 21.96 0.54 -1.97
CA THR A 912 21.23 -0.71 -1.74
C THR A 912 20.80 -1.35 -3.06
N VAL A 913 21.18 -2.61 -3.25
CA VAL A 913 20.93 -3.40 -4.47
C VAL A 913 20.25 -4.71 -4.12
N ALA A 914 19.19 -5.07 -4.84
CA ALA A 914 18.64 -6.42 -4.84
C ALA A 914 18.91 -7.15 -6.16
N ILE A 915 19.28 -8.42 -6.06
CA ILE A 915 19.43 -9.35 -7.19
C ILE A 915 18.45 -10.50 -6.99
N PRO A 916 17.16 -10.37 -7.37
CA PRO A 916 16.28 -11.51 -7.42
C PRO A 916 16.57 -12.37 -8.64
N GLY A 917 16.23 -13.65 -8.53
CA GLY A 917 16.17 -14.56 -9.66
C GLY A 917 15.95 -15.99 -9.20
N ALA A 918 15.49 -16.83 -10.11
CA ALA A 918 15.40 -18.26 -9.85
C ALA A 918 16.79 -18.88 -9.59
N PHE A 919 16.80 -20.13 -9.10
CA PHE A 919 18.04 -20.90 -8.97
C PHE A 919 18.68 -21.13 -10.35
N GLY A 920 20.01 -21.01 -10.42
CA GLY A 920 20.77 -21.21 -11.67
C GLY A 920 20.77 -20.02 -12.64
N CYS A 921 20.14 -18.89 -12.33
CA CYS A 921 20.14 -17.71 -13.23
C CYS A 921 21.47 -16.92 -13.26
N GLY A 922 22.40 -17.18 -12.33
CA GLY A 922 23.72 -16.51 -12.27
C GLY A 922 23.95 -15.57 -11.09
N LYS A 923 23.10 -15.59 -10.05
CA LYS A 923 23.25 -14.75 -8.84
C LYS A 923 24.66 -14.79 -8.24
N THR A 924 25.15 -15.99 -7.91
CA THR A 924 26.47 -16.21 -7.31
C THR A 924 27.61 -15.79 -8.25
N VAL A 925 27.44 -15.91 -9.57
CA VAL A 925 28.41 -15.41 -10.56
C VAL A 925 28.51 -13.88 -10.50
N ILE A 926 27.39 -13.17 -10.39
CA ILE A 926 27.40 -11.71 -10.19
C ILE A 926 28.02 -11.36 -8.84
N SER A 927 27.65 -12.03 -7.74
CA SER A 927 28.27 -11.83 -6.42
C SER A 927 29.80 -12.05 -6.45
N GLN A 928 30.27 -13.05 -7.20
CA GLN A 928 31.69 -13.31 -7.41
C GLN A 928 32.35 -12.19 -8.26
N SER A 929 31.72 -11.73 -9.34
CA SER A 929 32.22 -10.60 -10.14
C SER A 929 32.32 -9.31 -9.32
N VAL A 930 31.31 -9.00 -8.50
CA VAL A 930 31.37 -7.86 -7.56
C VAL A 930 32.54 -8.04 -6.58
N SER A 931 32.75 -9.25 -6.03
CA SER A 931 33.86 -9.53 -5.10
C SER A 931 35.25 -9.39 -5.74
N LYS A 932 35.38 -9.74 -7.03
CA LYS A 932 36.60 -9.62 -7.83
C LYS A 932 36.89 -8.17 -8.23
N PHE A 933 35.92 -7.52 -8.86
CA PHE A 933 36.15 -6.34 -9.69
C PHE A 933 35.58 -5.04 -9.13
N SER A 934 34.86 -5.08 -8.00
CA SER A 934 34.34 -3.85 -7.42
C SER A 934 35.43 -2.89 -6.97
N ASN A 935 35.13 -1.60 -7.13
CA ASN A 935 35.90 -0.47 -6.60
C ASN A 935 35.73 -0.28 -5.07
N SER A 936 35.66 -1.39 -4.32
CA SER A 936 35.60 -1.41 -2.85
C SER A 936 36.89 -1.93 -2.24
N ASP A 937 37.30 -1.35 -1.12
CA ASP A 937 38.50 -1.71 -0.39
C ASP A 937 38.36 -3.08 0.28
N VAL A 938 37.19 -3.35 0.86
CA VAL A 938 36.88 -4.55 1.65
C VAL A 938 35.60 -5.21 1.14
N ILE A 939 35.62 -6.53 1.10
CA ILE A 939 34.46 -7.36 0.75
C ILE A 939 34.01 -8.17 1.98
N VAL A 940 32.72 -8.13 2.31
CA VAL A 940 32.12 -8.99 3.35
C VAL A 940 31.05 -9.86 2.69
N TYR A 941 31.38 -11.12 2.44
CA TYR A 941 30.45 -12.06 1.80
C TYR A 941 29.82 -12.99 2.85
N VAL A 942 28.49 -12.92 2.97
CA VAL A 942 27.70 -13.72 3.92
C VAL A 942 26.89 -14.76 3.16
N GLY A 943 27.29 -16.01 3.31
CA GLY A 943 26.49 -17.18 2.95
C GLY A 943 25.42 -17.45 3.99
N CYS A 944 24.17 -17.17 3.69
CA CYS A 944 23.02 -17.43 4.55
C CYS A 944 22.14 -18.52 3.95
N GLY A 945 22.25 -19.75 4.47
CA GLY A 945 21.39 -20.88 4.12
C GLY A 945 21.67 -21.52 2.76
N GLU A 946 22.82 -21.22 2.15
CA GLU A 946 23.26 -21.79 0.87
C GLU A 946 23.66 -23.26 0.97
N ARG A 947 23.76 -23.97 -0.17
CA ARG A 947 24.18 -25.37 -0.17
C ARG A 947 25.67 -25.47 0.19
N GLY A 948 26.02 -26.55 0.89
CA GLY A 948 27.42 -26.83 1.25
C GLY A 948 28.37 -26.85 0.06
N ASN A 949 27.90 -27.32 -1.12
CA ASN A 949 28.70 -27.35 -2.34
C ASN A 949 28.96 -25.94 -2.92
N GLU A 950 27.95 -25.06 -2.93
CA GLU A 950 28.08 -23.67 -3.41
C GLU A 950 29.06 -22.89 -2.51
N MET A 951 28.98 -23.11 -1.19
CA MET A 951 29.93 -22.55 -0.24
C MET A 951 31.35 -23.14 -0.39
N ALA A 952 31.47 -24.43 -0.67
CA ALA A 952 32.77 -25.07 -0.91
C ALA A 952 33.43 -24.60 -2.21
N GLU A 953 32.65 -24.31 -3.25
CA GLU A 953 33.11 -23.69 -4.50
C GLU A 953 33.65 -22.28 -4.24
N VAL A 954 32.89 -21.43 -3.53
CA VAL A 954 33.35 -20.09 -3.10
C VAL A 954 34.66 -20.16 -2.29
N LEU A 955 34.73 -21.08 -1.31
CA LEU A 955 35.90 -21.26 -0.44
C LEU A 955 37.14 -21.81 -1.19
N LYS A 956 36.94 -22.52 -2.30
CA LYS A 956 38.02 -23.03 -3.14
C LYS A 956 38.51 -21.97 -4.12
N ASP A 957 37.57 -21.28 -4.78
CA ASP A 957 37.88 -20.33 -5.85
C ASP A 957 38.45 -19.01 -5.31
N PHE A 958 37.93 -18.48 -4.20
CA PHE A 958 38.36 -17.17 -3.69
C PHE A 958 39.86 -17.10 -3.34
N PRO A 959 40.52 -18.14 -2.78
CA PRO A 959 41.97 -18.18 -2.63
C PRO A 959 42.77 -18.20 -3.94
N GLU A 960 42.25 -18.82 -5.00
CA GLU A 960 42.93 -18.92 -6.31
C GLU A 960 42.86 -17.59 -7.11
N LEU A 961 41.85 -16.77 -6.83
CA LEU A 961 41.59 -15.51 -7.51
C LEU A 961 42.54 -14.39 -7.05
N THR A 962 43.26 -13.79 -8.01
CA THR A 962 44.19 -12.68 -7.79
C THR A 962 43.76 -11.43 -8.53
N ILE A 963 44.04 -10.27 -7.95
CA ILE A 963 43.88 -8.96 -8.58
C ILE A 963 45.21 -8.21 -8.57
N ASP A 964 45.40 -7.31 -9.54
CA ASP A 964 46.58 -6.45 -9.60
C ASP A 964 46.34 -5.20 -8.75
N VAL A 965 47.16 -5.00 -7.73
CA VAL A 965 47.21 -3.76 -6.96
C VAL A 965 48.63 -3.21 -6.99
N GLN A 966 48.80 -2.06 -7.65
CA GLN A 966 50.07 -1.35 -7.79
C GLN A 966 51.17 -2.19 -8.49
N GLY A 967 50.80 -2.99 -9.50
CA GLY A 967 51.72 -3.85 -10.26
C GLY A 967 52.06 -5.17 -9.54
N ARG A 968 51.24 -5.56 -8.55
CA ARG A 968 51.44 -6.79 -7.75
C ARG A 968 50.16 -7.62 -7.77
N LYS A 969 50.28 -8.87 -8.19
CA LYS A 969 49.20 -9.86 -8.09
C LYS A 969 49.07 -10.35 -6.66
N GLU A 970 47.91 -10.09 -6.06
CA GLU A 970 47.62 -10.44 -4.67
C GLU A 970 46.23 -11.12 -4.57
N PRO A 971 46.05 -12.13 -3.70
CA PRO A 971 44.82 -12.94 -3.65
C PRO A 971 43.67 -12.20 -2.94
N ILE A 972 42.46 -12.27 -3.50
CA ILE A 972 41.30 -11.49 -3.02
C ILE A 972 40.93 -11.80 -1.56
N MET A 973 41.21 -13.01 -1.07
CA MET A 973 40.97 -13.39 0.33
C MET A 973 41.62 -12.46 1.36
N LYS A 974 42.72 -11.78 1.01
CA LYS A 974 43.35 -10.80 1.91
C LYS A 974 42.51 -9.54 2.15
N ARG A 975 41.54 -9.22 1.29
CA ARG A 975 40.58 -8.11 1.48
C ARG A 975 39.15 -8.57 1.75
N THR A 976 38.94 -9.87 1.92
CA THR A 976 37.61 -10.46 2.11
C THR A 976 37.49 -11.09 3.50
N THR A 977 36.34 -10.90 4.14
CA THR A 977 35.90 -11.72 5.28
C THR A 977 34.71 -12.57 4.84
N LEU A 978 34.78 -13.87 5.09
CA LEU A 978 33.74 -14.83 4.73
C LEU A 978 32.95 -15.26 5.97
N ILE A 979 31.63 -15.19 5.91
CA ILE A 979 30.72 -15.72 6.94
C ILE A 979 29.88 -16.81 6.28
N ALA A 980 30.22 -18.07 6.56
CA ALA A 980 29.65 -19.25 5.94
C ALA A 980 28.64 -19.91 6.88
N ASN A 981 27.35 -19.69 6.62
CA ASN A 981 26.25 -20.42 7.28
C ASN A 981 25.49 -21.28 6.26
N THR A 982 25.81 -22.57 6.19
CA THR A 982 25.15 -23.49 5.24
C THR A 982 23.70 -23.81 5.62
N SER A 983 22.93 -24.37 4.68
CA SER A 983 21.57 -24.87 4.91
C SER A 983 21.48 -25.94 6.01
N ASN A 984 22.54 -26.70 6.26
CA ASN A 984 22.61 -27.70 7.33
C ASN A 984 22.92 -27.10 8.72
N MET A 985 23.33 -25.83 8.79
CA MET A 985 23.51 -25.14 10.07
C MET A 985 22.17 -24.67 10.66
N PRO A 986 22.06 -24.55 12.00
CA PRO A 986 20.81 -24.19 12.67
C PRO A 986 20.17 -22.90 12.17
N VAL A 987 18.84 -22.90 12.16
CA VAL A 987 17.99 -21.84 11.59
C VAL A 987 18.26 -20.48 12.26
N ALA A 988 18.47 -20.48 13.57
CA ALA A 988 18.82 -19.28 14.33
C ALA A 988 20.15 -18.65 13.89
N ALA A 989 21.15 -19.46 13.50
CA ALA A 989 22.45 -18.98 13.05
C ALA A 989 22.38 -18.29 11.67
N ARG A 990 21.32 -18.53 10.88
CA ARG A 990 21.02 -17.80 9.63
C ARG A 990 20.59 -16.35 9.89
N GLU A 991 19.84 -16.07 10.96
CA GLU A 991 19.54 -14.69 11.37
C GLU A 991 20.82 -14.02 11.92
N ALA A 992 21.58 -14.73 12.75
CA ALA A 992 22.81 -14.21 13.32
C ALA A 992 23.86 -13.85 12.26
N SER A 993 24.05 -14.67 11.21
CA SER A 993 25.09 -14.46 10.19
C SER A 993 24.93 -13.14 9.44
N ILE A 994 23.70 -12.76 9.11
CA ILE A 994 23.37 -11.48 8.45
C ILE A 994 23.76 -10.30 9.37
N TYR A 995 23.38 -10.33 10.65
CA TYR A 995 23.71 -9.28 11.62
C TYR A 995 25.21 -9.21 11.94
N THR A 996 25.88 -10.36 12.03
CA THR A 996 27.34 -10.48 12.17
C THR A 996 28.04 -9.80 10.99
N GLY A 997 27.64 -10.12 9.75
CA GLY A 997 28.25 -9.57 8.54
C GLY A 997 28.09 -8.07 8.37
N ILE A 998 26.88 -7.52 8.56
CA ILE A 998 26.68 -6.06 8.47
C ILE A 998 27.46 -5.32 9.58
N THR A 999 27.63 -5.92 10.76
CA THR A 999 28.40 -5.31 11.85
C THR A 999 29.91 -5.31 11.56
N VAL A 1000 30.42 -6.35 10.88
CA VAL A 1000 31.79 -6.38 10.35
C VAL A 1000 31.96 -5.35 9.21
N ALA A 1001 30.99 -5.22 8.31
CA ALA A 1001 31.03 -4.23 7.24
C ALA A 1001 31.02 -2.78 7.78
N GLU A 1002 30.14 -2.48 8.74
CA GLU A 1002 30.13 -1.19 9.45
C GLU A 1002 31.43 -0.91 10.22
N TYR A 1003 32.14 -1.94 10.71
CA TYR A 1003 33.42 -1.75 11.38
C TYR A 1003 34.50 -1.26 10.41
N PHE A 1004 34.61 -1.85 9.22
CA PHE A 1004 35.54 -1.39 8.19
C PHE A 1004 35.13 -0.01 7.62
N ARG A 1005 33.83 0.25 7.47
CA ARG A 1005 33.29 1.59 7.15
C ARG A 1005 33.75 2.66 8.15
N ASP A 1006 33.70 2.39 9.45
CA ASP A 1006 34.13 3.33 10.50
C ASP A 1006 35.64 3.62 10.48
N GLN A 1007 36.45 2.72 9.88
CA GLN A 1007 37.85 2.99 9.58
C GLN A 1007 38.02 3.99 8.43
N GLY A 1008 36.96 4.34 7.68
CA GLY A 1008 37.00 5.21 6.52
C GLY A 1008 37.47 4.46 5.26
N LEU A 1009 36.86 3.30 5.02
CA LEU A 1009 37.03 2.45 3.84
C LEU A 1009 35.69 2.29 3.13
N ASP A 1010 35.71 1.99 1.83
CA ASP A 1010 34.51 1.64 1.07
C ASP A 1010 34.31 0.13 1.06
N VAL A 1011 33.18 -0.34 1.59
CA VAL A 1011 32.91 -1.74 1.86
C VAL A 1011 31.73 -2.23 1.01
N ALA A 1012 31.89 -3.38 0.35
CA ALA A 1012 30.78 -4.10 -0.28
C ALA A 1012 30.38 -5.32 0.56
N MET A 1013 29.11 -5.38 0.98
CA MET A 1013 28.53 -6.54 1.63
C MET A 1013 27.64 -7.31 0.66
N MET A 1014 27.89 -8.60 0.49
CA MET A 1014 26.98 -9.51 -0.22
C MET A 1014 26.22 -10.37 0.79
N ALA A 1015 24.89 -10.46 0.63
CA ALA A 1015 24.02 -11.31 1.43
C ALA A 1015 23.35 -12.36 0.53
N ASP A 1016 23.91 -13.57 0.51
CA ASP A 1016 23.53 -14.66 -0.38
C ASP A 1016 23.07 -15.88 0.46
N SER A 1017 21.78 -16.14 0.71
CA SER A 1017 20.59 -15.45 0.21
C SER A 1017 19.69 -14.91 1.33
N SER A 1018 19.25 -13.66 1.14
CA SER A 1018 18.27 -12.97 1.99
C SER A 1018 16.92 -13.72 2.12
N SER A 1019 16.50 -14.49 1.11
CA SER A 1019 15.28 -15.31 1.20
C SER A 1019 15.42 -16.46 2.18
N ARG A 1020 16.61 -17.05 2.35
CA ARG A 1020 16.85 -18.11 3.35
C ARG A 1020 16.85 -17.54 4.77
N TRP A 1021 17.19 -16.26 4.94
CA TRP A 1021 17.02 -15.52 6.19
C TRP A 1021 15.52 -15.25 6.48
N ALA A 1022 14.75 -14.79 5.48
CA ALA A 1022 13.32 -14.60 5.64
C ALA A 1022 12.59 -15.92 5.97
N GLU A 1023 12.95 -17.04 5.34
CA GLU A 1023 12.45 -18.37 5.69
C GLU A 1023 12.82 -18.78 7.12
N ALA A 1024 14.02 -18.41 7.59
CA ALA A 1024 14.42 -18.65 8.97
C ALA A 1024 13.53 -17.87 9.95
N LEU A 1025 13.25 -16.59 9.66
CA LEU A 1025 12.31 -15.78 10.45
C LEU A 1025 10.90 -16.38 10.48
N ARG A 1026 10.42 -16.94 9.36
CA ARG A 1026 9.15 -17.69 9.28
C ARG A 1026 9.13 -18.93 10.17
N GLU A 1027 10.20 -19.73 10.14
CA GLU A 1027 10.25 -20.93 11.00
C GLU A 1027 10.31 -20.54 12.49
N ILE A 1028 11.05 -19.48 12.83
CA ILE A 1028 11.14 -18.95 14.20
C ILE A 1028 9.77 -18.47 14.69
N SER A 1029 9.08 -17.64 13.91
CA SER A 1029 7.75 -17.12 14.27
C SER A 1029 6.71 -18.23 14.43
N GLY A 1030 6.73 -19.22 13.52
CA GLY A 1030 5.86 -20.41 13.60
C GLY A 1030 6.11 -21.26 14.84
N ARG A 1031 7.38 -21.43 15.26
CA ARG A 1031 7.73 -22.12 16.53
C ARG A 1031 7.35 -21.33 17.79
N LEU A 1032 7.22 -20.01 17.69
CA LEU A 1032 6.79 -19.13 18.78
C LEU A 1032 5.26 -19.03 18.91
N GLY A 1033 4.51 -19.57 17.95
CA GLY A 1033 3.05 -19.40 17.87
C GLY A 1033 2.65 -17.97 17.51
N GLU A 1034 3.54 -17.22 16.86
CA GLU A 1034 3.20 -15.90 16.33
C GLU A 1034 2.29 -16.04 15.11
N MET A 1035 1.36 -15.11 14.96
CA MET A 1035 0.41 -15.15 13.85
C MET A 1035 1.13 -14.78 12.54
N PRO A 1036 1.05 -15.62 11.50
CA PRO A 1036 1.61 -15.29 10.20
C PRO A 1036 0.80 -14.18 9.50
N ALA A 1037 1.49 -13.46 8.63
CA ALA A 1037 0.94 -12.67 7.54
C ALA A 1037 1.10 -13.48 6.22
N ASP A 1038 1.42 -12.82 5.12
CA ASP A 1038 1.49 -13.41 3.78
C ASP A 1038 2.45 -14.61 3.70
N GLN A 1039 1.99 -15.68 3.01
CA GLN A 1039 2.73 -16.93 2.78
C GLN A 1039 3.42 -17.53 4.03
N GLY A 1040 2.87 -17.27 5.21
CA GLY A 1040 3.39 -17.76 6.50
C GLY A 1040 4.49 -16.91 7.11
N PHE A 1041 4.96 -15.84 6.48
CA PHE A 1041 6.00 -14.97 7.05
C PHE A 1041 5.47 -14.14 8.23
N PRO A 1042 6.34 -13.72 9.19
CA PRO A 1042 5.91 -12.85 10.28
C PRO A 1042 5.62 -11.43 9.79
N ALA A 1043 4.65 -10.76 10.42
CA ALA A 1043 4.28 -9.37 10.10
C ALA A 1043 5.44 -8.36 10.23
N TYR A 1044 6.51 -8.68 10.97
CA TYR A 1044 7.70 -7.84 11.09
C TYR A 1044 8.75 -8.07 9.98
N LEU A 1045 8.51 -8.92 8.99
CA LEU A 1045 9.49 -9.24 7.92
C LEU A 1045 10.00 -7.98 7.22
N SER A 1046 9.10 -7.13 6.72
CA SER A 1046 9.47 -5.90 6.00
C SER A 1046 10.23 -4.92 6.89
N ALA A 1047 9.87 -4.84 8.19
CA ALA A 1047 10.61 -4.03 9.16
C ALA A 1047 12.03 -4.56 9.46
N LYS A 1048 12.20 -5.88 9.53
CA LYS A 1048 13.53 -6.53 9.66
C LYS A 1048 14.38 -6.28 8.42
N LEU A 1049 13.84 -6.47 7.22
CA LEU A 1049 14.53 -6.17 5.96
C LEU A 1049 14.92 -4.69 5.86
N ALA A 1050 14.00 -3.77 6.20
CA ALA A 1050 14.27 -2.34 6.21
C ALA A 1050 15.40 -1.99 7.20
N SER A 1051 15.35 -2.51 8.43
CA SER A 1051 16.39 -2.30 9.45
C SER A 1051 17.77 -2.85 9.05
N PHE A 1052 17.83 -3.79 8.10
CA PHE A 1052 19.07 -4.32 7.54
C PHE A 1052 19.58 -3.43 6.39
N TYR A 1053 18.75 -3.16 5.38
CA TYR A 1053 19.16 -2.35 4.23
C TYR A 1053 19.47 -0.90 4.61
N GLU A 1054 18.78 -0.31 5.59
CA GLU A 1054 19.06 1.07 6.09
C GLU A 1054 20.38 1.22 6.88
N ARG A 1055 21.11 0.12 7.14
CA ARG A 1055 22.49 0.16 7.65
C ARG A 1055 23.52 0.44 6.54
N ALA A 1056 23.12 0.25 5.27
CA ALA A 1056 23.87 0.76 4.13
C ALA A 1056 23.92 2.29 4.13
N GLY A 1057 24.85 2.83 3.36
CA GLY A 1057 25.00 4.28 3.17
C GLY A 1057 26.45 4.71 3.16
N ARG A 1058 26.69 5.88 2.59
CA ARG A 1058 27.91 6.65 2.80
C ARG A 1058 27.73 7.53 4.04
N VAL A 1059 28.74 7.58 4.90
CA VAL A 1059 28.68 8.32 6.16
C VAL A 1059 29.98 9.09 6.41
N GLN A 1060 29.88 10.16 7.20
CA GLN A 1060 31.05 10.68 7.91
C GLN A 1060 31.22 9.84 9.19
N THR A 1061 32.40 9.24 9.37
CA THR A 1061 32.67 8.36 10.52
C THR A 1061 32.83 9.17 11.80
N LEU A 1062 32.62 8.54 12.96
CA LEU A 1062 32.90 9.18 14.25
C LEU A 1062 34.41 9.32 14.52
N GLY A 1063 34.76 10.38 15.24
CA GLY A 1063 36.08 10.63 15.80
C GLY A 1063 37.11 11.20 14.82
N SER A 1064 38.26 11.54 15.37
CA SER A 1064 39.41 12.14 14.68
C SER A 1064 40.38 11.10 14.11
N PRO A 1065 41.05 11.35 12.97
CA PRO A 1065 40.80 12.43 12.01
C PRO A 1065 39.43 12.26 11.33
N GLU A 1066 38.90 13.30 10.69
CA GLU A 1066 37.70 13.16 9.86
C GLU A 1066 37.92 12.17 8.72
N ARG A 1067 36.97 11.25 8.53
CA ARG A 1067 37.00 10.21 7.48
C ARG A 1067 35.59 10.00 6.94
N HIS A 1068 35.52 9.65 5.66
CA HIS A 1068 34.31 9.15 5.03
C HIS A 1068 34.49 7.65 4.76
N GLY A 1069 33.41 6.89 4.85
CA GLY A 1069 33.36 5.49 4.43
C GLY A 1069 31.96 5.13 3.98
N SER A 1070 31.83 4.03 3.24
CA SER A 1070 30.54 3.56 2.74
C SER A 1070 30.34 2.06 2.95
N VAL A 1071 29.07 1.65 3.06
CA VAL A 1071 28.65 0.25 2.98
C VAL A 1071 27.63 0.12 1.88
N SER A 1072 28.01 -0.54 0.80
CA SER A 1072 27.11 -0.97 -0.26
C SER A 1072 26.56 -2.35 0.07
N ILE A 1073 25.23 -2.54 0.09
CA ILE A 1073 24.62 -3.85 0.33
C ILE A 1073 24.07 -4.42 -0.97
N VAL A 1074 24.51 -5.62 -1.32
CA VAL A 1074 24.03 -6.43 -2.45
C VAL A 1074 23.32 -7.67 -1.91
N GLY A 1075 21.99 -7.64 -1.87
CA GLY A 1075 21.17 -8.75 -1.38
C GLY A 1075 20.69 -9.65 -2.51
N ALA A 1076 21.07 -10.94 -2.48
CA ALA A 1076 20.55 -11.93 -3.40
C ALA A 1076 19.21 -12.47 -2.88
N VAL A 1077 18.15 -12.33 -3.68
CA VAL A 1077 16.79 -12.83 -3.38
C VAL A 1077 16.54 -14.06 -4.24
N SER A 1078 15.99 -15.12 -3.64
CA SER A 1078 15.68 -16.38 -4.31
C SER A 1078 14.19 -16.68 -4.20
N PRO A 1079 13.33 -15.97 -4.94
CA PRO A 1079 11.90 -16.24 -4.95
C PRO A 1079 11.59 -17.67 -5.43
N PRO A 1080 10.55 -18.32 -4.89
CA PRO A 1080 10.08 -19.61 -5.40
C PRO A 1080 9.67 -19.46 -6.87
N GLY A 1081 10.08 -20.40 -7.72
CA GLY A 1081 9.78 -20.39 -9.17
C GLY A 1081 10.48 -19.30 -10.01
N GLY A 1082 10.91 -18.20 -9.40
CA GLY A 1082 11.29 -16.96 -10.08
C GLY A 1082 10.19 -15.87 -10.06
N ASP A 1083 9.16 -16.04 -9.23
CA ASP A 1083 8.03 -15.10 -9.12
C ASP A 1083 8.36 -13.90 -8.23
N PHE A 1084 8.21 -12.68 -8.76
CA PHE A 1084 8.51 -11.44 -8.02
C PHE A 1084 7.37 -10.97 -7.10
N SER A 1085 6.19 -11.63 -7.12
CA SER A 1085 5.09 -11.38 -6.17
C SER A 1085 5.37 -11.90 -4.75
N ASP A 1086 6.39 -12.76 -4.59
CA ASP A 1086 6.82 -13.32 -3.30
C ASP A 1086 7.03 -12.22 -2.22
N PRO A 1087 6.51 -12.40 -0.98
CA PRO A 1087 6.57 -11.38 0.07
C PRO A 1087 7.97 -10.88 0.43
N VAL A 1088 9.02 -11.70 0.25
CA VAL A 1088 10.41 -11.28 0.47
C VAL A 1088 10.86 -10.37 -0.67
N THR A 1089 10.48 -10.71 -1.90
CA THR A 1089 10.81 -9.93 -3.10
C THR A 1089 10.08 -8.59 -3.13
N SER A 1090 8.76 -8.57 -2.88
CA SER A 1090 7.97 -7.34 -2.79
C SER A 1090 8.40 -6.43 -1.62
N SER A 1091 8.67 -7.00 -0.44
CA SER A 1091 9.23 -6.24 0.67
C SER A 1091 10.62 -5.68 0.35
N THR A 1092 11.47 -6.44 -0.34
CA THR A 1092 12.81 -5.96 -0.73
C THR A 1092 12.71 -4.83 -1.77
N LEU A 1093 11.84 -4.98 -2.77
CA LEU A 1093 11.56 -4.00 -3.83
C LEU A 1093 11.15 -2.62 -3.29
N SER A 1094 10.37 -2.56 -2.21
CA SER A 1094 9.92 -1.30 -1.61
C SER A 1094 11.06 -0.55 -0.89
N ILE A 1095 12.11 -1.24 -0.47
CA ILE A 1095 13.23 -0.70 0.32
C ILE A 1095 14.43 -0.32 -0.58
N VAL A 1096 14.82 -1.22 -1.49
CA VAL A 1096 16.05 -1.04 -2.28
C VAL A 1096 15.91 0.04 -3.35
N GLN A 1097 17.03 0.68 -3.67
CA GLN A 1097 17.08 1.74 -4.67
C GLN A 1097 17.50 1.22 -6.06
N VAL A 1098 18.17 0.07 -6.13
CA VAL A 1098 18.54 -0.61 -7.38
C VAL A 1098 18.01 -2.04 -7.39
N PHE A 1099 17.47 -2.43 -8.54
CA PHE A 1099 16.86 -3.73 -8.79
C PHE A 1099 17.45 -4.36 -10.05
N TRP A 1100 18.19 -5.46 -9.88
CA TRP A 1100 18.82 -6.23 -10.96
C TRP A 1100 18.07 -7.54 -11.17
N GLY A 1101 16.93 -7.47 -11.88
CA GLY A 1101 16.04 -8.60 -12.09
C GLY A 1101 16.62 -9.64 -13.06
N LEU A 1102 16.97 -10.83 -12.58
CA LEU A 1102 17.47 -11.92 -13.44
C LEU A 1102 16.34 -12.76 -14.02
N ASP A 1103 16.28 -12.85 -15.35
CA ASP A 1103 15.30 -13.65 -16.07
C ASP A 1103 15.82 -15.07 -16.38
N LYS A 1104 15.02 -16.05 -15.99
CA LYS A 1104 15.21 -17.46 -16.30
C LYS A 1104 15.20 -17.75 -17.80
N LYS A 1105 14.42 -17.01 -18.61
CA LYS A 1105 14.35 -17.18 -20.07
C LYS A 1105 15.69 -16.81 -20.74
N LEU A 1106 16.34 -15.73 -20.29
CA LEU A 1106 17.67 -15.33 -20.76
C LEU A 1106 18.74 -16.37 -20.37
N ALA A 1107 18.74 -16.80 -19.10
CA ALA A 1107 19.65 -17.83 -18.62
C ALA A 1107 19.50 -19.18 -19.38
N GLN A 1108 18.27 -19.59 -19.70
CA GLN A 1108 17.99 -20.78 -20.52
C GLN A 1108 18.51 -20.67 -21.96
N ARG A 1109 18.54 -19.46 -22.53
CA ARG A 1109 19.16 -19.15 -23.83
C ARG A 1109 20.68 -19.00 -23.75
N LYS A 1110 21.29 -19.18 -22.57
CA LYS A 1110 22.70 -18.91 -22.25
C LYS A 1110 23.13 -17.45 -22.49
N HIS A 1111 22.18 -16.52 -22.42
CA HIS A 1111 22.46 -15.09 -22.36
C HIS A 1111 22.87 -14.74 -20.93
N PHE A 1112 24.11 -14.30 -20.75
CA PHE A 1112 24.69 -13.92 -19.46
C PHE A 1112 25.43 -12.58 -19.55
N PRO A 1113 25.35 -11.72 -18.52
CA PRO A 1113 24.46 -11.82 -17.36
C PRO A 1113 22.98 -11.71 -17.74
N SER A 1114 22.12 -12.51 -17.10
CA SER A 1114 20.73 -12.76 -17.50
C SER A 1114 19.74 -11.66 -17.06
N ILE A 1115 20.16 -10.39 -17.12
CA ILE A 1115 19.42 -9.24 -16.63
C ILE A 1115 18.25 -8.90 -17.58
N ASN A 1116 17.04 -8.82 -17.04
CA ASN A 1116 15.87 -8.34 -17.77
C ASN A 1116 15.93 -6.81 -17.91
N THR A 1117 15.88 -6.31 -19.16
CA THR A 1117 16.04 -4.89 -19.49
C THR A 1117 14.80 -4.03 -19.20
N SER A 1118 13.60 -4.61 -19.25
CA SER A 1118 12.33 -3.90 -19.03
C SER A 1118 11.90 -3.89 -17.55
N LEU A 1119 12.26 -4.92 -16.77
CA LEU A 1119 11.92 -5.04 -15.34
C LEU A 1119 12.99 -4.47 -14.40
N SER A 1120 14.26 -4.39 -14.81
CA SER A 1120 15.33 -3.85 -13.96
C SER A 1120 15.28 -2.33 -13.89
N TYR A 1121 15.68 -1.74 -12.76
CA TYR A 1121 15.71 -0.29 -12.59
C TYR A 1121 16.79 0.17 -11.60
N SER A 1122 17.15 1.46 -11.67
CA SER A 1122 17.97 2.14 -10.66
C SER A 1122 17.41 3.53 -10.41
N LYS A 1123 17.21 3.89 -9.15
CA LYS A 1123 16.82 5.23 -8.70
C LYS A 1123 18.01 6.18 -8.55
N TYR A 1124 19.25 5.70 -8.71
CA TYR A 1124 20.47 6.50 -8.53
C TYR A 1124 20.94 7.23 -9.80
N THR A 1125 20.32 7.00 -10.97
CA THR A 1125 20.71 7.63 -12.24
C THR A 1125 20.88 9.14 -12.11
N ASN A 1126 19.87 9.85 -11.60
CA ASN A 1126 19.84 11.31 -11.53
C ASN A 1126 20.91 11.89 -10.58
N ILE A 1127 21.44 11.09 -9.64
CA ILE A 1127 22.51 11.49 -8.72
C ILE A 1127 23.87 11.26 -9.39
N LEU A 1128 24.02 10.12 -10.09
CA LEU A 1128 25.22 9.76 -10.83
C LEU A 1128 25.41 10.54 -12.13
N ASP A 1129 24.36 11.08 -12.72
CA ASP A 1129 24.46 11.90 -13.94
C ASP A 1129 25.38 13.11 -13.70
N LYS A 1130 25.41 13.69 -12.50
CA LYS A 1130 26.37 14.75 -12.12
C LYS A 1130 27.84 14.29 -12.07
N TYR A 1131 28.08 13.01 -11.81
CA TYR A 1131 29.41 12.41 -11.86
C TYR A 1131 29.80 12.11 -13.31
N TYR A 1132 28.88 11.51 -14.09
CA TYR A 1132 29.11 11.22 -15.50
C TYR A 1132 29.26 12.51 -16.34
N GLU A 1133 28.46 13.55 -16.15
CA GLU A 1133 28.62 14.85 -16.81
C GLU A 1133 30.02 15.48 -16.61
N LYS A 1134 30.71 15.13 -15.51
CA LYS A 1134 32.06 15.63 -15.20
C LYS A 1134 33.18 14.78 -15.81
N GLU A 1135 33.06 13.46 -15.75
CA GLU A 1135 34.14 12.52 -16.18
C GLU A 1135 33.90 11.92 -17.58
N TYR A 1136 32.64 11.71 -17.96
CA TYR A 1136 32.17 11.01 -19.18
C TYR A 1136 30.91 11.70 -19.78
N PRO A 1137 31.05 12.90 -20.37
CA PRO A 1137 29.90 13.79 -20.61
C PRO A 1137 28.82 13.27 -21.58
N GLU A 1138 29.16 12.34 -22.47
CA GLU A 1138 28.19 11.76 -23.43
C GLU A 1138 27.46 10.54 -22.86
N PHE A 1139 27.96 9.96 -21.76
CA PHE A 1139 27.48 8.69 -21.20
C PHE A 1139 25.98 8.67 -20.82
N PRO A 1140 25.40 9.69 -20.13
CA PRO A 1140 23.97 9.66 -19.79
C PRO A 1140 23.08 9.66 -21.04
N ARG A 1141 23.41 10.50 -22.03
CA ARG A 1141 22.68 10.57 -23.31
C ARG A 1141 22.76 9.25 -24.07
N LEU A 1142 23.93 8.61 -24.11
CA LEU A 1142 24.13 7.32 -24.76
C LEU A 1142 23.34 6.20 -24.06
N ARG A 1143 23.39 6.15 -22.72
CA ARG A 1143 22.59 5.22 -21.89
C ARG A 1143 21.10 5.32 -22.22
N ASP A 1144 20.55 6.54 -22.20
CA ASP A 1144 19.11 6.73 -22.36
C ASP A 1144 18.66 6.45 -23.80
N ARG A 1145 19.52 6.73 -24.80
CA ARG A 1145 19.30 6.31 -26.19
C ARG A 1145 19.34 4.78 -26.36
N VAL A 1146 20.25 4.08 -25.68
CA VAL A 1146 20.30 2.61 -25.67
C VAL A 1146 19.06 2.00 -24.99
N LYS A 1147 18.58 2.60 -23.89
CA LYS A 1147 17.32 2.17 -23.25
C LYS A 1147 16.13 2.31 -24.19
N GLN A 1148 16.00 3.45 -24.88
CA GLN A 1148 14.93 3.65 -25.85
C GLN A 1148 14.98 2.59 -26.97
N LEU A 1149 16.15 2.36 -27.58
CA LEU A 1149 16.32 1.36 -28.64
C LEU A 1149 15.97 -0.08 -28.20
N LEU A 1150 16.20 -0.41 -26.92
CA LEU A 1150 15.81 -1.70 -26.35
C LEU A 1150 14.29 -1.79 -26.12
N SER A 1151 13.65 -0.72 -25.66
CA SER A 1151 12.19 -0.62 -25.49
C SER A 1151 11.47 -0.70 -26.84
N ASP A 1152 11.86 0.14 -27.80
CA ASP A 1152 11.33 0.15 -29.18
C ASP A 1152 11.47 -1.25 -29.82
N SER A 1153 12.59 -1.93 -29.57
CA SER A 1153 12.81 -3.30 -30.06
C SER A 1153 11.89 -4.32 -29.40
N GLU A 1154 11.49 -4.17 -28.14
CA GLU A 1154 10.59 -5.10 -27.46
C GLU A 1154 9.14 -4.94 -27.98
N GLU A 1155 8.69 -3.71 -28.26
CA GLU A 1155 7.42 -3.45 -28.94
C GLU A 1155 7.42 -4.00 -30.38
N LEU A 1156 8.49 -3.74 -31.14
CA LEU A 1156 8.64 -4.26 -32.50
C LEU A 1156 8.75 -5.79 -32.55
N ASP A 1157 9.40 -6.43 -31.56
CA ASP A 1157 9.47 -7.89 -31.45
C ASP A 1157 8.08 -8.53 -31.26
N GLN A 1158 7.11 -7.83 -30.64
CA GLN A 1158 5.70 -8.28 -30.56
C GLN A 1158 5.00 -8.18 -31.93
N VAL A 1159 5.16 -7.05 -32.64
CA VAL A 1159 4.61 -6.86 -33.99
C VAL A 1159 5.17 -7.89 -34.97
N VAL A 1160 6.48 -8.21 -34.88
CA VAL A 1160 7.13 -9.25 -35.68
C VAL A 1160 6.54 -10.63 -35.44
N GLN A 1161 6.16 -10.96 -34.19
CA GLN A 1161 5.54 -12.25 -33.88
C GLN A 1161 4.12 -12.38 -34.43
N LEU A 1162 3.39 -11.25 -34.58
CA LEU A 1162 2.02 -11.23 -35.09
C LEU A 1162 1.95 -11.16 -36.63
N VAL A 1163 2.77 -10.32 -37.27
CA VAL A 1163 2.64 -9.96 -38.71
C VAL A 1163 3.87 -10.37 -39.54
N GLY A 1164 5.01 -10.64 -38.88
CA GLY A 1164 6.27 -11.02 -39.55
C GLY A 1164 7.17 -9.83 -39.92
N LYS A 1165 8.49 -10.04 -39.85
CA LYS A 1165 9.52 -8.99 -40.06
C LYS A 1165 9.49 -8.30 -41.43
N SER A 1166 8.87 -8.91 -42.45
CA SER A 1166 8.69 -8.32 -43.77
C SER A 1166 7.70 -7.15 -43.82
N ALA A 1167 6.78 -7.06 -42.85
CA ALA A 1167 5.75 -6.01 -42.81
C ALA A 1167 6.24 -4.68 -42.21
N LEU A 1168 7.43 -4.65 -41.61
CA LEU A 1168 7.99 -3.48 -40.95
C LEU A 1168 8.52 -2.42 -41.93
N SER A 1169 8.62 -1.17 -41.46
CA SER A 1169 9.34 -0.12 -42.18
C SER A 1169 10.86 -0.33 -42.10
N ASP A 1170 11.62 0.34 -42.97
CA ASP A 1170 13.08 0.25 -42.95
C ASP A 1170 13.73 0.86 -41.68
N PRO A 1171 13.24 2.00 -41.13
CA PRO A 1171 13.63 2.47 -39.80
C PRO A 1171 13.44 1.44 -38.68
N ASP A 1172 12.31 0.73 -38.65
CA ASP A 1172 12.03 -0.29 -37.63
C ASP A 1172 12.97 -1.50 -37.75
N LYS A 1173 13.32 -1.89 -38.99
CA LYS A 1173 14.29 -2.95 -39.25
C LYS A 1173 15.69 -2.58 -38.78
N ILE A 1174 16.09 -1.31 -38.87
CA ILE A 1174 17.34 -0.80 -38.30
C ILE A 1174 17.31 -0.94 -36.79
N THR A 1175 16.24 -0.46 -36.13
CA THR A 1175 16.08 -0.56 -34.67
C THR A 1175 16.18 -2.01 -34.20
N LEU A 1176 15.51 -2.97 -34.85
CA LEU A 1176 15.60 -4.39 -34.51
C LEU A 1176 16.98 -5.00 -34.78
N ASP A 1177 17.58 -4.75 -35.95
CA ASP A 1177 18.89 -5.32 -36.29
C ASP A 1177 19.99 -4.78 -35.34
N LEU A 1178 19.90 -3.52 -34.93
CA LEU A 1178 20.82 -2.91 -33.97
C LEU A 1178 20.53 -3.31 -32.52
N ALA A 1179 19.27 -3.41 -32.10
CA ALA A 1179 18.93 -3.92 -30.78
C ALA A 1179 19.40 -5.37 -30.63
N GLY A 1180 19.38 -6.17 -31.71
CA GLY A 1180 20.05 -7.47 -31.76
C GLY A 1180 21.56 -7.37 -31.48
N LEU A 1181 22.27 -6.46 -32.15
CA LEU A 1181 23.70 -6.17 -31.90
C LEU A 1181 23.95 -5.78 -30.43
N ILE A 1182 23.13 -4.90 -29.86
CA ILE A 1182 23.24 -4.48 -28.46
C ILE A 1182 22.97 -5.68 -27.53
N LYS A 1183 21.93 -6.48 -27.80
CA LYS A 1183 21.56 -7.67 -27.02
C LYS A 1183 22.66 -8.75 -27.05
N GLU A 1184 23.35 -8.97 -28.17
CA GLU A 1184 24.37 -10.03 -28.35
C GLU A 1184 25.84 -9.60 -28.10
N ASP A 1185 26.19 -8.35 -28.38
CA ASP A 1185 27.58 -7.87 -28.31
C ASP A 1185 27.83 -6.84 -27.20
N PHE A 1186 26.82 -6.08 -26.76
CA PHE A 1186 26.95 -5.10 -25.67
C PHE A 1186 26.47 -5.63 -24.30
N LEU A 1187 25.29 -6.26 -24.24
CA LEU A 1187 24.69 -6.76 -22.99
C LEU A 1187 25.23 -8.12 -22.56
N GLN A 1188 25.56 -9.01 -23.51
CA GLN A 1188 26.25 -10.26 -23.17
C GLN A 1188 27.70 -9.99 -22.79
N GLN A 1189 28.11 -10.55 -21.66
CA GLN A 1189 29.46 -10.43 -21.13
C GLN A 1189 29.86 -11.75 -20.46
N ASN A 1190 30.93 -12.36 -20.96
CA ASN A 1190 31.42 -13.64 -20.44
C ASN A 1190 32.37 -13.42 -19.26
N GLY A 1191 31.86 -13.65 -18.04
CA GLY A 1191 32.60 -13.52 -16.78
C GLY A 1191 33.84 -14.44 -16.62
N TYR A 1192 34.06 -15.39 -17.54
CA TYR A 1192 35.20 -16.32 -17.52
C TYR A 1192 36.31 -16.00 -18.53
N SER A 1193 36.12 -15.03 -19.45
CA SER A 1193 37.12 -14.70 -20.47
C SER A 1193 37.91 -13.46 -20.14
N ASP A 1194 39.21 -13.45 -20.45
CA ASP A 1194 40.14 -12.40 -20.02
C ASP A 1194 39.77 -10.98 -20.46
N TYR A 1195 39.15 -10.82 -21.63
CA TYR A 1195 38.72 -9.55 -22.24
C TYR A 1195 37.36 -9.02 -21.74
N ASP A 1196 36.55 -9.89 -21.14
CA ASP A 1196 35.14 -9.64 -20.79
C ASP A 1196 34.80 -9.92 -19.32
N GLN A 1197 35.71 -10.47 -18.52
CA GLN A 1197 35.52 -10.62 -17.08
C GLN A 1197 35.31 -9.26 -16.38
N PHE A 1198 35.98 -8.22 -16.89
CA PHE A 1198 35.91 -6.85 -16.41
C PHE A 1198 35.88 -5.88 -17.60
N CYS A 1199 34.87 -5.01 -17.66
CA CYS A 1199 34.76 -3.94 -18.65
C CYS A 1199 34.88 -2.57 -17.97
N PRO A 1200 35.93 -1.76 -18.24
CA PRO A 1200 36.02 -0.38 -17.77
C PRO A 1200 34.89 0.51 -18.28
N ILE A 1201 34.63 1.63 -17.59
CA ILE A 1201 33.62 2.62 -18.00
C ILE A 1201 33.97 3.21 -19.38
N TRP A 1202 35.22 3.59 -19.63
CA TRP A 1202 35.66 4.14 -20.93
C TRP A 1202 35.42 3.16 -22.10
N LYS A 1203 35.66 1.85 -21.91
CA LYS A 1203 35.38 0.81 -22.92
C LYS A 1203 33.87 0.73 -23.17
N THR A 1204 33.08 0.80 -22.09
CA THR A 1204 31.61 0.77 -22.14
C THR A 1204 31.03 1.99 -22.85
N GLU A 1205 31.52 3.20 -22.57
CA GLU A 1205 31.13 4.44 -23.25
C GLU A 1205 31.40 4.36 -24.76
N TRP A 1206 32.63 4.01 -25.15
CA TRP A 1206 33.00 3.91 -26.57
C TRP A 1206 32.19 2.86 -27.33
N MET A 1207 31.88 1.71 -26.71
CA MET A 1207 31.01 0.71 -27.32
C MET A 1207 29.60 1.26 -27.56
N MET A 1208 29.00 1.97 -26.58
CA MET A 1208 27.70 2.62 -26.77
C MET A 1208 27.78 3.71 -27.86
N LYS A 1209 28.82 4.54 -27.84
CA LYS A 1209 29.05 5.64 -28.79
C LYS A 1209 29.13 5.14 -30.24
N LEU A 1210 29.85 4.04 -30.48
CA LEU A 1210 29.96 3.45 -31.82
C LEU A 1210 28.64 2.78 -32.27
N MET A 1211 27.94 2.07 -31.38
CA MET A 1211 26.67 1.43 -31.73
C MET A 1211 25.53 2.44 -31.97
N VAL A 1212 25.42 3.47 -31.13
CA VAL A 1212 24.44 4.57 -31.32
C VAL A 1212 24.83 5.46 -32.50
N GLY A 1213 26.13 5.71 -32.72
CA GLY A 1213 26.60 6.40 -33.93
C GLY A 1213 26.21 5.65 -35.20
N PHE A 1214 26.37 4.32 -35.23
CA PHE A 1214 25.93 3.49 -36.35
C PHE A 1214 24.40 3.56 -36.56
N HIS A 1215 23.62 3.61 -35.46
CA HIS A 1215 22.16 3.82 -35.54
C HIS A 1215 21.83 5.11 -36.30
N ASP A 1216 22.36 6.23 -35.81
CA ASP A 1216 21.90 7.54 -36.22
C ASP A 1216 22.42 7.88 -37.64
N GLU A 1217 23.58 7.37 -38.06
CA GLU A 1217 24.01 7.44 -39.47
C GLU A 1217 23.18 6.52 -40.40
N ALA A 1218 22.79 5.32 -39.95
CA ALA A 1218 21.90 4.45 -40.74
C ALA A 1218 20.52 5.08 -40.93
N GLN A 1219 19.94 5.67 -39.89
CA GLN A 1219 18.65 6.39 -39.98
C GLN A 1219 18.74 7.61 -40.92
N LYS A 1220 19.84 8.36 -40.91
CA LYS A 1220 20.07 9.46 -41.87
C LYS A 1220 20.10 8.97 -43.32
N ALA A 1221 20.79 7.85 -43.60
CA ALA A 1221 20.86 7.28 -44.94
C ALA A 1221 19.48 6.86 -45.48
N ILE A 1222 18.62 6.26 -44.65
CA ILE A 1222 17.23 5.95 -45.02
C ILE A 1222 16.39 7.22 -45.20
N GLY A 1223 16.58 8.22 -44.34
CA GLY A 1223 15.91 9.52 -44.46
C GLY A 1223 16.23 10.28 -45.76
N GLN A 1224 17.33 9.94 -46.43
CA GLN A 1224 17.71 10.46 -47.75
C GLN A 1224 17.23 9.58 -48.93
N GLY A 1225 16.53 8.47 -48.66
CA GLY A 1225 15.89 7.63 -49.67
C GLY A 1225 16.62 6.34 -50.06
N GLN A 1226 17.72 5.99 -49.38
CA GLN A 1226 18.36 4.68 -49.55
C GLN A 1226 17.51 3.57 -48.89
N SER A 1227 17.65 2.32 -49.34
CA SER A 1227 16.97 1.16 -48.73
C SER A 1227 17.85 0.44 -47.72
N TRP A 1228 17.25 -0.12 -46.65
CA TRP A 1228 18.02 -0.77 -45.59
C TRP A 1228 18.82 -1.96 -46.07
N ALA A 1229 18.32 -2.71 -47.07
CA ALA A 1229 19.04 -3.83 -47.66
C ALA A 1229 20.38 -3.39 -48.29
N LYS A 1230 20.40 -2.30 -49.08
CA LYS A 1230 21.62 -1.77 -49.71
C LYS A 1230 22.59 -1.24 -48.65
N VAL A 1231 22.09 -0.47 -47.68
CA VAL A 1231 22.91 0.09 -46.59
C VAL A 1231 23.54 -1.03 -45.75
N ARG A 1232 22.78 -2.06 -45.40
CA ARG A 1232 23.25 -3.21 -44.60
C ARG A 1232 24.30 -4.05 -45.32
N GLU A 1233 24.18 -4.24 -46.63
CA GLU A 1233 25.19 -4.95 -47.43
C GLU A 1233 26.50 -4.14 -47.49
N ALA A 1234 26.40 -2.84 -47.83
CA ALA A 1234 27.54 -1.93 -47.93
C ALA A 1234 28.25 -1.66 -46.59
N THR A 1235 27.56 -1.83 -45.46
CA THR A 1235 28.10 -1.63 -44.10
C THR A 1235 28.41 -2.92 -43.35
N SER A 1236 28.32 -4.08 -44.01
CA SER A 1236 28.54 -5.40 -43.40
C SER A 1236 29.89 -5.57 -42.70
N GLU A 1237 30.98 -5.02 -43.25
CA GLU A 1237 32.31 -5.03 -42.62
C GLU A 1237 32.35 -4.18 -41.34
N LEU A 1238 31.64 -3.04 -41.31
CA LEU A 1238 31.51 -2.21 -40.11
C LEU A 1238 30.73 -2.93 -39.03
N GLN A 1239 29.62 -3.58 -39.38
CA GLN A 1239 28.86 -4.40 -38.44
C GLN A 1239 29.74 -5.49 -37.82
N ALA A 1240 30.58 -6.17 -38.62
CA ALA A 1240 31.54 -7.16 -38.12
C ALA A 1240 32.58 -6.55 -37.16
N LYS A 1241 33.11 -5.35 -37.43
CA LYS A 1241 34.00 -4.61 -36.51
C LYS A 1241 33.30 -4.22 -35.21
N LEU A 1242 32.02 -3.81 -35.26
CA LEU A 1242 31.24 -3.51 -34.05
C LEU A 1242 31.06 -4.73 -33.14
N ARG A 1243 30.91 -5.95 -33.70
CA ARG A 1243 30.89 -7.20 -32.89
C ARG A 1243 32.23 -7.50 -32.23
N GLN A 1244 33.32 -7.05 -32.84
CA GLN A 1244 34.67 -7.34 -32.36
C GLN A 1244 35.10 -6.45 -31.18
N LEU A 1245 34.41 -5.32 -30.93
CA LEU A 1245 34.76 -4.36 -29.88
C LEU A 1245 34.91 -5.00 -28.48
N LYS A 1246 34.13 -6.04 -28.17
CA LYS A 1246 34.18 -6.74 -26.87
C LYS A 1246 35.49 -7.50 -26.63
N PHE A 1247 36.18 -7.97 -27.67
CA PHE A 1247 37.42 -8.75 -27.55
C PHE A 1247 38.67 -7.91 -27.24
N GLU A 1248 38.59 -6.58 -27.30
CA GLU A 1248 39.70 -5.69 -26.96
C GLU A 1248 40.07 -5.82 -25.46
N LEU A 1249 41.35 -6.04 -25.17
CA LEU A 1249 41.84 -6.30 -23.81
C LEU A 1249 42.01 -4.99 -23.02
N PRO A 1250 41.41 -4.84 -21.82
CA PRO A 1250 41.64 -3.67 -20.96
C PRO A 1250 43.11 -3.46 -20.56
N THR A 1251 43.92 -4.52 -20.62
CA THR A 1251 45.37 -4.49 -20.30
C THR A 1251 46.22 -3.79 -21.35
N ASP A 1252 45.72 -3.61 -22.57
CA ASP A 1252 46.50 -3.03 -23.69
C ASP A 1252 46.60 -1.49 -23.61
N GLY A 1253 45.96 -0.91 -22.58
CA GLY A 1253 45.98 0.52 -22.27
C GLY A 1253 44.85 1.30 -22.96
N GLU A 1254 44.23 2.21 -22.20
CA GLU A 1254 43.12 3.05 -22.64
C GLU A 1254 43.46 3.82 -23.93
N GLU A 1255 44.62 4.49 -23.99
CA GLU A 1255 45.03 5.26 -25.17
C GLU A 1255 45.15 4.40 -26.45
N THR A 1256 45.62 3.16 -26.33
CA THR A 1256 45.76 2.22 -27.46
C THR A 1256 44.40 1.81 -28.00
N VAL A 1257 43.46 1.48 -27.11
CA VAL A 1257 42.13 0.98 -27.47
C VAL A 1257 41.23 2.13 -27.96
N CYS A 1258 41.27 3.29 -27.32
CA CYS A 1258 40.54 4.49 -27.76
C CYS A 1258 40.94 4.90 -29.18
N LYS A 1259 42.23 4.88 -29.54
CA LYS A 1259 42.68 5.17 -30.92
C LYS A 1259 42.14 4.18 -31.96
N LYS A 1260 41.95 2.91 -31.61
CA LYS A 1260 41.28 1.93 -32.49
C LYS A 1260 39.81 2.29 -32.67
N TYR A 1261 39.12 2.66 -31.59
CA TYR A 1261 37.71 3.03 -31.62
C TYR A 1261 37.46 4.34 -32.39
N GLU A 1262 38.33 5.35 -32.24
CA GLU A 1262 38.34 6.57 -33.07
C GLU A 1262 38.52 6.24 -34.56
N ALA A 1263 39.46 5.34 -34.91
CA ALA A 1263 39.67 4.92 -36.28
C ALA A 1263 38.45 4.17 -36.86
N ILE A 1264 37.73 3.38 -36.05
CA ILE A 1264 36.46 2.75 -36.45
C ILE A 1264 35.37 3.83 -36.63
N GLN A 1265 35.30 4.84 -35.76
CA GLN A 1265 34.34 5.95 -35.89
C GLN A 1265 34.58 6.74 -37.19
N GLN A 1266 35.83 7.03 -37.55
CA GLN A 1266 36.15 7.72 -38.80
C GLN A 1266 35.79 6.85 -40.02
N GLN A 1267 36.18 5.56 -40.02
CA GLN A 1267 35.81 4.61 -41.08
C GLN A 1267 34.29 4.48 -41.25
N MET A 1268 33.53 4.56 -40.15
CA MET A 1268 32.07 4.55 -40.18
C MET A 1268 31.52 5.77 -40.89
N THR A 1269 31.95 6.98 -40.50
CA THR A 1269 31.53 8.24 -41.14
C THR A 1269 31.90 8.28 -42.63
N ASP A 1270 33.15 7.91 -42.98
CA ASP A 1270 33.62 7.89 -44.36
C ASP A 1270 32.81 6.90 -45.22
N LYS A 1271 32.48 5.74 -44.66
CA LYS A 1271 31.70 4.72 -45.39
C LYS A 1271 30.24 5.12 -45.56
N PHE A 1272 29.59 5.68 -44.54
CA PHE A 1272 28.23 6.20 -44.67
C PHE A 1272 28.17 7.36 -45.66
N ALA A 1273 29.17 8.25 -45.71
CA ALA A 1273 29.28 9.26 -46.76
C ALA A 1273 29.31 8.62 -48.16
N SER A 1274 30.15 7.60 -48.38
CA SER A 1274 30.20 6.90 -49.68
C SER A 1274 28.89 6.21 -50.08
N VAL A 1275 28.07 5.80 -49.11
CA VAL A 1275 26.76 5.16 -49.35
C VAL A 1275 25.64 6.19 -49.56
N MET A 1276 25.81 7.42 -49.10
CA MET A 1276 24.90 8.54 -49.41
C MET A 1276 25.16 9.13 -50.80
N ASP A 1277 26.41 9.09 -51.28
CA ASP A 1277 26.79 9.57 -52.62
C ASP A 1277 26.44 8.58 -53.77
N GLU A 1278 26.13 7.32 -53.47
CA GLU A 1278 25.77 6.23 -54.42
C GLU A 1278 24.25 6.00 -54.59
#